data_AF-B2B1H1-F1
#
_entry.id   AF-B2B1H1-F1
#
_cell.length_a   1.000
_cell.length_b   1.000
_cell.length_c   1.000
_cell.angle_alpha   90.00
_cell.angle_beta   90.00
_cell.angle_gamma   90.00
#
_symmetry.space_group_name_H-M   'P 1'
#
loop_
_entity.id
_entity.type
_entity.pdbx_description
1 polymer ?
#
loop_
_entity_poly.entity_id
_entity_poly.type
_entity_poly.pdbx_seq_one_letter_code
_entity_poly.pdbx_strand_id
1 'polypeptide(L)'
;MAHFLRSPREIWHRQIIDTGARLQLGSSDYFPFDALRHATDAFINRQGLVQGSSQCDSLLRELVLEHAARENGSERVGLVACLHALSHSVGTTLLVAMREKCQLEAASPKFLSCLTLGARANPLLISRTDSQVADILLSLLAGTDFLPAIKQLFQTLEEGPDAYILPPSYIIDFLNATDFSTAFRTHLDMLQQERKYMSLCTAVSWIRSVSNQPETSTAKIVASALVPDRIFWANWRPDQERLRNWEEGTFSETQRQKLCYVFDLEGPDITGSGYPCLKDSVPGCFNVVPVVNRDVLLLHRLLANLDNAQRIPGPHAINLVIHLCINSSRPLDNDLLSLTEAVLETDDDESIHSILMWLQTYDAGFDIRMTALTRTLPILEVYPNLQRLLSGYVSLDVARVMQLAREEYNSILETDVAENLAMRIHDFGAAIVNANWLHGSLPLNLWQSLQQLPPKETLDEIFEALGTSHIMNEDIRAYLRVVIGGETHGDSPPAEALLAIVRQTIRFYARGVEPERAKLATEIEPLRHHDPKVYDACIERILNEDIVLIKDMLPLVRSESHSSCVEFARLLAQRQQLRCYTHECWHHLLFFRLLQRRRDLLAWSAAELPLQNFVQWVHDLRALFSQQRVGGSSGISRMSLSDLGFTPERYQWWDVLQHQYGRAVGILAYLHQEGNGDLKWLWLQEIPDTTVLLDILQDENKVLPQDSVLMSLFQPKPDTLSLICLALAGLRRAAPQGKVALESICAREKQLDAGKWNRQATQVLSYCWRRSPDINTDDMSRNALWAFTALLGLGDDVDDQGLQVAGECLMADYANLVLAANNLLDMQVLLQSSDAARTAMLMEELGVEDAPPVEPFTPAAAMIPTHLTSFIEPVGEMQWELCFPLKKISAQKRQAIGIDPSPRLLLVRISLLDQQPAFCIHYHPSTTDDSNTRPHGLWHVSGLNMPDGTNCFAKPSLFAYLLSRRLSAFLSSLSQDNHISGTIQEQLQLDRTYTFISSILASPLSHCLACLEQLARPGPIPSTCGSQFCDETFLFAPLEVRAHHLLSDPPALDFLLSCVYSANVSVPELRNGLRAVIDSFPVLAGVSSSPGETLSRILSRENPGSDDGLSADRETLLSWMSGQFGGSSSLISAPGGSRLPAMQGVVQFILRTGDFIGGAGGSGNIKFIGSGLGTRSMWEILCKGLVVGGDGEAEERGEDEPPMDLRTCRKTKTTWKSSLLMDRRVFVACEDFGGVKGVVVRYVLLCPEGFVPPRMRVIGDALRQSFGALRAGRLVKE
;
A
#
# COMPACT_ATOMS: atom_id res chain seq x y z
N MET A 1 -10.57 -106.73 -19.41
CA MET A 1 -10.08 -107.22 -20.73
C MET A 1 -10.65 -106.33 -21.84
N ALA A 2 -10.01 -105.19 -22.06
CA ALA A 2 -9.96 -104.42 -23.30
C ALA A 2 -8.79 -103.44 -23.14
N HIS A 3 -7.60 -103.98 -22.85
CA HIS A 3 -6.36 -103.23 -23.01
C HIS A 3 -6.15 -103.08 -24.51
N PHE A 4 -6.79 -102.06 -25.09
CA PHE A 4 -6.44 -101.58 -26.42
C PHE A 4 -4.92 -101.39 -26.44
N LEU A 5 -4.27 -102.04 -27.41
CA LEU A 5 -2.88 -101.82 -27.80
C LEU A 5 -2.74 -100.34 -28.19
N ARG A 6 -2.60 -99.46 -27.20
CA ARG A 6 -2.34 -98.04 -27.45
C ARG A 6 -1.01 -97.95 -28.17
N SER A 7 -0.98 -97.18 -29.24
CA SER A 7 0.23 -97.02 -30.03
C SER A 7 1.34 -96.47 -29.12
N PRO A 8 2.60 -96.88 -29.29
CA PRO A 8 3.72 -96.31 -28.53
C PRO A 8 3.78 -94.78 -28.58
N ARG A 9 3.32 -94.18 -29.71
CA ARG A 9 3.18 -92.72 -29.88
C ARG A 9 2.18 -92.12 -28.88
N GLU A 10 0.98 -92.70 -28.73
CA GLU A 10 -0.02 -92.24 -27.77
C GLU A 10 0.45 -92.31 -26.31
N ILE A 11 1.20 -93.35 -25.96
CA ILE A 11 1.77 -93.51 -24.62
C ILE A 11 2.76 -92.39 -24.33
N TRP A 12 3.66 -92.09 -25.27
CA TRP A 12 4.63 -91.01 -25.14
C TRP A 12 3.94 -89.66 -24.95
N HIS A 13 2.98 -89.28 -25.81
CA HIS A 13 2.30 -87.99 -25.69
C HIS A 13 1.61 -87.80 -24.35
N ARG A 14 0.96 -88.85 -23.81
CA ARG A 14 0.32 -88.77 -22.50
C ARG A 14 1.34 -88.62 -21.39
N GLN A 15 2.43 -89.40 -21.42
CA GLN A 15 3.51 -89.28 -20.44
C GLN A 15 4.10 -87.86 -20.41
N ILE A 16 4.31 -87.25 -21.57
CA ILE A 16 4.79 -85.86 -21.67
C ILE A 16 3.78 -84.87 -21.09
N ILE A 17 2.47 -85.02 -21.36
CA ILE A 17 1.43 -84.14 -20.79
C ILE A 17 1.36 -84.29 -19.26
N ASP A 18 1.40 -85.53 -18.76
CA ASP A 18 1.26 -85.86 -17.33
C ASP A 18 2.45 -85.34 -16.49
N THR A 19 3.60 -85.02 -17.11
CA THR A 19 4.73 -84.41 -16.40
C THR A 19 4.45 -82.99 -15.90
N GLY A 20 3.42 -82.31 -16.42
CA GLY A 20 3.15 -80.90 -16.10
C GLY A 20 4.18 -79.92 -16.68
N ALA A 21 5.14 -80.38 -17.50
CA ALA A 21 6.23 -79.58 -18.05
C ALA A 21 5.76 -78.30 -18.78
N ARG A 22 4.56 -78.31 -19.36
CA ARG A 22 3.95 -77.14 -20.00
C ARG A 22 3.74 -75.96 -19.04
N LEU A 23 3.46 -76.24 -17.76
CA LEU A 23 3.23 -75.20 -16.73
C LEU A 23 4.54 -74.61 -16.19
N GLN A 24 5.67 -75.27 -16.44
CA GLN A 24 6.98 -74.92 -15.89
C GLN A 24 7.95 -74.38 -16.95
N LEU A 25 7.47 -74.07 -18.16
CA LEU A 25 8.26 -73.59 -19.31
C LEU A 25 9.04 -72.28 -19.08
N GLY A 26 8.93 -71.64 -17.91
CA GLY A 26 9.68 -70.42 -17.54
C GLY A 26 10.60 -70.58 -16.33
N SER A 27 10.68 -71.77 -15.71
CA SER A 27 11.55 -71.99 -14.55
C SER A 27 12.45 -73.19 -14.80
N SER A 28 13.73 -72.92 -15.05
CA SER A 28 14.68 -73.95 -15.40
C SER A 28 14.95 -74.94 -14.27
N ASP A 29 14.74 -74.54 -13.01
CA ASP A 29 15.12 -75.33 -11.83
C ASP A 29 14.07 -76.35 -11.41
N TYR A 30 12.82 -76.20 -11.88
CA TYR A 30 11.72 -77.12 -11.60
C TYR A 30 11.26 -77.92 -12.82
N PHE A 31 11.89 -77.74 -13.98
CA PHE A 31 11.50 -78.41 -15.22
C PHE A 31 11.83 -79.93 -15.16
N PRO A 32 10.90 -80.83 -15.52
CA PRO A 32 11.01 -82.26 -15.22
C PRO A 32 11.83 -83.02 -16.28
N PHE A 33 13.10 -82.64 -16.46
CA PHE A 33 13.99 -83.17 -17.49
C PHE A 33 14.10 -84.69 -17.48
N ASP A 34 14.28 -85.31 -16.31
CA ASP A 34 14.45 -86.76 -16.21
C ASP A 34 13.19 -87.52 -16.62
N ALA A 35 12.01 -86.99 -16.30
CA ALA A 35 10.75 -87.59 -16.68
C ALA A 35 10.51 -87.52 -18.19
N LEU A 36 10.83 -86.38 -18.82
CA LEU A 36 10.73 -86.19 -20.26
C LEU A 36 11.74 -87.08 -21.01
N ARG A 37 12.99 -87.12 -20.53
CA ARG A 37 14.05 -87.96 -21.06
C ARG A 37 13.66 -89.43 -21.00
N HIS A 38 13.20 -89.91 -19.84
CA HIS A 38 12.77 -91.29 -19.66
C HIS A 38 11.58 -91.66 -20.57
N ALA A 39 10.60 -90.76 -20.74
CA ALA A 39 9.47 -90.99 -21.65
C ALA A 39 9.96 -91.19 -23.10
N THR A 40 10.85 -90.32 -23.57
CA THR A 40 11.43 -90.40 -24.92
C THR A 40 12.34 -91.62 -25.10
N ASP A 41 13.21 -91.94 -24.14
CA ASP A 41 14.07 -93.12 -24.22
C ASP A 41 13.26 -94.42 -24.21
N ALA A 42 12.19 -94.49 -23.40
CA ALA A 42 11.27 -95.62 -23.41
C ALA A 42 10.54 -95.78 -24.76
N PHE A 43 10.21 -94.66 -25.43
CA PHE A 43 9.63 -94.68 -26.77
C PHE A 43 10.64 -95.20 -27.81
N ILE A 44 11.86 -94.66 -27.83
CA ILE A 44 12.94 -95.05 -28.75
C ILE A 44 13.27 -96.54 -28.61
N ASN A 45 13.46 -97.02 -27.37
CA ASN A 45 13.77 -98.42 -27.09
C ASN A 45 12.65 -99.37 -27.53
N ARG A 46 11.37 -98.98 -27.37
CA ARG A 46 10.22 -99.78 -27.84
C ARG A 46 10.12 -99.84 -29.37
N GLN A 47 10.65 -98.85 -30.07
CA GLN A 47 10.70 -98.82 -31.53
C GLN A 47 11.97 -99.50 -32.10
N GLY A 48 12.90 -99.94 -31.24
CA GLY A 48 14.16 -100.56 -31.66
C GLY A 48 15.10 -99.60 -32.39
N LEU A 49 15.01 -98.30 -32.12
CA LEU A 49 15.76 -97.27 -32.82
C LEU A 49 17.06 -96.94 -32.09
N VAL A 50 18.11 -96.62 -32.84
CA VAL A 50 19.38 -96.11 -32.30
C VAL A 50 19.30 -94.58 -32.24
N GLN A 51 19.58 -94.00 -31.08
CA GLN A 51 19.62 -92.54 -30.89
C GLN A 51 20.55 -91.87 -31.92
N GLY A 52 20.13 -90.73 -32.46
CA GLY A 52 20.87 -89.99 -33.50
C GLY A 52 20.95 -90.66 -34.88
N SER A 53 20.29 -91.81 -35.10
CA SER A 53 20.14 -92.37 -36.46
C SER A 53 19.12 -91.57 -37.27
N SER A 54 19.25 -91.57 -38.60
CA SER A 54 18.31 -90.86 -39.50
C SER A 54 16.86 -91.33 -39.34
N GLN A 55 16.66 -92.62 -39.04
CA GLN A 55 15.33 -93.18 -38.76
C GLN A 55 14.78 -92.69 -37.41
N CYS A 56 15.62 -92.58 -36.37
CA CYS A 56 15.23 -92.02 -35.08
C CYS A 56 14.89 -90.53 -35.20
N ASP A 57 15.73 -89.76 -35.89
CA ASP A 57 15.52 -88.33 -36.12
C ASP A 57 14.21 -88.02 -36.86
N SER A 58 13.92 -88.76 -37.94
CA SER A 58 12.66 -88.60 -38.69
C SER A 58 11.45 -88.90 -37.81
N LEU A 59 11.52 -89.96 -37.00
CA LEU A 59 10.42 -90.36 -36.14
C LEU A 59 10.21 -89.38 -34.98
N LEU A 60 11.28 -88.91 -34.34
CA LEU A 60 11.19 -87.93 -33.25
C LEU A 60 10.70 -86.57 -33.76
N ARG A 61 11.09 -86.16 -34.98
CA ARG A 61 10.54 -84.95 -35.62
C ARG A 61 9.04 -85.05 -35.84
N GLU A 62 8.55 -86.17 -36.40
CA GLU A 62 7.11 -86.42 -36.53
C GLU A 62 6.43 -86.36 -35.16
N LEU A 63 7.05 -86.97 -34.14
CA LEU A 63 6.51 -87.02 -32.79
C LEU A 63 6.39 -85.62 -32.15
N VAL A 64 7.35 -84.72 -32.37
CA VAL A 64 7.27 -83.32 -31.91
C VAL A 64 6.12 -82.57 -32.59
N LEU A 65 5.96 -82.73 -33.91
CA LEU A 65 4.88 -82.09 -34.68
C LEU A 65 3.50 -82.65 -34.31
N GLU A 66 3.38 -83.97 -34.15
CA GLU A 66 2.16 -84.62 -33.67
C GLU A 66 1.80 -84.14 -32.25
N HIS A 67 2.80 -83.97 -31.38
CA HIS A 67 2.55 -83.45 -30.05
C HIS A 67 2.05 -82.02 -30.08
N ALA A 68 2.65 -81.16 -30.92
CA ALA A 68 2.22 -79.79 -31.09
C ALA A 68 0.75 -79.68 -31.57
N ALA A 69 0.28 -80.64 -32.38
CA ALA A 69 -1.08 -80.67 -32.91
C ALA A 69 -2.14 -81.21 -31.93
N ARG A 70 -1.74 -81.82 -30.80
CA ARG A 70 -2.67 -82.42 -29.82
C ARG A 70 -3.21 -81.39 -28.84
N GLU A 71 -4.43 -81.67 -28.35
CA GLU A 71 -5.02 -80.92 -27.24
C GLU A 71 -4.10 -80.98 -26.01
N ASN A 72 -3.72 -79.81 -25.50
CA ASN A 72 -2.74 -79.60 -24.43
C ASN A 72 -1.27 -79.93 -24.72
N GLY A 73 -0.93 -80.29 -25.95
CA GLY A 73 0.46 -80.46 -26.37
C GLY A 73 1.17 -79.13 -26.55
N SER A 74 2.50 -79.14 -26.37
CA SER A 74 3.35 -77.98 -26.64
C SER A 74 4.54 -78.41 -27.48
N GLU A 75 4.68 -77.80 -28.66
CA GLU A 75 5.83 -78.03 -29.54
C GLU A 75 7.17 -77.86 -28.81
N ARG A 76 7.27 -76.89 -27.90
CA ARG A 76 8.47 -76.63 -27.08
C ARG A 76 8.80 -77.77 -26.14
N VAL A 77 7.80 -78.26 -25.40
CA VAL A 77 7.97 -79.37 -24.45
C VAL A 77 8.32 -80.64 -25.21
N GLY A 78 7.64 -80.89 -26.34
CA GLY A 78 7.95 -82.02 -27.21
C GLY A 78 9.37 -81.93 -27.77
N LEU A 79 9.80 -80.75 -28.23
CA LEU A 79 11.14 -80.52 -28.73
C LEU A 79 12.18 -80.78 -27.64
N VAL A 80 12.08 -80.10 -26.49
CA VAL A 80 13.02 -80.26 -25.35
C VAL A 80 13.10 -81.71 -24.87
N ALA A 81 11.97 -82.44 -24.85
CA ALA A 81 11.93 -83.86 -24.48
C ALA A 81 12.66 -84.77 -25.47
N CYS A 82 12.83 -84.35 -26.73
CA CYS A 82 13.49 -85.10 -27.78
C CYS A 82 14.94 -84.66 -28.03
N LEU A 83 15.36 -83.47 -27.58
CA LEU A 83 16.67 -82.88 -27.91
C LEU A 83 17.88 -83.75 -27.52
N HIS A 84 17.80 -84.53 -26.43
CA HIS A 84 18.92 -85.39 -26.00
C HIS A 84 19.13 -86.62 -26.90
N ALA A 85 18.13 -87.01 -27.69
CA ALA A 85 18.15 -88.20 -28.53
C ALA A 85 18.28 -87.91 -30.04
N LEU A 86 18.10 -86.64 -30.44
CA LEU A 86 18.25 -86.17 -31.81
C LEU A 86 19.73 -86.03 -32.20
N SER A 87 20.06 -86.26 -33.48
CA SER A 87 21.37 -85.90 -34.01
C SER A 87 21.58 -84.38 -34.01
N HIS A 88 22.85 -83.95 -34.01
CA HIS A 88 23.20 -82.53 -33.97
C HIS A 88 22.56 -81.74 -35.13
N SER A 89 22.61 -82.27 -36.37
CA SER A 89 22.02 -81.61 -37.53
C SER A 89 20.50 -81.43 -37.44
N VAL A 90 19.78 -82.45 -36.94
CA VAL A 90 18.32 -82.40 -36.88
C VAL A 90 17.84 -81.59 -35.70
N GLY A 91 18.50 -81.70 -34.53
CA GLY A 91 18.24 -80.85 -33.37
C GLY A 91 18.39 -79.37 -33.71
N THR A 92 19.48 -78.98 -34.38
CA THR A 92 19.71 -77.59 -34.78
C THR A 92 18.69 -77.12 -35.81
N THR A 93 18.32 -77.97 -36.79
CA THR A 93 17.27 -77.64 -37.78
C THR A 93 15.93 -77.37 -37.11
N LEU A 94 15.55 -78.16 -36.10
CA LEU A 94 14.29 -77.97 -35.36
C LEU A 94 14.31 -76.73 -34.47
N LEU A 95 15.44 -76.43 -33.82
CA LEU A 95 15.61 -75.19 -33.05
C LEU A 95 15.56 -73.95 -33.95
N VAL A 96 16.18 -73.99 -35.14
CA VAL A 96 16.11 -72.91 -36.14
C VAL A 96 14.68 -72.73 -36.67
N ALA A 97 13.98 -73.81 -37.01
CA ALA A 97 12.58 -73.73 -37.44
C ALA A 97 11.68 -73.15 -36.33
N MET A 98 11.95 -73.51 -35.06
CA MET A 98 11.23 -72.96 -33.91
C MET A 98 11.54 -71.47 -33.70
N ARG A 99 12.80 -71.05 -33.89
CA ARG A 99 13.20 -69.63 -33.89
C ARG A 99 12.39 -68.83 -34.91
N GLU A 100 12.38 -69.26 -36.16
CA GLU A 100 11.68 -68.58 -37.26
C GLU A 100 10.18 -68.46 -36.99
N LYS A 101 9.57 -69.52 -36.44
CA LYS A 101 8.17 -69.51 -36.02
C LYS A 101 7.90 -68.52 -34.88
N CYS A 102 8.78 -68.44 -33.89
CA CYS A 102 8.65 -67.54 -32.75
C CYS A 102 9.03 -66.09 -33.07
N GLN A 103 9.85 -65.84 -34.09
CA GLN A 103 10.24 -64.49 -34.52
C GLN A 103 9.04 -63.68 -35.04
N LEU A 104 8.03 -64.35 -35.60
CA LEU A 104 6.76 -63.74 -36.03
C LEU A 104 5.90 -63.21 -34.86
N GLU A 105 6.12 -63.69 -33.63
CA GLU A 105 5.28 -63.35 -32.46
C GLU A 105 5.77 -62.12 -31.67
N ALA A 106 6.82 -61.41 -32.12
CA ALA A 106 7.50 -60.28 -31.45
C ALA A 106 7.95 -60.57 -29.98
N ALA A 107 9.27 -60.62 -29.74
CA ALA A 107 9.88 -60.84 -28.42
C ALA A 107 9.33 -62.05 -27.61
N SER A 108 8.97 -63.15 -28.29
CA SER A 108 8.39 -64.31 -27.61
C SER A 108 9.42 -64.96 -26.66
N PRO A 109 9.24 -64.93 -25.32
CA PRO A 109 10.14 -65.58 -24.37
C PRO A 109 10.19 -67.10 -24.58
N LYS A 110 9.20 -67.61 -25.33
CA LYS A 110 8.97 -69.02 -25.60
C LYS A 110 10.18 -69.73 -26.22
N PHE A 111 10.86 -69.08 -27.16
CA PHE A 111 12.04 -69.65 -27.83
C PHE A 111 13.27 -69.60 -26.92
N LEU A 112 13.50 -68.46 -26.27
CA LEU A 112 14.62 -68.30 -25.33
C LEU A 112 14.56 -69.32 -24.19
N SER A 113 13.39 -69.52 -23.58
CA SER A 113 13.23 -70.56 -22.55
C SER A 113 13.46 -71.96 -23.10
N CYS A 114 13.11 -72.21 -24.37
CA CYS A 114 13.39 -73.48 -25.03
C CYS A 114 14.90 -73.69 -25.24
N LEU A 115 15.68 -72.63 -25.51
CA LEU A 115 17.14 -72.70 -25.61
C LEU A 115 17.81 -72.95 -24.26
N THR A 116 17.42 -72.23 -23.21
CA THR A 116 17.92 -72.46 -21.84
C THR A 116 17.66 -73.90 -21.39
N LEU A 117 16.42 -74.37 -21.56
CA LEU A 117 16.04 -75.73 -21.19
C LEU A 117 16.73 -76.76 -22.09
N GLY A 118 16.85 -76.47 -23.39
CA GLY A 118 17.51 -77.33 -24.36
C GLY A 118 19.01 -77.51 -24.09
N ALA A 119 19.68 -76.47 -23.59
CA ALA A 119 21.10 -76.54 -23.24
C ALA A 119 21.35 -77.48 -22.05
N ARG A 120 20.40 -77.55 -21.10
CA ARG A 120 20.43 -78.55 -20.02
C ARG A 120 20.14 -79.96 -20.54
N ALA A 121 19.23 -80.11 -21.49
CA ALA A 121 18.88 -81.41 -22.08
C ALA A 121 19.99 -81.98 -22.99
N ASN A 122 20.65 -81.13 -23.79
CA ASN A 122 21.74 -81.51 -24.67
C ASN A 122 22.79 -80.38 -24.79
N PRO A 123 23.80 -80.35 -23.89
CA PRO A 123 24.81 -79.29 -23.86
C PRO A 123 25.79 -79.33 -25.05
N LEU A 124 25.79 -80.41 -25.84
CA LEU A 124 26.59 -80.51 -27.06
C LEU A 124 25.90 -79.87 -28.28
N LEU A 125 24.58 -79.66 -28.19
CA LEU A 125 23.77 -79.09 -29.27
C LEU A 125 23.71 -77.56 -29.20
N ILE A 126 23.49 -77.01 -28.00
CA ILE A 126 23.36 -75.58 -27.76
C ILE A 126 24.62 -75.08 -27.08
N SER A 127 25.27 -74.07 -27.66
CA SER A 127 26.50 -73.53 -27.08
C SER A 127 26.22 -72.91 -25.71
N ARG A 128 27.23 -72.92 -24.83
CA ARG A 128 27.12 -72.25 -23.52
C ARG A 128 26.79 -70.76 -23.68
N THR A 129 27.36 -70.11 -24.70
CA THR A 129 27.09 -68.72 -25.05
C THR A 129 25.63 -68.51 -25.46
N ASP A 130 25.07 -69.33 -26.36
CA ASP A 130 23.65 -69.23 -26.76
C ASP A 130 22.70 -69.37 -25.55
N SER A 131 23.00 -70.30 -24.63
CA SER A 131 22.20 -70.46 -23.40
C SER A 131 22.31 -69.26 -22.47
N GLN A 132 23.52 -68.74 -22.23
CA GLN A 132 23.73 -67.58 -21.35
C GLN A 132 23.09 -66.32 -21.94
N VAL A 133 23.21 -66.11 -23.25
CA VAL A 133 22.52 -65.01 -23.95
C VAL A 133 21.01 -65.15 -23.81
N ALA A 134 20.46 -66.35 -23.99
CA ALA A 134 19.03 -66.59 -23.81
C ALA A 134 18.55 -66.28 -22.38
N ASP A 135 19.32 -66.68 -21.36
CA ASP A 135 19.02 -66.41 -19.95
C ASP A 135 19.03 -64.91 -19.62
N ILE A 136 20.00 -64.17 -20.15
CA ILE A 136 20.12 -62.72 -19.95
C ILE A 136 18.96 -62.00 -20.66
N LEU A 137 18.62 -62.38 -21.88
CA LEU A 137 17.48 -61.82 -22.62
C LEU A 137 16.14 -62.11 -21.93
N LEU A 138 15.98 -63.29 -21.32
CA LEU A 138 14.81 -63.59 -20.47
C LEU A 138 14.76 -62.74 -19.20
N SER A 139 15.92 -62.47 -18.60
CA SER A 139 16.03 -61.62 -17.40
C SER A 139 15.70 -60.15 -17.73
N LEU A 140 16.05 -59.67 -18.92
CA LEU A 140 15.66 -58.36 -19.43
C LEU A 140 14.14 -58.26 -19.64
N LEU A 141 13.50 -59.30 -20.18
CA LEU A 141 12.03 -59.35 -20.28
C LEU A 141 11.35 -59.37 -18.90
N ALA A 142 11.98 -59.96 -17.89
CA ALA A 142 11.43 -60.04 -16.54
C ALA A 142 11.52 -58.72 -15.75
N GLY A 143 12.12 -57.66 -16.32
CA GLY A 143 12.24 -56.35 -15.67
C GLY A 143 13.30 -56.28 -14.57
N THR A 144 14.31 -57.16 -14.60
CA THR A 144 15.50 -57.05 -13.71
C THR A 144 16.31 -55.79 -14.05
N ASP A 145 17.21 -55.37 -13.14
CA ASP A 145 18.09 -54.20 -13.35
C ASP A 145 18.74 -54.24 -14.73
N PHE A 146 18.25 -53.37 -15.60
CA PHE A 146 18.47 -53.42 -17.04
C PHE A 146 19.94 -53.22 -17.44
N LEU A 147 20.65 -52.30 -16.77
CA LEU A 147 22.04 -51.98 -17.09
C LEU A 147 23.03 -53.12 -16.77
N PRO A 148 23.02 -53.74 -15.57
CA PRO A 148 23.82 -54.92 -15.29
C PRO A 148 23.58 -56.06 -16.28
N ALA A 149 22.32 -56.35 -16.61
CA ALA A 149 21.96 -57.41 -17.53
C ALA A 149 22.49 -57.13 -18.95
N ILE A 150 22.44 -55.88 -19.41
CA ILE A 150 22.99 -55.50 -20.73
C ILE A 150 24.52 -55.57 -20.76
N LYS A 151 25.17 -55.12 -19.69
CA LYS A 151 26.62 -55.28 -19.57
C LYS A 151 27.02 -56.75 -19.61
N GLN A 152 26.28 -57.60 -18.90
CA GLN A 152 26.49 -59.05 -18.90
C GLN A 152 26.22 -59.67 -20.27
N LEU A 153 25.20 -59.19 -20.99
CA LEU A 153 24.88 -59.62 -22.36
C LEU A 153 26.07 -59.39 -23.28
N PHE A 154 26.58 -58.16 -23.32
CA PHE A 154 27.70 -57.81 -24.20
C PHE A 154 29.00 -58.50 -23.78
N GLN A 155 29.28 -58.66 -22.48
CA GLN A 155 30.41 -59.47 -22.00
C GLN A 155 30.31 -60.93 -22.49
N THR A 156 29.13 -61.52 -22.42
CA THR A 156 28.89 -62.91 -22.88
C THR A 156 29.06 -63.03 -24.40
N LEU A 157 28.64 -62.02 -25.17
CA LEU A 157 28.80 -61.96 -26.62
C LEU A 157 30.25 -61.68 -27.05
N GLU A 158 31.06 -61.03 -26.21
CA GLU A 158 32.50 -60.79 -26.46
C GLU A 158 33.36 -62.04 -26.21
N GLU A 159 33.02 -62.84 -25.19
CA GLU A 159 33.79 -64.02 -24.78
C GLU A 159 33.47 -65.28 -25.60
N GLY A 160 32.30 -65.35 -26.22
CA GLY A 160 31.79 -66.54 -26.92
C GLY A 160 32.15 -66.62 -28.41
N PRO A 161 32.27 -67.83 -28.99
CA PRO A 161 32.23 -67.99 -30.44
C PRO A 161 30.88 -67.50 -31.00
N ASP A 162 30.85 -67.09 -32.27
CA ASP A 162 29.62 -66.57 -32.89
C ASP A 162 28.43 -67.51 -32.69
N ALA A 163 27.37 -66.96 -32.10
CA ALA A 163 26.14 -67.65 -31.76
C ALA A 163 25.47 -68.18 -33.04
N TYR A 164 25.47 -69.51 -33.22
CA TYR A 164 24.91 -70.14 -34.42
C TYR A 164 23.39 -70.22 -34.35
N ILE A 165 22.83 -70.44 -33.14
CA ILE A 165 21.39 -70.63 -32.94
C ILE A 165 20.69 -69.27 -32.72
N LEU A 166 21.35 -68.34 -31.99
CA LEU A 166 20.90 -66.96 -31.79
C LEU A 166 21.69 -65.98 -32.69
N PRO A 167 21.28 -65.79 -33.96
CA PRO A 167 21.97 -64.86 -34.85
C PRO A 167 21.80 -63.42 -34.36
N PRO A 168 22.73 -62.50 -34.72
CA PRO A 168 22.65 -61.08 -34.37
C PRO A 168 21.28 -60.45 -34.68
N SER A 169 20.67 -60.82 -35.82
CA SER A 169 19.35 -60.32 -36.23
C SER A 169 18.25 -60.66 -35.23
N TYR A 170 18.25 -61.87 -34.66
CA TYR A 170 17.26 -62.26 -33.66
C TYR A 170 17.42 -61.45 -32.37
N ILE A 171 18.67 -61.26 -31.92
CA ILE A 171 18.98 -60.48 -30.71
C ILE A 171 18.54 -59.02 -30.90
N ILE A 172 18.81 -58.44 -32.07
CA ILE A 172 18.40 -57.07 -32.43
C ILE A 172 16.88 -56.95 -32.46
N ASP A 173 16.18 -57.84 -33.18
CA ASP A 173 14.72 -57.83 -33.28
C ASP A 173 14.07 -57.98 -31.91
N PHE A 174 14.62 -58.86 -31.07
CA PHE A 174 14.16 -59.06 -29.71
C PHE A 174 14.32 -57.80 -28.85
N LEU A 175 15.51 -57.19 -28.83
CA LEU A 175 15.77 -55.99 -28.04
C LEU A 175 14.96 -54.78 -28.54
N ASN A 176 14.77 -54.66 -29.85
CA ASN A 176 13.88 -53.65 -30.43
C ASN A 176 12.42 -53.86 -30.00
N ALA A 177 11.93 -55.10 -29.97
CA ALA A 177 10.58 -55.41 -29.51
C ALA A 177 10.39 -55.20 -27.99
N THR A 178 11.48 -55.08 -27.21
CA THR A 178 11.45 -54.68 -25.80
C THR A 178 11.65 -53.18 -25.57
N ASP A 179 11.63 -52.36 -26.63
CA ASP A 179 11.93 -50.92 -26.59
C ASP A 179 13.28 -50.58 -25.95
N PHE A 180 14.26 -51.50 -26.02
CA PHE A 180 15.59 -51.37 -25.42
C PHE A 180 16.25 -50.04 -25.78
N SER A 181 16.31 -49.73 -27.08
CA SER A 181 17.03 -48.57 -27.59
C SER A 181 16.42 -47.26 -27.07
N THR A 182 15.09 -47.20 -26.97
CA THR A 182 14.37 -46.05 -26.42
C THR A 182 14.59 -45.92 -24.91
N ALA A 183 14.48 -47.01 -24.15
CA ALA A 183 14.66 -47.02 -22.71
C ALA A 183 16.11 -46.67 -22.31
N PHE A 184 17.09 -47.28 -22.98
CA PHE A 184 18.51 -47.00 -22.78
C PHE A 184 18.83 -45.54 -23.11
N ARG A 185 18.37 -45.04 -24.27
CA ARG A 185 18.56 -43.63 -24.65
C ARG A 185 17.93 -42.66 -23.67
N THR A 186 16.70 -42.93 -23.23
CA THR A 186 16.01 -42.10 -22.22
C THR A 186 16.80 -42.07 -20.91
N HIS A 187 17.38 -43.19 -20.50
CA HIS A 187 18.22 -43.25 -19.31
C HIS A 187 19.55 -42.47 -19.47
N LEU A 188 20.22 -42.59 -20.62
CA LEU A 188 21.41 -41.79 -20.92
C LEU A 188 21.09 -40.29 -20.98
N ASP A 189 19.99 -39.91 -21.63
CA ASP A 189 19.54 -38.52 -21.74
C ASP A 189 19.21 -37.94 -20.35
N MET A 190 18.58 -38.72 -19.47
CA MET A 190 18.32 -38.34 -18.07
C MET A 190 19.64 -38.07 -17.33
N LEU A 191 20.57 -39.03 -17.34
CA LEU A 191 21.87 -38.87 -16.66
C LEU A 191 22.67 -37.71 -17.23
N GLN A 192 22.60 -37.49 -18.54
CA GLN A 192 23.24 -36.35 -19.21
C GLN A 192 22.57 -35.03 -18.80
N GLN A 193 21.24 -34.95 -18.77
CA GLN A 193 20.50 -33.75 -18.32
C GLN A 193 20.81 -33.41 -16.86
N GLU A 194 20.87 -34.41 -15.99
CA GLU A 194 21.25 -34.25 -14.57
C GLU A 194 22.75 -34.03 -14.37
N ARG A 195 23.55 -34.06 -15.45
CA ARG A 195 25.03 -33.94 -15.42
C ARG A 195 25.69 -34.97 -14.50
N LYS A 196 25.06 -36.14 -14.36
CA LYS A 196 25.61 -37.31 -13.66
C LYS A 196 26.52 -38.10 -14.61
N TYR A 197 27.65 -37.49 -14.94
CA TYR A 197 28.61 -38.03 -15.90
C TYR A 197 29.38 -39.27 -15.43
N MET A 198 29.66 -39.45 -14.15
CA MET A 198 30.25 -40.70 -13.62
C MET A 198 29.26 -41.86 -13.76
N SER A 199 27.99 -41.62 -13.38
CA SER A 199 26.91 -42.60 -13.57
C SER A 199 26.70 -42.91 -15.06
N LEU A 200 26.72 -41.88 -15.92
CA LEU A 200 26.64 -42.01 -17.37
C LEU A 200 27.83 -42.81 -17.93
N CYS A 201 29.07 -42.47 -17.53
CA CYS A 201 30.29 -43.17 -17.94
C CYS A 201 30.24 -44.65 -17.53
N THR A 202 29.65 -44.95 -16.38
CA THR A 202 29.45 -46.34 -15.92
C THR A 202 28.43 -47.06 -16.80
N ALA A 203 27.30 -46.42 -17.12
CA ALA A 203 26.24 -46.97 -17.97
C ALA A 203 26.70 -47.31 -19.39
N VAL A 204 27.61 -46.50 -19.97
CA VAL A 204 28.15 -46.70 -21.33
C VAL A 204 29.48 -47.45 -21.38
N SER A 205 30.06 -47.83 -20.24
CA SER A 205 31.41 -48.42 -20.16
C SER A 205 31.62 -49.67 -21.02
N TRP A 206 30.57 -50.46 -21.22
CA TRP A 206 30.59 -51.68 -22.06
C TRP A 206 30.76 -51.36 -23.56
N ILE A 207 30.26 -50.21 -24.04
CA ILE A 207 30.32 -49.82 -25.46
C ILE A 207 31.79 -49.73 -25.94
N ARG A 208 32.69 -49.28 -25.06
CA ARG A 208 34.12 -49.20 -25.34
C ARG A 208 34.73 -50.59 -25.58
N SER A 209 34.35 -51.58 -24.77
CA SER A 209 34.82 -52.97 -24.91
C SER A 209 34.38 -53.54 -26.27
N VAL A 210 33.10 -53.36 -26.59
CA VAL A 210 32.50 -53.84 -27.84
C VAL A 210 33.11 -53.17 -29.07
N SER A 211 33.43 -51.88 -28.99
CA SER A 211 33.95 -51.11 -30.14
C SER A 211 35.33 -51.60 -30.61
N ASN A 212 36.12 -52.19 -29.72
CA ASN A 212 37.43 -52.77 -30.01
C ASN A 212 37.36 -54.16 -30.67
N GLN A 213 36.18 -54.77 -30.73
CA GLN A 213 35.99 -56.08 -31.34
C GLN A 213 36.04 -56.00 -32.89
N PRO A 214 36.33 -57.12 -33.59
CA PRO A 214 36.25 -57.20 -35.04
C PRO A 214 34.85 -56.80 -35.55
N GLU A 215 34.76 -56.19 -36.73
CA GLU A 215 33.47 -55.80 -37.36
C GLU A 215 32.51 -56.97 -37.58
N THR A 216 33.04 -58.19 -37.67
CA THR A 216 32.26 -59.42 -37.85
C THR A 216 31.72 -59.98 -36.53
N SER A 217 32.10 -59.44 -35.37
CA SER A 217 31.67 -60.00 -34.09
C SER A 217 30.19 -59.74 -33.85
N THR A 218 29.50 -60.76 -33.34
CA THR A 218 28.08 -60.66 -32.95
C THR A 218 27.84 -59.48 -32.00
N ALA A 219 28.70 -59.27 -31.01
CA ALA A 219 28.61 -58.15 -30.06
C ALA A 219 28.60 -56.79 -30.77
N LYS A 220 29.52 -56.58 -31.73
CA LYS A 220 29.65 -55.30 -32.44
C LYS A 220 28.50 -55.06 -33.41
N ILE A 221 28.02 -56.08 -34.11
CA ILE A 221 26.85 -55.99 -34.99
C ILE A 221 25.61 -55.59 -34.18
N VAL A 222 25.35 -56.27 -33.05
CA VAL A 222 24.21 -55.98 -32.17
C VAL A 222 24.32 -54.58 -31.58
N ALA A 223 25.47 -54.19 -31.03
CA ALA A 223 25.66 -52.83 -30.49
C ALA A 223 25.50 -51.74 -31.56
N SER A 224 25.96 -51.99 -32.79
CA SER A 224 25.84 -51.04 -33.91
C SER A 224 24.40 -50.77 -34.32
N ALA A 225 23.53 -51.77 -34.21
CA ALA A 225 22.12 -51.63 -34.53
C ALA A 225 21.34 -50.92 -33.41
N LEU A 226 21.68 -51.17 -32.14
CA LEU A 226 20.93 -50.66 -30.99
C LEU A 226 21.38 -49.27 -30.54
N VAL A 227 22.67 -48.95 -30.69
CA VAL A 227 23.24 -47.65 -30.31
C VAL A 227 23.98 -47.08 -31.53
N PRO A 228 23.27 -46.38 -32.44
CA PRO A 228 23.87 -45.84 -33.66
C PRO A 228 25.04 -44.89 -33.38
N ASP A 229 24.97 -44.16 -32.28
CA ASP A 229 25.92 -43.20 -31.74
C ASP A 229 27.02 -43.83 -30.86
N ARG A 230 27.21 -45.16 -30.90
CA ARG A 230 28.24 -45.86 -30.10
C ARG A 230 29.65 -45.30 -30.22
N ILE A 231 30.03 -44.76 -31.38
CA ILE A 231 31.38 -44.21 -31.62
C ILE A 231 31.63 -43.01 -30.70
N PHE A 232 30.60 -42.18 -30.51
CA PHE A 232 30.64 -41.03 -29.62
C PHE A 232 30.90 -41.49 -28.16
N TRP A 233 30.18 -42.50 -27.70
CA TRP A 233 30.35 -43.06 -26.35
C TRP A 233 31.67 -43.83 -26.16
N ALA A 234 32.16 -44.52 -27.20
CA ALA A 234 33.39 -45.30 -27.13
C ALA A 234 34.65 -44.43 -27.01
N ASN A 235 34.62 -43.26 -27.67
CA ASN A 235 35.71 -42.29 -27.68
C ASN A 235 35.77 -41.46 -26.39
N TRP A 236 34.66 -41.34 -25.66
CA TRP A 236 34.62 -40.57 -24.41
C TRP A 236 35.60 -41.12 -23.34
N ARG A 237 36.45 -40.25 -22.80
CA ARG A 237 37.50 -40.54 -21.79
C ARG A 237 37.53 -39.44 -20.72
N PRO A 238 36.49 -39.31 -19.89
CA PRO A 238 36.49 -38.32 -18.84
C PRO A 238 37.50 -38.65 -17.74
N ASP A 239 37.85 -37.63 -16.94
CA ASP A 239 38.52 -37.85 -15.68
C ASP A 239 37.53 -38.45 -14.66
N GLN A 240 37.59 -39.76 -14.47
CA GLN A 240 36.65 -40.48 -13.61
C GLN A 240 36.79 -40.12 -12.12
N GLU A 241 37.97 -39.72 -11.67
CA GLU A 241 38.18 -39.33 -10.27
C GLU A 241 37.48 -38.00 -10.00
N ARG A 242 37.68 -37.03 -10.88
CA ARG A 242 36.97 -35.75 -10.87
C ARG A 242 35.45 -35.93 -10.91
N LEU A 243 34.94 -36.70 -11.88
CA LEU A 243 33.50 -36.91 -12.02
C LEU A 243 32.87 -37.59 -10.79
N ARG A 244 33.57 -38.56 -10.20
CA ARG A 244 33.13 -39.19 -8.95
C ARG A 244 33.05 -38.16 -7.83
N ASN A 245 34.10 -37.37 -7.65
CA ASN A 245 34.11 -36.31 -6.65
C ASN A 245 32.94 -35.36 -6.89
N TRP A 246 32.67 -34.95 -8.13
CA TRP A 246 31.56 -34.03 -8.44
C TRP A 246 30.16 -34.60 -8.20
N GLU A 247 29.94 -35.88 -8.50
CA GLU A 247 28.66 -36.54 -8.20
C GLU A 247 28.44 -36.75 -6.71
N GLU A 248 29.46 -37.23 -5.99
CA GLU A 248 29.42 -37.45 -4.54
C GLU A 248 29.54 -36.15 -3.73
N GLY A 249 29.83 -35.04 -4.40
CA GLY A 249 30.10 -33.72 -3.83
C GLY A 249 28.90 -32.98 -3.24
N THR A 250 29.21 -31.88 -2.54
CA THR A 250 28.26 -30.98 -1.85
C THR A 250 27.56 -29.97 -2.78
N PHE A 251 27.63 -30.14 -4.10
CA PHE A 251 26.99 -29.22 -5.05
C PHE A 251 25.48 -29.19 -4.86
N SER A 252 24.95 -28.02 -4.51
CA SER A 252 23.50 -27.78 -4.52
C SER A 252 22.95 -27.81 -5.96
N GLU A 253 21.67 -28.12 -6.10
CA GLU A 253 20.99 -28.15 -7.40
C GLU A 253 21.17 -26.84 -8.20
N THR A 254 21.08 -25.69 -7.50
CA THR A 254 21.28 -24.38 -8.13
C THR A 254 22.71 -24.15 -8.62
N GLN A 255 23.71 -24.66 -7.91
CA GLN A 255 25.11 -24.59 -8.33
C GLN A 255 25.34 -25.52 -9.52
N ARG A 256 24.75 -26.72 -9.52
CA ARG A 256 24.84 -27.66 -10.65
C ARG A 256 24.27 -27.06 -11.93
N GLN A 257 23.14 -26.36 -11.85
CA GLN A 257 22.55 -25.66 -12.99
C GLN A 257 23.45 -24.53 -13.51
N LYS A 258 24.03 -23.72 -12.63
CA LYS A 258 24.96 -22.64 -13.04
C LYS A 258 26.27 -23.18 -13.62
N LEU A 259 26.75 -24.32 -13.12
CA LEU A 259 27.98 -24.97 -13.55
C LEU A 259 27.76 -25.98 -14.69
N CYS A 260 26.56 -26.10 -15.26
CA CYS A 260 26.24 -27.13 -16.25
C CYS A 260 27.21 -27.13 -17.44
N TYR A 261 27.59 -25.93 -17.92
CA TYR A 261 28.56 -25.74 -18.99
C TYR A 261 29.99 -26.13 -18.61
N VAL A 262 30.36 -26.01 -17.33
CA VAL A 262 31.67 -26.46 -16.82
C VAL A 262 31.68 -27.98 -16.69
N PHE A 263 30.57 -28.58 -16.23
CA PHE A 263 30.43 -30.03 -16.19
C PHE A 263 30.45 -30.63 -17.62
N ASP A 264 29.81 -29.95 -18.58
CA ASP A 264 29.81 -30.34 -19.99
C ASP A 264 31.22 -30.50 -20.56
N LEU A 265 32.24 -29.80 -20.04
CA LEU A 265 33.63 -29.91 -20.47
C LEU A 265 34.23 -31.31 -20.23
N GLU A 266 33.83 -32.00 -19.16
CA GLU A 266 34.18 -33.41 -18.90
C GLU A 266 33.18 -34.36 -19.57
N GLY A 267 32.06 -33.85 -20.08
CA GLY A 267 31.09 -34.60 -20.86
C GLY A 267 31.63 -35.08 -22.21
N PRO A 268 30.86 -35.93 -22.91
CA PRO A 268 31.24 -36.45 -24.22
C PRO A 268 31.25 -35.34 -25.29
N ASP A 269 32.08 -35.50 -26.33
CA ASP A 269 32.27 -34.49 -27.39
C ASP A 269 31.05 -34.33 -28.32
N ILE A 270 30.10 -33.49 -27.91
CA ILE A 270 28.85 -33.20 -28.64
C ILE A 270 29.06 -32.49 -29.98
N THR A 271 30.28 -32.07 -30.31
CA THR A 271 30.57 -31.41 -31.60
C THR A 271 30.63 -32.40 -32.77
N GLY A 272 30.71 -33.70 -32.47
CA GLY A 272 30.87 -34.76 -33.48
C GLY A 272 32.30 -34.90 -34.01
N SER A 273 33.28 -34.22 -33.41
CA SER A 273 34.68 -34.26 -33.83
C SER A 273 35.42 -35.51 -33.35
N GLY A 274 34.82 -36.26 -32.42
CA GLY A 274 35.33 -37.54 -31.94
C GLY A 274 36.44 -37.41 -30.89
N TYR A 275 36.57 -36.24 -30.26
CA TYR A 275 37.54 -36.03 -29.19
C TYR A 275 37.16 -36.79 -27.90
N PRO A 276 38.15 -37.04 -27.02
CA PRO A 276 37.90 -37.80 -25.81
C PRO A 276 36.95 -37.10 -24.83
N CYS A 277 36.93 -35.77 -24.77
CA CYS A 277 35.98 -34.97 -23.98
C CYS A 277 35.66 -33.67 -24.72
N LEU A 278 34.60 -32.97 -24.30
CA LEU A 278 34.27 -31.68 -24.88
C LEU A 278 35.38 -30.63 -24.68
N LYS A 279 36.11 -30.66 -23.55
CA LYS A 279 37.27 -29.77 -23.28
C LYS A 279 38.38 -29.88 -24.31
N ASP A 280 38.53 -31.04 -24.95
CA ASP A 280 39.56 -31.29 -25.96
C ASP A 280 39.10 -30.90 -27.38
N SER A 281 37.81 -30.60 -27.54
CA SER A 281 37.20 -30.28 -28.83
C SER A 281 37.35 -28.81 -29.20
N VAL A 282 38.53 -28.44 -29.71
CA VAL A 282 38.80 -27.07 -30.17
C VAL A 282 38.25 -26.85 -31.59
N PRO A 283 37.50 -25.75 -31.86
CA PRO A 283 37.15 -24.64 -30.96
C PRO A 283 35.81 -24.80 -30.22
N GLY A 284 35.12 -25.93 -30.37
CA GLY A 284 33.78 -26.17 -29.81
C GLY A 284 33.68 -26.00 -28.29
N CYS A 285 34.73 -26.32 -27.55
CA CYS A 285 34.83 -26.08 -26.10
C CYS A 285 34.63 -24.61 -25.71
N PHE A 286 35.09 -23.67 -26.55
CA PHE A 286 34.99 -22.23 -26.30
C PHE A 286 33.61 -21.64 -26.61
N ASN A 287 32.75 -22.40 -27.28
CA ASN A 287 31.34 -22.02 -27.45
C ASN A 287 30.54 -22.25 -26.16
N VAL A 288 31.05 -23.11 -25.27
CA VAL A 288 30.39 -23.50 -24.01
C VAL A 288 30.89 -22.65 -22.85
N VAL A 289 32.22 -22.43 -22.76
CA VAL A 289 32.83 -21.51 -21.79
C VAL A 289 33.63 -20.45 -22.54
N PRO A 290 33.25 -19.16 -22.49
CA PRO A 290 33.96 -18.11 -23.21
C PRO A 290 35.30 -17.79 -22.51
N VAL A 291 36.40 -17.98 -23.24
CA VAL A 291 37.77 -17.79 -22.73
C VAL A 291 38.52 -16.75 -23.58
N VAL A 292 39.23 -15.85 -22.93
CA VAL A 292 40.13 -14.88 -23.57
C VAL A 292 41.30 -15.63 -24.22
N ASN A 293 41.58 -15.33 -25.49
CA ASN A 293 42.62 -15.98 -26.32
C ASN A 293 42.37 -17.46 -26.69
N ARG A 294 41.22 -18.05 -26.32
CA ARG A 294 40.83 -19.42 -26.70
C ARG A 294 41.94 -20.45 -26.39
N ASP A 295 42.50 -20.38 -25.19
CA ASP A 295 43.51 -21.32 -24.70
C ASP A 295 42.86 -22.43 -23.87
N VAL A 296 43.13 -23.69 -24.23
CA VAL A 296 42.61 -24.88 -23.54
C VAL A 296 43.19 -25.01 -22.12
N LEU A 297 44.40 -24.48 -21.87
CA LEU A 297 45.02 -24.49 -20.55
C LEU A 297 44.18 -23.73 -19.51
N LEU A 298 43.46 -22.67 -19.93
CA LEU A 298 42.55 -21.92 -19.05
C LEU A 298 41.33 -22.74 -18.64
N LEU A 299 40.82 -23.61 -19.53
CA LEU A 299 39.75 -24.55 -19.19
C LEU A 299 40.24 -25.61 -18.20
N HIS A 300 41.45 -26.13 -18.36
CA HIS A 300 42.03 -27.06 -17.37
C HIS A 300 42.22 -26.41 -16.00
N ARG A 301 42.68 -25.15 -15.95
CA ARG A 301 42.78 -24.37 -14.71
C ARG A 301 41.41 -24.11 -14.07
N LEU A 302 40.39 -23.75 -14.86
CA LEU A 302 39.02 -23.59 -14.36
C LEU A 302 38.52 -24.86 -13.67
N LEU A 303 38.72 -26.02 -14.32
CA LEU A 303 38.29 -27.30 -13.76
C LEU A 303 39.07 -27.64 -12.47
N ALA A 304 40.39 -27.37 -12.44
CA ALA A 304 41.19 -27.54 -11.23
C ALA A 304 40.74 -26.60 -10.09
N ASN A 305 40.33 -25.36 -10.40
CA ASN A 305 39.79 -24.44 -9.41
C ASN A 305 38.44 -24.92 -8.85
N LEU A 306 37.59 -25.51 -9.69
CA LEU A 306 36.35 -26.12 -9.23
C LEU A 306 36.62 -27.33 -8.31
N ASP A 307 37.59 -28.17 -8.66
CA ASP A 307 38.02 -29.30 -7.81
C ASP A 307 38.55 -28.81 -6.46
N ASN A 308 39.37 -27.76 -6.45
CA ASN A 308 39.90 -27.15 -5.23
C ASN A 308 38.78 -26.54 -4.40
N ALA A 309 37.86 -25.79 -5.02
CA ALA A 309 36.73 -25.19 -4.34
C ALA A 309 35.83 -26.23 -3.66
N GLN A 310 35.66 -27.39 -4.26
CA GLN A 310 34.87 -28.47 -3.68
C GLN A 310 35.52 -29.11 -2.44
N ARG A 311 36.86 -29.10 -2.34
CA ARG A 311 37.56 -29.67 -1.18
C ARG A 311 37.37 -28.84 0.08
N ILE A 312 37.07 -27.55 -0.07
CA ILE A 312 36.84 -26.64 1.05
C ILE A 312 35.44 -26.91 1.61
N PRO A 313 35.31 -27.16 2.93
CA PRO A 313 34.02 -27.46 3.55
C PRO A 313 33.13 -26.20 3.60
N GLY A 314 32.25 -26.06 2.61
CA GLY A 314 31.24 -25.00 2.57
C GLY A 314 30.78 -24.65 1.16
N PRO A 315 29.73 -23.84 1.01
CA PRO A 315 29.20 -23.48 -0.30
C PRO A 315 29.92 -22.27 -0.93
N HIS A 316 30.71 -21.49 -0.18
CA HIS A 316 31.19 -20.19 -0.64
C HIS A 316 32.34 -20.31 -1.63
N ALA A 317 33.21 -21.29 -1.47
CA ALA A 317 34.26 -21.61 -2.44
C ALA A 317 33.69 -21.91 -3.83
N ILE A 318 32.62 -22.72 -3.91
CA ILE A 318 31.93 -23.01 -5.17
C ILE A 318 31.24 -21.75 -5.72
N ASN A 319 30.59 -20.97 -4.85
CA ASN A 319 29.93 -19.74 -5.25
C ASN A 319 30.91 -18.67 -5.75
N LEU A 320 32.14 -18.65 -5.23
CA LEU A 320 33.22 -17.80 -5.71
C LEU A 320 33.61 -18.16 -7.15
N VAL A 321 33.84 -19.44 -7.44
CA VAL A 321 34.12 -19.91 -8.80
C VAL A 321 32.99 -19.53 -9.75
N ILE A 322 31.73 -19.73 -9.34
CA ILE A 322 30.56 -19.32 -10.13
C ILE A 322 30.56 -17.80 -10.37
N HIS A 323 30.83 -17.00 -9.35
CA HIS A 323 30.77 -15.54 -9.46
C HIS A 323 31.89 -14.99 -10.36
N LEU A 324 33.13 -15.41 -10.14
CA LEU A 324 34.30 -14.90 -10.85
C LEU A 324 34.50 -15.49 -12.24
N CYS A 325 34.18 -16.78 -12.44
CA CYS A 325 34.53 -17.49 -13.67
C CYS A 325 33.33 -17.73 -14.60
N ILE A 326 32.08 -17.67 -14.10
CA ILE A 326 30.88 -18.03 -14.88
C ILE A 326 29.93 -16.85 -15.05
N ASN A 327 29.61 -16.14 -13.96
CA ASN A 327 28.70 -15.00 -13.99
C ASN A 327 29.40 -13.69 -14.38
N SER A 328 30.72 -13.70 -14.52
CA SER A 328 31.46 -12.53 -14.96
C SER A 328 31.01 -12.12 -16.36
N SER A 329 30.68 -10.84 -16.53
CA SER A 329 30.38 -10.25 -17.84
C SER A 329 31.62 -10.20 -18.76
N ARG A 330 32.81 -10.47 -18.21
CA ARG A 330 34.06 -10.62 -18.95
C ARG A 330 34.32 -12.11 -19.25
N PRO A 331 34.84 -12.45 -20.43
CA PRO A 331 35.31 -13.81 -20.71
C PRO A 331 36.43 -14.22 -19.75
N LEU A 332 36.56 -15.51 -19.50
CA LEU A 332 37.54 -16.06 -18.56
C LEU A 332 38.97 -15.75 -19.02
N ASP A 333 39.77 -15.15 -18.15
CA ASP A 333 41.18 -14.84 -18.41
C ASP A 333 42.10 -15.37 -17.29
N ASN A 334 43.41 -15.15 -17.48
CA ASN A 334 44.41 -15.55 -16.49
C ASN A 334 44.27 -14.81 -15.16
N ASP A 335 43.81 -13.55 -15.17
CA ASP A 335 43.76 -12.72 -13.97
C ASP A 335 42.62 -13.17 -13.04
N LEU A 336 41.44 -13.48 -13.60
CA LEU A 336 40.30 -14.02 -12.86
C LEU A 336 40.59 -15.40 -12.27
N LEU A 337 41.25 -16.28 -13.02
CA LEU A 337 41.65 -17.60 -12.53
C LEU A 337 42.71 -17.49 -11.43
N SER A 338 43.69 -16.60 -11.59
CA SER A 338 44.74 -16.38 -10.57
C SER A 338 44.17 -15.74 -9.30
N LEU A 339 43.17 -14.85 -9.43
CA LEU A 339 42.43 -14.33 -8.29
C LEU A 339 41.64 -15.43 -7.59
N THR A 340 40.94 -16.26 -8.36
CA THR A 340 40.17 -17.39 -7.80
C THR A 340 41.09 -18.36 -7.06
N GLU A 341 42.23 -18.72 -7.66
CA GLU A 341 43.26 -19.56 -7.03
C GLU A 341 43.76 -18.95 -5.72
N ALA A 342 44.15 -17.67 -5.73
CA ALA A 342 44.66 -16.99 -4.54
C ALA A 342 43.62 -16.89 -3.41
N VAL A 343 42.33 -16.81 -3.73
CA VAL A 343 41.26 -16.81 -2.72
C VAL A 343 40.98 -18.23 -2.21
N LEU A 344 41.02 -19.25 -3.08
CA LEU A 344 40.87 -20.64 -2.65
C LEU A 344 42.06 -21.13 -1.80
N GLU A 345 43.25 -20.56 -1.99
CA GLU A 345 44.43 -20.81 -1.15
C GLU A 345 44.24 -20.41 0.33
N THR A 346 43.20 -19.65 0.69
CA THR A 346 42.93 -19.34 2.10
C THR A 346 42.40 -20.55 2.88
N ASP A 347 41.87 -21.57 2.18
CA ASP A 347 41.33 -22.83 2.76
C ASP A 347 40.35 -22.61 3.93
N ASP A 348 39.64 -21.48 3.93
CA ASP A 348 38.71 -21.06 4.98
C ASP A 348 37.45 -20.47 4.35
N ASP A 349 36.32 -21.17 4.51
CA ASP A 349 35.05 -20.81 3.86
C ASP A 349 34.51 -19.45 4.36
N GLU A 350 34.78 -19.04 5.60
CA GLU A 350 34.39 -17.73 6.14
C GLU A 350 35.22 -16.58 5.54
N SER A 351 36.53 -16.79 5.37
CA SER A 351 37.39 -15.86 4.64
C SER A 351 36.94 -15.70 3.19
N ILE A 352 36.64 -16.82 2.53
CA ILE A 352 36.13 -16.83 1.16
C ILE A 352 34.76 -16.16 1.07
N HIS A 353 33.86 -16.41 2.03
CA HIS A 353 32.57 -15.76 2.10
C HIS A 353 32.71 -14.23 2.20
N SER A 354 33.60 -13.75 3.07
CA SER A 354 33.82 -12.32 3.26
C SER A 354 34.35 -11.65 1.98
N ILE A 355 35.33 -12.28 1.31
CA ILE A 355 35.86 -11.79 0.03
C ILE A 355 34.79 -11.84 -1.07
N LEU A 356 34.02 -12.93 -1.15
CA LEU A 356 32.93 -13.08 -2.10
C LEU A 356 31.84 -12.03 -1.91
N MET A 357 31.47 -11.75 -0.66
CA MET A 357 30.52 -10.70 -0.31
C MET A 357 31.02 -9.34 -0.81
N TRP A 358 32.30 -9.01 -0.60
CA TRP A 358 32.86 -7.78 -1.15
C TRP A 358 32.79 -7.75 -2.68
N LEU A 359 33.23 -8.80 -3.37
CA LEU A 359 33.20 -8.88 -4.83
C LEU A 359 31.78 -8.72 -5.41
N GLN A 360 30.78 -9.34 -4.77
CA GLN A 360 29.38 -9.23 -5.18
C GLN A 360 28.78 -7.84 -4.93
N THR A 361 29.35 -7.07 -4.02
CA THR A 361 28.83 -5.74 -3.65
C THR A 361 29.33 -4.61 -4.55
N TYR A 362 30.08 -4.91 -5.62
CA TYR A 362 30.63 -3.86 -6.48
C TYR A 362 29.57 -2.92 -7.08
N ASP A 363 28.36 -3.44 -7.34
CA ASP A 363 27.20 -2.66 -7.82
C ASP A 363 26.20 -2.30 -6.70
N ALA A 364 26.47 -2.68 -5.45
CA ALA A 364 25.62 -2.37 -4.31
C ALA A 364 25.87 -0.96 -3.76
N GLY A 365 24.94 -0.47 -2.92
CA GLY A 365 25.10 0.78 -2.20
C GLY A 365 26.32 0.76 -1.25
N PHE A 366 26.86 1.95 -0.95
CA PHE A 366 28.09 2.09 -0.16
C PHE A 366 28.00 1.41 1.22
N ASP A 367 26.81 1.34 1.82
CA ASP A 367 26.61 0.77 3.16
C ASP A 367 26.91 -0.75 3.23
N ILE A 368 26.42 -1.50 2.25
CA ILE A 368 26.67 -2.95 2.15
C ILE A 368 28.15 -3.18 1.81
N ARG A 369 28.70 -2.36 0.91
CA ARG A 369 30.13 -2.39 0.55
C ARG A 369 31.05 -2.10 1.72
N MET A 370 30.71 -1.10 2.53
CA MET A 370 31.44 -0.72 3.73
C MET A 370 31.51 -1.90 4.70
N THR A 371 30.36 -2.53 4.97
CA THR A 371 30.30 -3.71 5.85
C THR A 371 31.12 -4.87 5.32
N ALA A 372 31.07 -5.13 4.00
CA ALA A 372 31.83 -6.19 3.36
C ALA A 372 33.35 -5.91 3.42
N LEU A 373 33.76 -4.67 3.16
CA LEU A 373 35.16 -4.24 3.25
C LEU A 373 35.69 -4.31 4.69
N THR A 374 34.92 -3.87 5.69
CA THR A 374 35.30 -3.97 7.12
C THR A 374 35.65 -5.41 7.51
N ARG A 375 34.94 -6.40 6.97
CA ARG A 375 35.23 -7.83 7.19
C ARG A 375 36.39 -8.36 6.34
N THR A 376 36.54 -7.84 5.12
CA THR A 376 37.53 -8.32 4.14
C THR A 376 38.94 -7.80 4.44
N LEU A 377 39.08 -6.57 4.94
CA LEU A 377 40.39 -5.94 5.18
C LEU A 377 41.28 -6.74 6.17
N PRO A 378 40.79 -7.23 7.32
CA PRO A 378 41.58 -8.08 8.21
C PRO A 378 42.04 -9.39 7.55
N ILE A 379 41.21 -9.99 6.70
CA ILE A 379 41.57 -11.21 5.95
C ILE A 379 42.71 -10.89 4.99
N LEU A 380 42.60 -9.79 4.24
CA LEU A 380 43.66 -9.38 3.32
C LEU A 380 44.98 -9.12 4.05
N GLU A 381 44.97 -8.54 5.26
CA GLU A 381 46.19 -8.37 6.09
C GLU A 381 46.92 -9.71 6.34
N VAL A 382 46.18 -10.82 6.51
CA VAL A 382 46.74 -12.15 6.78
C VAL A 382 47.31 -12.82 5.52
N TYR A 383 46.81 -12.48 4.32
CA TYR A 383 47.15 -13.16 3.06
C TYR A 383 47.85 -12.23 2.03
N PRO A 384 49.20 -12.12 2.04
CA PRO A 384 49.95 -11.19 1.18
C PRO A 384 49.80 -11.42 -0.33
N ASN A 385 49.52 -12.65 -0.76
CA ASN A 385 49.26 -12.95 -2.17
C ASN A 385 48.00 -12.22 -2.67
N LEU A 386 46.93 -12.21 -1.86
CA LEU A 386 45.69 -11.50 -2.15
C LEU A 386 45.90 -9.99 -2.13
N GLN A 387 46.68 -9.48 -1.18
CA GLN A 387 47.04 -8.04 -1.14
C GLN A 387 47.68 -7.60 -2.47
N ARG A 388 48.62 -8.37 -3.00
CA ARG A 388 49.32 -8.03 -4.24
C ARG A 388 48.39 -7.95 -5.44
N LEU A 389 47.40 -8.86 -5.53
CA LEU A 389 46.45 -8.93 -6.63
C LEU A 389 45.34 -7.87 -6.51
N LEU A 390 44.91 -7.56 -5.28
CA LEU A 390 43.73 -6.74 -5.02
C LEU A 390 44.04 -5.31 -4.60
N SER A 391 45.30 -4.96 -4.32
CA SER A 391 45.64 -3.67 -3.69
C SER A 391 45.15 -2.45 -4.45
N GLY A 392 45.28 -2.44 -5.78
CA GLY A 392 44.78 -1.35 -6.62
C GLY A 392 43.27 -1.19 -6.57
N TYR A 393 42.53 -2.32 -6.54
CA TYR A 393 41.07 -2.31 -6.50
C TYR A 393 40.56 -1.93 -5.11
N VAL A 394 41.14 -2.49 -4.06
CA VAL A 394 40.72 -2.26 -2.66
C VAL A 394 41.03 -0.83 -2.23
N SER A 395 42.21 -0.29 -2.54
CA SER A 395 42.56 1.09 -2.15
C SER A 395 41.60 2.13 -2.74
N LEU A 396 41.26 1.99 -4.02
CA LEU A 396 40.34 2.89 -4.71
C LEU A 396 38.90 2.74 -4.18
N ASP A 397 38.48 1.50 -3.89
CA ASP A 397 37.16 1.21 -3.34
C ASP A 397 37.00 1.71 -1.90
N VAL A 398 38.00 1.45 -1.04
CA VAL A 398 38.04 1.94 0.34
C VAL A 398 37.94 3.47 0.38
N ALA A 399 38.72 4.17 -0.45
CA ALA A 399 38.66 5.63 -0.51
C ALA A 399 37.29 6.14 -0.94
N ARG A 400 36.70 5.52 -1.98
CA ARG A 400 35.39 5.88 -2.51
C ARG A 400 34.26 5.61 -1.51
N VAL A 401 34.23 4.42 -0.91
CA VAL A 401 33.19 4.01 0.05
C VAL A 401 33.25 4.86 1.31
N MET A 402 34.45 5.13 1.84
CA MET A 402 34.60 5.99 3.00
C MET A 402 34.16 7.44 2.70
N GLN A 403 34.49 7.96 1.52
CA GLN A 403 34.02 9.29 1.10
C GLN A 403 32.49 9.34 1.01
N LEU A 404 31.84 8.39 0.33
CA LEU A 404 30.39 8.35 0.21
C LEU A 404 29.70 8.17 1.57
N ALA A 405 30.25 7.33 2.44
CA ALA A 405 29.70 7.12 3.79
C ALA A 405 29.78 8.41 4.62
N ARG A 406 30.87 9.16 4.51
CA ARG A 406 31.04 10.45 5.17
C ARG A 406 30.11 11.53 4.62
N GLU A 407 29.96 11.61 3.30
CA GLU A 407 29.01 12.54 2.65
C GLU A 407 27.57 12.26 3.08
N GLU A 408 27.14 10.99 3.07
CA GLU A 408 25.82 10.59 3.54
C GLU A 408 25.66 10.88 5.04
N TYR A 409 26.67 10.55 5.85
CA TYR A 409 26.62 10.82 7.28
C TYR A 409 26.45 12.32 7.56
N ASN A 410 27.21 13.18 6.88
CA ASN A 410 27.07 14.64 7.00
C ASN A 410 25.67 15.12 6.59
N SER A 411 25.08 14.55 5.53
CA SER A 411 23.72 14.86 5.10
C SER A 411 22.68 14.44 6.14
N ILE A 412 22.80 13.22 6.70
CA ILE A 412 21.85 12.75 7.72
C ILE A 412 22.01 13.55 9.00
N LEU A 413 23.24 13.97 9.33
CA LEU A 413 23.56 14.76 10.51
C LEU A 413 22.83 16.10 10.59
N GLU A 414 22.29 16.61 9.49
CA GLU A 414 21.38 17.76 9.49
C GLU A 414 20.05 17.48 10.19
N THR A 415 19.60 16.23 10.18
CA THR A 415 18.27 15.80 10.67
C THR A 415 18.32 14.84 11.85
N ASP A 416 19.34 13.99 11.95
CA ASP A 416 19.46 12.91 12.93
C ASP A 416 20.94 12.58 13.22
N VAL A 417 21.24 11.93 14.33
CA VAL A 417 22.60 11.57 14.75
C VAL A 417 23.17 10.39 13.96
N ALA A 418 22.28 9.52 13.45
CA ALA A 418 22.62 8.32 12.69
C ALA A 418 23.70 7.44 13.35
N GLU A 419 23.53 7.13 14.64
CA GLU A 419 24.46 6.33 15.46
C GLU A 419 24.96 5.08 14.73
N ASN A 420 24.04 4.28 14.15
CA ASN A 420 24.40 3.06 13.43
C ASN A 420 25.32 3.31 12.22
N LEU A 421 25.18 4.43 11.52
CA LEU A 421 26.06 4.77 10.40
C LEU A 421 27.41 5.29 10.92
N ALA A 422 27.41 6.13 11.95
CA ALA A 422 28.63 6.63 12.59
C ALA A 422 29.52 5.49 13.10
N MET A 423 28.91 4.52 13.80
CA MET A 423 29.63 3.36 14.34
C MET A 423 30.18 2.47 13.24
N ARG A 424 29.46 2.30 12.12
CA ARG A 424 29.98 1.57 10.96
C ARG A 424 31.11 2.28 10.24
N ILE A 425 31.05 3.61 10.12
CA ILE A 425 32.16 4.43 9.61
C ILE A 425 33.39 4.31 10.51
N HIS A 426 33.18 4.32 11.84
CA HIS A 426 34.25 4.12 12.82
C HIS A 426 34.88 2.72 12.70
N ASP A 427 34.08 1.66 12.75
CA ASP A 427 34.57 0.28 12.64
C ASP A 427 35.28 0.05 11.29
N PHE A 428 34.77 0.63 10.20
CA PHE A 428 35.43 0.60 8.89
C PHE A 428 36.75 1.37 8.90
N GLY A 429 36.78 2.56 9.48
CA GLY A 429 37.99 3.35 9.66
C GLY A 429 39.05 2.61 10.47
N ALA A 430 38.67 1.95 11.56
CA ALA A 430 39.54 1.12 12.37
C ALA A 430 40.10 -0.07 11.56
N ALA A 431 39.27 -0.73 10.74
CA ALA A 431 39.73 -1.81 9.86
C ALA A 431 40.76 -1.31 8.84
N ILE A 432 40.59 -0.10 8.29
CA ILE A 432 41.57 0.54 7.37
C ILE A 432 42.87 0.86 8.09
N VAL A 433 42.80 1.43 9.30
CA VAL A 433 43.98 1.77 10.12
C VAL A 433 44.78 0.51 10.46
N ASN A 434 44.11 -0.61 10.74
CA ASN A 434 44.78 -1.88 11.03
C ASN A 434 45.37 -2.56 9.78
N ALA A 435 44.92 -2.21 8.58
CA ALA A 435 45.40 -2.75 7.30
C ALA A 435 46.64 -1.99 6.80
N ASN A 436 47.82 -2.30 7.36
CA ASN A 436 49.05 -1.51 7.16
C ASN A 436 49.50 -1.42 5.69
N TRP A 437 49.23 -2.46 4.90
CA TRP A 437 49.60 -2.50 3.49
C TRP A 437 48.84 -1.46 2.64
N LEU A 438 47.69 -0.95 3.10
CA LEU A 438 46.90 0.05 2.38
C LEU A 438 47.42 1.47 2.55
N HIS A 439 48.13 1.78 3.64
CA HIS A 439 48.42 3.17 4.04
C HIS A 439 49.19 3.95 2.96
N GLY A 440 50.12 3.30 2.26
CA GLY A 440 50.88 3.92 1.17
C GLY A 440 50.08 4.18 -0.11
N SER A 441 48.89 3.59 -0.25
CA SER A 441 48.01 3.70 -1.43
C SER A 441 46.81 4.63 -1.20
N LEU A 442 46.54 5.03 0.03
CA LEU A 442 45.41 5.91 0.37
C LEU A 442 45.75 7.39 0.15
N PRO A 443 44.77 8.24 -0.19
CA PRO A 443 44.94 9.69 -0.20
C PRO A 443 45.41 10.21 1.16
N LEU A 444 46.41 11.11 1.17
CA LEU A 444 47.03 11.61 2.40
C LEU A 444 46.03 12.29 3.36
N ASN A 445 45.07 13.02 2.81
CA ASN A 445 43.98 13.66 3.56
C ASN A 445 43.06 12.63 4.23
N LEU A 446 42.72 11.56 3.51
CA LEU A 446 41.90 10.48 4.06
C LEU A 446 42.65 9.79 5.20
N TRP A 447 43.93 9.44 5.00
CA TRP A 447 44.76 8.82 6.03
C TRP A 447 44.87 9.68 7.30
N GLN A 448 45.19 10.97 7.15
CA GLN A 448 45.29 11.89 8.29
C GLN A 448 43.98 12.02 9.07
N SER A 449 42.83 12.05 8.38
CA SER A 449 41.53 12.10 9.06
C SER A 449 41.19 10.80 9.79
N LEU A 450 41.58 9.63 9.26
CA LEU A 450 41.35 8.34 9.94
C LEU A 450 42.19 8.20 11.21
N GLN A 451 43.38 8.82 11.26
CA GLN A 451 44.20 8.88 12.47
C GLN A 451 43.60 9.75 13.58
N GLN A 452 42.64 10.63 13.23
CA GLN A 452 41.94 11.50 14.17
C GLN A 452 40.62 10.90 14.66
N LEU A 453 40.28 9.66 14.27
CA LEU A 453 39.10 8.98 14.79
C LEU A 453 39.20 8.83 16.31
N PRO A 454 38.12 9.07 17.05
CA PRO A 454 38.13 9.04 18.49
C PRO A 454 38.06 7.58 18.97
N PRO A 455 38.41 7.30 20.24
CA PRO A 455 38.15 6.01 20.85
C PRO A 455 36.66 5.67 20.79
N LYS A 456 36.32 4.39 20.63
CA LYS A 456 34.94 3.92 20.52
C LYS A 456 34.14 4.31 21.76
N GLU A 457 34.76 4.23 22.94
CA GLU A 457 34.17 4.60 24.22
C GLU A 457 33.75 6.08 24.25
N THR A 458 34.49 6.96 23.56
CA THR A 458 34.14 8.39 23.50
C THR A 458 32.90 8.62 22.62
N LEU A 459 32.70 7.84 21.56
CA LEU A 459 31.49 7.91 20.74
C LEU A 459 30.29 7.33 21.47
N ASP A 460 30.47 6.19 22.14
CA ASP A 460 29.43 5.57 22.95
C ASP A 460 28.95 6.52 24.06
N GLU A 461 29.87 7.20 24.77
CA GLU A 461 29.54 8.24 25.76
C GLU A 461 28.71 9.40 25.16
N ILE A 462 29.04 9.83 23.94
CA ILE A 462 28.33 10.91 23.24
C ILE A 462 26.95 10.44 22.79
N PHE A 463 26.83 9.24 22.20
CA PHE A 463 25.55 8.70 21.74
C PHE A 463 24.61 8.32 22.88
N GLU A 464 25.13 7.79 24.00
CA GLU A 464 24.34 7.55 25.22
C GLU A 464 23.80 8.88 25.81
N ALA A 465 24.63 9.93 25.83
CA ALA A 465 24.19 11.25 26.24
C ALA A 465 23.11 11.82 25.30
N LEU A 466 23.24 11.64 23.99
CA LEU A 466 22.23 12.06 23.01
C LEU A 466 20.94 11.23 23.07
N GLY A 467 21.03 9.93 23.38
CA GLY A 467 19.86 9.06 23.55
C GLY A 467 19.00 9.43 24.77
N THR A 468 19.62 10.02 25.80
CA THR A 468 18.93 10.50 27.01
C THR A 468 18.45 11.94 26.91
N SER A 469 19.05 12.77 26.04
CA SER A 469 18.64 14.14 25.80
C SER A 469 18.03 14.33 24.40
N HIS A 470 16.74 14.64 24.30
CA HIS A 470 16.07 14.95 23.02
C HIS A 470 16.58 16.23 22.30
N ILE A 471 17.68 16.85 22.77
CA ILE A 471 18.23 18.09 22.22
C ILE A 471 19.62 17.79 21.69
N MET A 472 19.71 17.62 20.37
CA MET A 472 20.98 17.50 19.65
C MET A 472 21.63 18.89 19.59
N ASN A 473 22.70 19.08 20.36
CA ASN A 473 23.43 20.35 20.42
C ASN A 473 24.30 20.54 19.17
N GLU A 474 24.29 21.74 18.56
CA GLU A 474 25.12 22.09 17.38
C GLU A 474 26.61 21.84 17.61
N ASP A 475 27.11 21.98 18.85
CA ASP A 475 28.51 21.69 19.19
C ASP A 475 28.83 20.19 19.05
N ILE A 476 27.89 19.32 19.43
CA ILE A 476 28.03 17.86 19.26
C ILE A 476 27.97 17.50 17.78
N ARG A 477 27.08 18.17 17.03
CA ARG A 477 26.99 18.02 15.57
C ARG A 477 28.30 18.44 14.89
N ALA A 478 28.83 19.61 15.24
CA ALA A 478 30.09 20.12 14.70
C ALA A 478 31.26 19.18 15.01
N TYR A 479 31.32 18.62 16.23
CA TYR A 479 32.32 17.61 16.58
C TYR A 479 32.20 16.35 15.71
N LEU A 480 30.99 15.80 15.53
CA LEU A 480 30.76 14.60 14.73
C LEU A 480 31.03 14.83 13.23
N ARG A 481 30.73 16.02 12.67
CA ARG A 481 31.10 16.39 11.29
C ARG A 481 32.60 16.37 11.05
N VAL A 482 33.37 16.92 11.99
CA VAL A 482 34.83 16.97 11.88
C VAL A 482 35.42 15.56 12.01
N VAL A 483 34.97 14.80 13.01
CA VAL A 483 35.65 13.58 13.44
C VAL A 483 35.17 12.33 12.69
N ILE A 484 33.86 12.17 12.47
CA ILE A 484 33.30 11.05 11.70
C ILE A 484 33.07 11.46 10.24
N GLY A 485 32.45 12.62 10.03
CA GLY A 485 32.14 13.18 8.72
C GLY A 485 33.35 13.64 7.90
N GLY A 486 34.52 13.74 8.51
CA GLY A 486 35.77 14.10 7.84
C GLY A 486 35.81 15.52 7.28
N GLU A 487 34.98 16.43 7.80
CA GLU A 487 34.88 17.81 7.32
C GLU A 487 36.07 18.65 7.83
N THR A 488 36.93 19.11 6.91
CA THR A 488 38.11 19.93 7.23
C THR A 488 37.83 21.39 6.87
N HIS A 489 36.89 22.05 7.55
CA HIS A 489 36.68 23.49 7.37
C HIS A 489 37.77 24.29 8.09
N GLY A 490 38.41 25.23 7.36
CA GLY A 490 39.51 26.05 7.87
C GLY A 490 39.16 27.01 9.01
N ASP A 491 37.87 27.24 9.26
CA ASP A 491 37.37 28.12 10.32
C ASP A 491 36.78 27.36 11.53
N SER A 492 36.64 26.02 11.44
CA SER A 492 36.12 25.22 12.54
C SER A 492 37.19 25.04 13.63
N PRO A 493 36.82 25.19 14.93
CA PRO A 493 37.75 24.95 16.01
C PRO A 493 38.27 23.50 15.98
N PRO A 494 39.52 23.26 16.41
CA PRO A 494 40.11 21.92 16.40
C PRO A 494 39.26 20.93 17.20
N ALA A 495 39.24 19.67 16.77
CA ALA A 495 38.41 18.61 17.38
C ALA A 495 38.57 18.52 18.91
N GLU A 496 39.77 18.78 19.44
CA GLU A 496 40.04 18.82 20.88
C GLU A 496 39.29 19.95 21.62
N ALA A 497 39.17 21.13 21.00
CA ALA A 497 38.43 22.25 21.58
C ALA A 497 36.91 21.98 21.54
N LEU A 498 36.42 21.38 20.46
CA LEU A 498 35.02 20.93 20.36
C LEU A 498 34.71 19.83 21.39
N LEU A 499 35.62 18.86 21.58
CA LEU A 499 35.44 17.80 22.57
C LEU A 499 35.33 18.34 24.00
N ALA A 500 36.10 19.39 24.34
CA ALA A 500 36.00 20.04 25.65
C ALA A 500 34.62 20.67 25.87
N ILE A 501 34.08 21.33 24.84
CA ILE A 501 32.74 21.92 24.84
C ILE A 501 31.68 20.83 24.96
N VAL A 502 31.76 19.78 24.13
CA VAL A 502 30.84 18.63 24.14
C VAL A 502 30.82 17.97 25.53
N ARG A 503 31.97 17.77 26.17
CA ARG A 503 32.04 17.22 27.53
C ARG A 503 31.40 18.13 28.58
N GLN A 504 31.50 19.45 28.44
CA GLN A 504 30.85 20.39 29.35
C GLN A 504 29.32 20.36 29.18
N THR A 505 28.84 20.26 27.94
CA THR A 505 27.42 20.09 27.61
C THR A 505 26.88 18.76 28.15
N ILE A 506 27.58 17.65 27.92
CA ILE A 506 27.24 16.34 28.46
C ILE A 506 27.17 16.39 30.00
N ARG A 507 28.14 17.05 30.68
CA ARG A 507 28.12 17.21 32.14
C ARG A 507 26.92 18.02 32.65
N PHE A 508 26.46 19.02 31.90
CA PHE A 508 25.26 19.77 32.25
C PHE A 508 24.04 18.83 32.23
N TYR A 509 23.80 18.14 31.12
CA TYR A 509 22.63 17.28 30.96
C TYR A 509 22.67 15.97 31.76
N ALA A 510 23.86 15.40 31.98
CA ALA A 510 24.05 14.15 32.73
C ALA A 510 23.64 14.23 34.22
N ARG A 511 23.47 15.44 34.78
CA ARG A 511 23.00 15.63 36.17
C ARG A 511 21.49 15.43 36.37
N GLY A 512 20.75 15.03 35.34
CA GLY A 512 19.29 14.87 35.42
C GLY A 512 18.60 16.22 35.57
N VAL A 513 18.98 17.18 34.74
CA VAL A 513 18.49 18.57 34.82
C VAL A 513 16.98 18.59 34.56
N GLU A 514 16.23 19.18 35.50
CA GLU A 514 14.80 19.41 35.37
C GLU A 514 14.49 20.16 34.05
N PRO A 515 13.40 19.83 33.35
CA PRO A 515 13.13 20.33 32.01
C PRO A 515 13.06 21.86 31.93
N GLU A 516 12.68 22.54 33.01
CA GLU A 516 12.62 24.01 33.07
C GLU A 516 14.01 24.66 33.11
N ARG A 517 14.98 24.03 33.78
CA ARG A 517 16.37 24.49 33.82
C ARG A 517 17.07 24.28 32.48
N ALA A 518 16.81 23.13 31.84
CA ALA A 518 17.30 22.84 30.50
C ALA A 518 16.76 23.83 29.48
N LYS A 519 15.45 24.12 29.51
CA LYS A 519 14.83 25.13 28.65
C LYS A 519 15.45 26.50 28.88
N LEU A 520 15.63 26.93 30.13
CA LEU A 520 16.20 28.26 30.40
C LEU A 520 17.65 28.38 29.91
N ALA A 521 18.45 27.32 30.04
CA ALA A 521 19.81 27.28 29.53
C ALA A 521 19.87 27.47 28.00
N THR A 522 18.93 26.86 27.26
CA THR A 522 18.78 27.07 25.81
C THR A 522 18.40 28.52 25.48
N GLU A 523 17.47 29.13 26.22
CA GLU A 523 17.05 30.52 25.92
C GLU A 523 18.15 31.56 26.17
N ILE A 524 19.13 31.27 27.02
CA ILE A 524 20.26 32.17 27.30
C ILE A 524 21.50 31.89 26.43
N GLU A 525 21.48 30.85 25.60
CA GLU A 525 22.59 30.47 24.71
C GLU A 525 23.12 31.61 23.82
N PRO A 526 22.29 32.51 23.26
CA PRO A 526 22.79 33.66 22.50
C PRO A 526 23.75 34.57 23.28
N LEU A 527 23.70 34.57 24.62
CA LEU A 527 24.64 35.32 25.46
C LEU A 527 26.06 34.80 25.35
N ARG A 528 26.26 33.51 25.04
CA ARG A 528 27.59 32.89 24.93
C ARG A 528 28.49 33.61 23.94
N HIS A 529 27.92 34.13 22.85
CA HIS A 529 28.64 34.88 21.83
C HIS A 529 28.87 36.36 22.18
N HIS A 530 28.06 36.92 23.07
CA HIS A 530 28.09 38.35 23.41
C HIS A 530 28.90 38.63 24.68
N ASP A 531 28.66 37.84 25.73
CA ASP A 531 29.34 37.92 27.01
C ASP A 531 29.48 36.52 27.63
N PRO A 532 30.54 35.76 27.27
CA PRO A 532 30.72 34.38 27.72
C PRO A 532 30.84 34.29 29.25
N LYS A 533 31.32 35.35 29.92
CA LYS A 533 31.42 35.37 31.39
C LYS A 533 30.05 35.43 32.05
N VAL A 534 29.12 36.21 31.50
CA VAL A 534 27.74 36.27 31.99
C VAL A 534 27.00 34.97 31.65
N TYR A 535 27.24 34.39 30.48
CA TYR A 535 26.68 33.08 30.11
C TYR A 535 27.12 31.97 31.08
N ASP A 536 28.42 31.83 31.33
CA ASP A 536 28.95 30.83 32.26
C ASP A 536 28.39 31.02 33.68
N ALA A 537 28.33 32.27 34.16
CA ALA A 537 27.74 32.59 35.46
C ALA A 537 26.24 32.28 35.53
N CYS A 538 25.49 32.50 34.45
CA CYS A 538 24.09 32.13 34.35
C CYS A 538 23.90 30.61 34.32
N ILE A 539 24.69 29.85 33.54
CA ILE A 539 24.60 28.39 33.49
C ILE A 539 24.93 27.76 34.85
N GLU A 540 25.97 28.24 35.52
CA GLU A 540 26.31 27.80 36.88
C GLU A 540 25.19 28.14 37.87
N ARG A 541 24.59 29.34 37.75
CA ARG A 541 23.50 29.76 38.63
C ARG A 541 22.20 29.00 38.35
N ILE A 542 21.88 28.68 37.10
CA ILE A 542 20.71 27.86 36.72
C ILE A 542 20.73 26.51 37.42
N LEU A 543 21.89 25.93 37.69
CA LEU A 543 21.98 24.66 38.43
C LEU A 543 21.68 24.80 39.93
N ASN A 544 21.83 26.01 40.50
CA ASN A 544 21.77 26.26 41.93
C ASN A 544 20.58 27.14 42.37
N GLU A 545 19.82 27.70 41.43
CA GLU A 545 18.70 28.59 41.73
C GLU A 545 17.42 27.82 42.12
N ASP A 546 16.51 28.48 42.81
CA ASP A 546 15.19 27.93 43.13
C ASP A 546 14.39 27.63 41.86
N ILE A 547 13.81 26.44 41.75
CA ILE A 547 13.01 26.01 40.59
C ILE A 547 11.77 26.88 40.37
N VAL A 548 11.19 27.45 41.42
CA VAL A 548 10.05 28.37 41.32
C VAL A 548 10.48 29.63 40.56
N LEU A 549 11.65 30.17 40.88
CA LEU A 549 12.18 31.33 40.17
C LEU A 549 12.53 30.99 38.71
N ILE A 550 13.10 29.81 38.46
CA ILE A 550 13.38 29.34 37.10
C ILE A 550 12.08 29.22 36.28
N LYS A 551 11.00 28.70 36.89
CA LYS A 551 9.68 28.60 36.25
C LYS A 551 9.08 29.96 35.92
N ASP A 552 9.23 30.93 36.81
CA ASP A 552 8.75 32.29 36.59
C ASP A 552 9.59 33.05 35.55
N MET A 553 10.91 32.82 35.53
CA MET A 553 11.83 33.48 34.60
C MET A 553 11.77 32.89 33.20
N LEU A 554 11.60 31.58 33.05
CA LEU A 554 11.62 30.90 31.77
C LEU A 554 10.71 31.54 30.69
N PRO A 555 9.40 31.77 30.93
CA PRO A 555 8.54 32.39 29.93
C PRO A 555 8.97 33.84 29.61
N LEU A 556 9.58 34.54 30.57
CA LEU A 556 10.02 35.92 30.42
C LEU A 556 11.33 36.03 29.63
N VAL A 557 12.23 35.08 29.80
CA VAL A 557 13.50 35.02 29.07
C VAL A 557 13.29 34.47 27.67
N ARG A 558 12.41 33.49 27.48
CA ARG A 558 12.03 32.95 26.16
C ARG A 558 11.35 33.98 25.28
N SER A 559 10.45 34.76 25.88
CA SER A 559 9.66 35.70 25.11
C SER A 559 10.54 36.86 24.67
N GLU A 560 10.75 36.95 23.36
CA GLU A 560 11.35 38.11 22.73
C GLU A 560 10.35 39.26 22.57
N SER A 561 9.42 39.43 23.51
CA SER A 561 8.53 40.59 23.57
C SER A 561 9.04 41.66 24.55
N HIS A 562 8.65 42.90 24.28
CA HIS A 562 8.94 44.01 25.17
C HIS A 562 8.20 43.83 26.50
N SER A 563 6.96 43.29 26.48
CA SER A 563 6.17 42.96 27.66
C SER A 563 6.93 42.04 28.63
N SER A 564 7.68 41.08 28.11
CA SER A 564 8.47 40.17 28.94
C SER A 564 9.67 40.83 29.60
N CYS A 565 10.27 41.86 28.98
CA CYS A 565 11.27 42.68 29.65
C CYS A 565 10.67 43.45 30.84
N VAL A 566 9.42 43.91 30.71
CA VAL A 566 8.68 44.60 31.78
C VAL A 566 8.40 43.67 32.93
N GLU A 567 7.80 42.52 32.64
CA GLU A 567 7.45 41.55 33.67
C GLU A 567 8.71 40.96 34.31
N PHE A 568 9.81 40.83 33.55
CA PHE A 568 11.07 40.40 34.13
C PHE A 568 11.66 41.46 35.06
N ALA A 569 11.61 42.74 34.68
CA ALA A 569 11.98 43.83 35.57
C ALA A 569 11.08 43.86 36.82
N ARG A 570 9.77 43.69 36.66
CA ARG A 570 8.81 43.65 37.77
C ARG A 570 9.08 42.48 38.72
N LEU A 571 9.33 41.28 38.19
CA LEU A 571 9.66 40.09 38.97
C LEU A 571 10.91 40.33 39.83
N LEU A 572 11.98 40.86 39.24
CA LEU A 572 13.22 41.16 39.98
C LEU A 572 13.01 42.30 40.99
N ALA A 573 12.26 43.35 40.63
CA ALA A 573 11.98 44.50 41.48
C ALA A 573 11.15 44.11 42.71
N GLN A 574 10.10 43.30 42.51
CA GLN A 574 9.26 42.77 43.60
C GLN A 574 10.09 41.91 44.55
N ARG A 575 10.97 41.05 44.03
CA ARG A 575 11.88 40.25 44.88
C ARG A 575 12.81 41.11 45.70
N GLN A 576 13.36 42.17 45.12
CA GLN A 576 14.21 43.12 45.85
C GLN A 576 13.41 43.87 46.94
N GLN A 577 12.18 44.31 46.65
CA GLN A 577 11.28 44.93 47.63
C GLN A 577 10.93 43.97 48.78
N LEU A 578 10.75 42.68 48.47
CA LEU A 578 10.54 41.59 49.44
C LEU A 578 11.83 41.13 50.15
N ARG A 579 12.98 41.75 49.87
CA ARG A 579 14.31 41.42 50.43
C ARG A 579 14.79 40.00 50.13
N CYS A 580 14.32 39.39 49.05
CA CYS A 580 14.86 38.13 48.53
C CYS A 580 16.20 38.38 47.83
N TYR A 581 17.14 37.44 47.93
CA TYR A 581 18.39 37.52 47.18
C TYR A 581 18.12 37.35 45.68
N THR A 582 18.65 38.28 44.88
CA THR A 582 18.66 38.24 43.41
C THR A 582 20.10 38.33 42.97
N HIS A 583 20.63 37.25 42.38
CA HIS A 583 22.01 37.21 41.91
C HIS A 583 22.25 38.26 40.80
N GLU A 584 23.44 38.85 40.76
CA GLU A 584 23.76 39.92 39.81
C GLU A 584 23.63 39.48 38.35
N CYS A 585 23.90 38.22 38.03
CA CYS A 585 23.78 37.70 36.66
C CYS A 585 22.37 37.90 36.06
N TRP A 586 21.31 37.88 36.89
CA TRP A 586 19.95 38.13 36.44
C TRP A 586 19.67 39.59 36.10
N HIS A 587 20.30 40.53 36.82
CA HIS A 587 20.26 41.95 36.45
C HIS A 587 20.99 42.20 35.12
N HIS A 588 22.11 41.52 34.90
CA HIS A 588 22.87 41.62 33.65
C HIS A 588 22.09 41.02 32.47
N LEU A 589 21.44 39.87 32.68
CA LEU A 589 20.55 39.27 31.68
C LEU A 589 19.39 40.22 31.32
N LEU A 590 18.72 40.82 32.33
CA LEU A 590 17.65 41.79 32.10
C LEU A 590 18.18 43.02 31.34
N PHE A 591 19.31 43.60 31.76
CA PHE A 591 19.87 44.78 31.12
C PHE A 591 20.31 44.52 29.68
N PHE A 592 20.91 43.36 29.41
CA PHE A 592 21.23 42.94 28.04
C PHE A 592 19.98 42.89 27.16
N ARG A 593 18.90 42.29 27.67
CA ARG A 593 17.60 42.23 26.96
C ARG A 593 16.99 43.62 26.74
N LEU A 594 17.11 44.54 27.70
CA LEU A 594 16.66 45.93 27.55
C LEU A 594 17.49 46.68 26.48
N LEU A 595 18.82 46.48 26.45
CA LEU A 595 19.72 47.10 25.48
C LEU A 595 19.46 46.64 24.04
N GLN A 596 19.17 45.36 23.84
CA GLN A 596 18.79 44.83 22.53
C GLN A 596 17.58 45.56 21.93
N ARG A 597 16.74 46.18 22.77
CA ARG A 597 15.51 46.90 22.39
C ARG A 597 15.57 48.41 22.60
N ARG A 598 16.75 48.97 22.87
CA ARG A 598 16.88 50.39 23.25
C ARG A 598 16.24 51.39 22.27
N ARG A 599 16.09 51.02 20.99
CA ARG A 599 15.60 51.92 19.93
C ARG A 599 14.11 52.18 20.03
N ASP A 600 13.35 51.20 20.48
CA ASP A 600 11.90 51.17 20.39
C ASP A 600 11.25 50.81 21.73
N LEU A 601 12.00 50.35 22.74
CA LEU A 601 11.46 49.94 24.03
C LEU A 601 10.59 50.98 24.70
N LEU A 602 11.07 52.22 24.75
CA LEU A 602 10.35 53.32 25.37
C LEU A 602 9.10 53.70 24.54
N ALA A 603 9.25 53.79 23.22
CA ALA A 603 8.16 54.12 22.31
C ALA A 603 7.06 53.03 22.31
N TRP A 604 7.46 51.77 22.43
CA TRP A 604 6.58 50.62 22.62
C TRP A 604 5.87 50.70 23.96
N SER A 605 6.61 50.90 25.05
CA SER A 605 6.04 50.94 26.39
C SER A 605 4.98 52.04 26.54
N ALA A 606 5.18 53.17 25.87
CA ALA A 606 4.23 54.28 25.84
C ALA A 606 2.96 54.00 25.03
N ALA A 607 3.03 53.12 24.03
CA ALA A 607 1.87 52.75 23.22
C ALA A 607 1.13 51.56 23.81
N GLU A 608 1.84 50.49 24.13
CA GLU A 608 1.22 49.18 24.34
C GLU A 608 0.85 48.91 25.81
N LEU A 609 1.34 49.70 26.76
CA LEU A 609 1.02 49.48 28.17
C LEU A 609 -0.19 50.30 28.62
N PRO A 610 -1.09 49.69 29.41
CA PRO A 610 -2.04 50.45 30.20
C PRO A 610 -1.30 51.46 31.07
N LEU A 611 -1.89 52.64 31.22
CA LEU A 611 -1.29 53.77 31.94
C LEU A 611 -0.68 53.37 33.31
N GLN A 612 -1.44 52.62 34.11
CA GLN A 612 -0.98 52.18 35.43
C GLN A 612 0.25 51.27 35.34
N ASN A 613 0.33 50.42 34.32
CA ASN A 613 1.45 49.50 34.10
C ASN A 613 2.68 50.22 33.55
N PHE A 614 2.51 51.25 32.70
CA PHE A 614 3.59 52.10 32.25
C PHE A 614 4.24 52.84 33.42
N VAL A 615 3.42 53.46 34.28
CA VAL A 615 3.92 54.15 35.48
C VAL A 615 4.60 53.16 36.44
N GLN A 616 4.03 51.97 36.64
CA GLN A 616 4.64 50.94 37.48
C GLN A 616 5.96 50.42 36.89
N TRP A 617 6.06 50.19 35.58
CA TRP A 617 7.32 49.85 34.92
C TRP A 617 8.39 50.89 35.26
N VAL A 618 8.07 52.16 35.03
CA VAL A 618 9.01 53.27 35.22
C VAL A 618 9.54 53.28 36.65
N HIS A 619 8.68 52.95 37.62
CA HIS A 619 9.05 52.76 39.01
C HIS A 619 9.92 51.50 39.26
N ASP A 620 9.57 50.36 38.66
CA ASP A 620 10.29 49.08 38.80
C ASP A 620 11.74 49.18 38.29
N LEU A 621 11.95 49.81 37.12
CA LEU A 621 13.30 50.08 36.60
C LEU A 621 14.08 51.02 37.54
N ARG A 622 13.42 52.04 38.07
CA ARG A 622 14.06 52.94 39.04
C ARG A 622 14.48 52.15 40.28
N ALA A 623 13.67 51.25 40.81
CA ALA A 623 14.01 50.46 41.99
C ALA A 623 15.23 49.54 41.77
N LEU A 624 15.28 48.85 40.62
CA LEU A 624 16.37 47.91 40.29
C LEU A 624 17.72 48.61 40.07
N PHE A 625 17.72 49.75 39.36
CA PHE A 625 18.95 50.38 38.89
C PHE A 625 19.35 51.66 39.66
N SER A 626 18.48 52.24 40.50
CA SER A 626 18.83 53.43 41.32
C SER A 626 19.71 53.10 42.54
N GLN A 627 19.76 51.84 42.96
CA GLN A 627 20.48 51.41 44.17
C GLN A 627 21.90 50.88 43.93
N GLN A 628 22.48 51.04 42.73
CA GLN A 628 23.88 50.62 42.50
C GLN A 628 24.84 51.43 43.40
N ARG A 629 25.13 50.86 44.57
CA ARG A 629 25.98 51.43 45.61
C ARG A 629 27.37 51.68 45.03
N VAL A 630 27.87 52.88 45.31
CA VAL A 630 29.14 53.45 44.86
C VAL A 630 30.38 52.73 45.49
N GLY A 631 30.36 51.40 45.69
CA GLY A 631 31.41 50.74 46.51
C GLY A 631 31.80 49.28 46.21
N GLY A 632 31.29 48.62 45.17
CA GLY A 632 31.66 47.24 44.83
C GLY A 632 32.60 47.17 43.62
N SER A 633 33.78 46.58 43.77
CA SER A 633 34.88 46.56 42.78
C SER A 633 34.80 45.42 41.74
N SER A 634 33.64 44.84 41.45
CA SER A 634 33.50 43.96 40.28
C SER A 634 33.41 44.84 39.04
N GLY A 635 34.41 44.75 38.15
CA GLY A 635 34.61 45.60 36.98
C GLY A 635 33.59 45.44 35.85
N ILE A 636 32.30 45.33 36.18
CA ILE A 636 31.20 45.25 35.22
C ILE A 636 30.59 46.64 35.06
N SER A 637 30.53 47.11 33.82
CA SER A 637 30.16 48.47 33.41
C SER A 637 28.91 49.02 34.11
N ARG A 638 28.97 50.30 34.53
CA ARG A 638 27.82 51.05 35.05
C ARG A 638 26.67 51.04 34.04
N MET A 639 25.55 50.42 34.41
CA MET A 639 24.34 50.35 33.60
C MET A 639 23.54 51.65 33.78
N SER A 640 23.49 52.53 32.76
CA SER A 640 22.76 53.80 32.82
C SER A 640 21.38 53.70 32.18
N LEU A 641 20.31 54.02 32.92
CA LEU A 641 18.94 54.06 32.37
C LEU A 641 18.74 55.18 31.33
N SER A 642 19.61 56.19 31.32
CA SER A 642 19.59 57.25 30.31
C SER A 642 19.83 56.70 28.90
N ASP A 643 20.58 55.60 28.78
CA ASP A 643 20.86 54.92 27.50
C ASP A 643 19.61 54.26 26.89
N LEU A 644 18.54 54.14 27.69
CA LEU A 644 17.22 53.62 27.28
C LEU A 644 16.18 54.73 27.08
N GLY A 645 16.56 56.00 27.16
CA GLY A 645 15.68 57.15 26.88
C GLY A 645 14.84 57.67 28.05
N PHE A 646 15.06 57.16 29.27
CA PHE A 646 14.43 57.64 30.50
C PHE A 646 15.18 58.88 31.03
N THR A 647 14.82 60.08 30.53
CA THR A 647 15.46 61.36 30.92
C THR A 647 14.67 62.10 32.01
N PRO A 648 15.33 62.97 32.82
CA PRO A 648 14.68 63.74 33.88
C PRO A 648 13.47 64.57 33.42
N GLU A 649 13.52 65.14 32.23
CA GLU A 649 12.47 66.01 31.67
C GLU A 649 11.20 65.22 31.36
N ARG A 650 11.34 63.98 30.88
CA ARG A 650 10.20 63.09 30.62
C ARG A 650 9.53 62.61 31.89
N TYR A 651 10.32 62.34 32.95
CA TYR A 651 9.76 62.05 34.27
C TYR A 651 8.84 63.17 34.76
N GLN A 652 9.21 64.44 34.54
CA GLN A 652 8.40 65.60 34.93
C GLN A 652 7.10 65.74 34.11
N TRP A 653 7.14 65.46 32.80
CA TRP A 653 5.94 65.48 31.95
C TRP A 653 4.95 64.37 32.31
N TRP A 654 5.45 63.16 32.59
CA TRP A 654 4.59 62.05 33.03
C TRP A 654 3.91 62.34 34.38
N ASP A 655 4.56 63.08 35.28
CA ASP A 655 3.93 63.57 36.51
C ASP A 655 2.77 64.54 36.23
N VAL A 656 2.89 65.45 35.24
CA VAL A 656 1.82 66.40 34.87
C VAL A 656 0.60 65.68 34.30
N LEU A 657 0.80 64.74 33.37
CA LEU A 657 -0.29 63.94 32.78
C LEU A 657 -1.03 63.11 33.84
N GLN A 658 -0.29 62.53 34.79
CA GLN A 658 -0.87 61.70 35.85
C GLN A 658 -1.69 62.53 36.84
N HIS A 659 -1.24 63.73 37.22
CA HIS A 659 -1.84 64.48 38.33
C HIS A 659 -2.83 65.57 37.89
N GLN A 660 -2.69 66.17 36.69
CA GLN A 660 -3.54 67.29 36.24
C GLN A 660 -4.62 66.87 35.23
N TYR A 661 -4.30 65.96 34.30
CA TYR A 661 -5.18 65.54 33.20
C TYR A 661 -5.60 64.07 33.28
N GLY A 662 -5.48 63.43 34.45
CA GLY A 662 -5.64 61.98 34.59
C GLY A 662 -6.97 61.41 34.06
N ARG A 663 -8.06 62.19 34.05
CA ARG A 663 -9.35 61.79 33.48
C ARG A 663 -9.36 61.85 31.95
N ALA A 664 -8.96 62.96 31.34
CA ALA A 664 -8.83 63.09 29.89
C ALA A 664 -7.85 62.05 29.32
N VAL A 665 -6.72 61.82 30.00
CA VAL A 665 -5.77 60.75 29.67
C VAL A 665 -6.42 59.36 29.83
N GLY A 666 -7.27 59.16 30.84
CA GLY A 666 -8.04 57.92 31.01
C GLY A 666 -9.03 57.66 29.87
N ILE A 667 -9.71 58.70 29.36
CA ILE A 667 -10.61 58.59 28.20
C ILE A 667 -9.81 58.29 26.92
N LEU A 668 -8.70 58.99 26.70
CA LEU A 668 -7.81 58.75 25.56
C LEU A 668 -7.20 57.35 25.61
N ALA A 669 -6.77 56.88 26.79
CA ALA A 669 -6.25 55.54 26.99
C ALA A 669 -7.33 54.47 26.74
N TYR A 670 -8.58 54.72 27.15
CA TYR A 670 -9.71 53.85 26.84
C TYR A 670 -9.96 53.76 25.32
N LEU A 671 -9.95 54.90 24.61
CA LEU A 671 -10.13 54.95 23.16
C LEU A 671 -8.96 54.30 22.39
N HIS A 672 -7.74 54.41 22.91
CA HIS A 672 -6.55 53.74 22.38
C HIS A 672 -6.61 52.22 22.56
N GLN A 673 -7.09 51.74 23.72
CA GLN A 673 -7.32 50.31 23.97
C GLN A 673 -8.37 49.71 23.02
N GLU A 674 -9.32 50.52 22.55
CA GLU A 674 -10.27 50.17 21.49
C GLU A 674 -9.66 50.24 20.06
N GLY A 675 -8.33 50.44 19.95
CA GLY A 675 -7.59 50.44 18.68
C GLY A 675 -7.59 51.76 17.92
N ASN A 676 -8.04 52.86 18.53
CA ASN A 676 -8.25 54.13 17.83
C ASN A 676 -7.15 55.16 18.12
N GLY A 677 -6.20 55.28 17.18
CA GLY A 677 -5.12 56.28 17.18
C GLY A 677 -3.95 55.95 18.11
N ASP A 678 -2.73 56.40 17.81
CA ASP A 678 -1.52 56.18 18.63
C ASP A 678 -1.38 57.31 19.66
N LEU A 679 -1.19 57.01 20.96
CA LEU A 679 -0.98 58.01 22.01
C LEU A 679 0.49 58.39 22.23
N LYS A 680 1.45 57.87 21.46
CA LYS A 680 2.88 58.21 21.58
C LYS A 680 3.15 59.71 21.59
N TRP A 681 2.36 60.47 20.84
CA TRP A 681 2.48 61.92 20.76
C TRP A 681 2.17 62.59 22.11
N LEU A 682 1.33 61.99 22.95
CA LEU A 682 1.00 62.47 24.29
C LEU A 682 2.11 62.14 25.30
N TRP A 683 2.75 60.96 25.18
CA TRP A 683 3.73 60.48 26.17
C TRP A 683 5.15 60.98 25.97
N LEU A 684 5.53 61.28 24.72
CA LEU A 684 6.93 61.53 24.37
C LEU A 684 7.30 63.02 24.29
N GLN A 685 6.33 63.93 24.09
CA GLN A 685 6.53 65.39 24.02
C GLN A 685 5.21 66.17 24.16
N GLU A 686 5.25 67.41 24.66
CA GLU A 686 4.09 68.32 24.67
C GLU A 686 3.88 68.96 23.27
N ILE A 687 2.68 68.77 22.67
CA ILE A 687 2.28 69.36 21.37
C ILE A 687 1.34 70.56 21.61
N PRO A 688 1.46 71.70 20.88
CA PRO A 688 0.54 72.84 21.00
C PRO A 688 -0.93 72.46 20.77
N ASP A 689 -1.86 73.12 21.46
CA ASP A 689 -3.32 72.89 21.41
C ASP A 689 -3.82 71.52 21.94
N THR A 690 -2.92 70.64 22.39
CA THR A 690 -3.25 69.38 23.09
C THR A 690 -4.12 69.62 24.33
N THR A 691 -3.86 70.71 25.05
CA THR A 691 -4.62 71.08 26.25
C THR A 691 -6.08 71.39 25.93
N VAL A 692 -6.40 71.93 24.75
CA VAL A 692 -7.79 72.21 24.32
C VAL A 692 -8.58 70.92 24.08
N LEU A 693 -7.94 69.91 23.48
CA LEU A 693 -8.53 68.58 23.33
C LEU A 693 -8.70 67.90 24.69
N LEU A 694 -7.68 67.98 25.56
CA LEU A 694 -7.76 67.43 26.92
C LEU A 694 -8.88 68.11 27.72
N ASP A 695 -9.09 69.43 27.58
CA ASP A 695 -10.17 70.17 28.24
C ASP A 695 -11.57 69.73 27.76
N ILE A 696 -11.79 69.56 26.44
CA ILE A 696 -13.06 69.06 25.86
C ILE A 696 -13.41 67.64 26.37
N LEU A 697 -12.39 66.81 26.61
CA LEU A 697 -12.54 65.46 27.14
C LEU A 697 -12.66 65.44 28.67
N GLN A 698 -12.08 66.42 29.36
CA GLN A 698 -12.10 66.56 30.82
C GLN A 698 -13.50 66.98 31.34
N ASP A 699 -14.22 67.82 30.58
CA ASP A 699 -15.49 68.45 30.97
C ASP A 699 -16.73 67.52 30.93
N GLU A 700 -16.68 66.37 30.24
CA GLU A 700 -17.89 65.53 30.02
C GLU A 700 -17.88 64.15 30.68
N ASN A 701 -19.09 63.65 30.99
CA ASN A 701 -19.33 62.43 31.78
C ASN A 701 -19.50 61.13 30.97
N LYS A 702 -19.61 61.17 29.63
CA LYS A 702 -19.82 59.96 28.80
C LYS A 702 -19.05 60.01 27.48
N VAL A 703 -18.37 58.91 27.16
CA VAL A 703 -17.71 58.67 25.86
C VAL A 703 -18.75 58.14 24.88
N LEU A 704 -18.88 58.76 23.72
CA LEU A 704 -19.80 58.30 22.67
C LEU A 704 -19.09 57.32 21.72
N PRO A 705 -19.76 56.28 21.18
CA PRO A 705 -19.13 55.31 20.27
C PRO A 705 -18.47 55.93 19.03
N GLN A 706 -18.97 57.07 18.57
CA GLN A 706 -18.46 57.79 17.41
C GLN A 706 -17.20 58.60 17.76
N ASP A 707 -16.95 58.87 19.05
CA ASP A 707 -15.68 59.46 19.52
C ASP A 707 -14.51 58.52 19.15
N SER A 708 -14.73 57.19 19.15
CA SER A 708 -13.74 56.21 18.73
C SER A 708 -13.34 56.34 17.26
N VAL A 709 -14.31 56.54 16.37
CA VAL A 709 -14.07 56.66 14.91
C VAL A 709 -13.42 57.99 14.58
N LEU A 710 -13.81 59.06 15.27
CA LEU A 710 -13.18 60.37 15.12
C LEU A 710 -11.72 60.36 15.57
N MET A 711 -11.42 59.64 16.65
CA MET A 711 -10.06 59.53 17.18
C MET A 711 -9.18 58.58 16.36
N SER A 712 -9.74 57.57 15.68
CA SER A 712 -8.96 56.73 14.75
C SER A 712 -8.51 57.50 13.50
N LEU A 713 -9.24 58.56 13.12
CA LEU A 713 -8.92 59.45 12.01
C LEU A 713 -7.92 60.55 12.39
N PHE A 714 -7.48 60.60 13.66
CA PHE A 714 -6.52 61.61 14.12
C PHE A 714 -5.12 61.37 13.53
N GLN A 715 -4.64 62.34 12.75
CA GLN A 715 -3.23 62.49 12.44
C GLN A 715 -2.67 63.66 13.27
N PRO A 716 -1.44 63.57 13.80
CA PRO A 716 -0.81 64.63 14.59
C PRO A 716 -0.36 65.78 13.69
N LYS A 717 -1.34 66.50 13.12
CA LYS A 717 -1.19 67.73 12.35
C LYS A 717 -2.13 68.77 12.96
N PRO A 718 -1.70 70.05 13.06
CA PRO A 718 -2.51 71.11 13.66
C PRO A 718 -3.90 71.24 13.01
N ASP A 719 -3.96 71.13 11.68
CA ASP A 719 -5.20 71.28 10.91
C ASP A 719 -6.21 70.15 11.20
N THR A 720 -5.72 68.92 11.44
CA THR A 720 -6.55 67.74 11.73
C THR A 720 -7.12 67.77 13.15
N LEU A 721 -6.35 68.28 14.13
CA LEU A 721 -6.83 68.48 15.51
C LEU A 721 -8.03 69.43 15.54
N SER A 722 -7.98 70.52 14.77
CA SER A 722 -9.08 71.50 14.69
C SER A 722 -10.36 70.91 14.09
N LEU A 723 -10.25 70.07 13.06
CA LEU A 723 -11.38 69.39 12.41
C LEU A 723 -12.01 68.32 13.32
N ILE A 724 -11.21 67.61 14.12
CA ILE A 724 -11.70 66.64 15.11
C ILE A 724 -12.42 67.35 16.26
N CYS A 725 -11.87 68.44 16.78
CA CYS A 725 -12.58 69.26 17.76
C CYS A 725 -13.92 69.78 17.21
N LEU A 726 -13.97 70.18 15.93
CA LEU A 726 -15.20 70.62 15.27
C LEU A 726 -16.22 69.49 15.07
N ALA A 727 -15.77 68.30 14.66
CA ALA A 727 -16.63 67.14 14.45
C ALA A 727 -17.15 66.55 15.76
N LEU A 728 -16.32 66.46 16.81
CA LEU A 728 -16.73 66.04 18.16
C LEU A 728 -17.72 67.03 18.77
N ALA A 729 -17.47 68.33 18.66
CA ALA A 729 -18.39 69.35 19.15
C ALA A 729 -19.72 69.35 18.37
N GLY A 730 -19.67 69.14 17.05
CA GLY A 730 -20.83 69.07 16.17
C GLY A 730 -21.70 67.82 16.39
N LEU A 731 -21.08 66.64 16.48
CA LEU A 731 -21.77 65.37 16.76
C LEU A 731 -22.55 65.42 18.08
N ARG A 732 -21.95 65.99 19.13
CA ARG A 732 -22.59 66.11 20.45
C ARG A 732 -23.82 67.01 20.41
N ARG A 733 -23.89 67.95 19.46
CA ARG A 733 -24.98 68.94 19.30
C ARG A 733 -25.92 68.67 18.12
N ALA A 734 -25.65 67.63 17.32
CA ALA A 734 -26.46 67.27 16.15
C ALA A 734 -27.87 66.77 16.51
N ALA A 735 -28.84 67.04 15.63
CA ALA A 735 -30.18 66.46 15.69
C ALA A 735 -30.17 64.92 15.56
N PRO A 736 -31.23 64.20 16.00
CA PRO A 736 -31.27 62.74 15.99
C PRO A 736 -30.97 62.10 14.62
N GLN A 737 -31.53 62.67 13.54
CA GLN A 737 -31.28 62.17 12.17
C GLN A 737 -29.83 62.40 11.72
N GLY A 738 -29.22 63.52 12.11
CA GLY A 738 -27.81 63.79 11.86
C GLY A 738 -26.89 62.82 12.61
N LYS A 739 -27.27 62.42 13.83
CA LYS A 739 -26.55 61.38 14.60
C LYS A 739 -26.61 60.02 13.91
N VAL A 740 -27.80 59.60 13.46
CA VAL A 740 -27.97 58.33 12.72
C VAL A 740 -27.16 58.32 11.43
N ALA A 741 -27.11 59.44 10.71
CA ALA A 741 -26.30 59.55 9.49
C ALA A 741 -24.79 59.45 9.77
N LEU A 742 -24.31 60.12 10.82
CA LEU A 742 -22.91 60.02 11.25
C LEU A 742 -22.57 58.60 11.73
N GLU A 743 -23.46 57.96 12.49
CA GLU A 743 -23.33 56.57 12.94
C GLU A 743 -23.27 55.59 11.78
N SER A 744 -24.14 55.78 10.79
CA SER A 744 -24.17 54.99 9.55
C SER A 744 -22.82 55.06 8.84
N ILE A 745 -22.30 56.26 8.61
CA ILE A 745 -21.01 56.44 7.93
C ILE A 745 -19.87 55.86 8.79
N CYS A 746 -19.88 56.08 10.12
CA CYS A 746 -18.89 55.52 11.05
C CYS A 746 -18.86 53.98 11.03
N ALA A 747 -20.03 53.34 11.02
CA ALA A 747 -20.14 51.88 11.01
C ALA A 747 -19.62 51.28 9.70
N ARG A 748 -19.84 51.97 8.57
CA ARG A 748 -19.34 51.55 7.25
C ARG A 748 -17.85 51.77 7.08
N GLU A 749 -17.30 52.84 7.63
CA GLU A 749 -15.86 53.07 7.61
C GLU A 749 -15.09 52.00 8.37
N LYS A 750 -15.62 51.49 9.50
CA LYS A 750 -15.02 50.34 10.20
C LYS A 750 -15.01 49.04 9.38
N GLN A 751 -15.89 48.90 8.38
CA GLN A 751 -15.97 47.72 7.51
C GLN A 751 -15.04 47.80 6.30
N LEU A 752 -14.50 48.99 6.00
CA LEU A 752 -13.55 49.24 4.93
C LEU A 752 -12.21 48.54 5.19
N ASP A 753 -11.68 48.66 6.41
CA ASP A 753 -10.41 48.01 6.81
C ASP A 753 -10.49 46.48 6.78
N ALA A 754 -11.70 45.91 6.92
CA ALA A 754 -11.95 44.48 6.80
C ALA A 754 -12.12 44.00 5.34
N GLY A 755 -12.02 44.90 4.36
CA GLY A 755 -12.26 44.61 2.94
C GLY A 755 -13.72 44.24 2.62
N LYS A 756 -14.65 44.48 3.55
CA LYS A 756 -16.08 44.12 3.40
C LYS A 756 -16.92 45.25 2.81
N TRP A 757 -16.41 46.48 2.83
CA TRP A 757 -17.10 47.67 2.34
C TRP A 757 -16.18 48.49 1.44
N ASN A 758 -16.75 49.14 0.42
CA ASN A 758 -15.98 49.92 -0.57
C ASN A 758 -16.03 51.42 -0.26
N ARG A 759 -14.91 52.12 -0.45
CA ARG A 759 -14.78 53.56 -0.17
C ARG A 759 -15.67 54.41 -1.07
N GLN A 760 -15.84 54.00 -2.34
CA GLN A 760 -16.78 54.64 -3.26
C GLN A 760 -18.22 54.51 -2.75
N ALA A 761 -18.57 53.39 -2.10
CA ALA A 761 -19.89 53.22 -1.49
C ALA A 761 -20.09 54.13 -0.26
N THR A 762 -19.06 54.34 0.57
CA THR A 762 -19.13 55.33 1.67
C THR A 762 -19.27 56.76 1.15
N GLN A 763 -18.59 57.11 0.06
CA GLN A 763 -18.72 58.42 -0.59
C GLN A 763 -20.14 58.67 -1.10
N VAL A 764 -20.73 57.70 -1.80
CA VAL A 764 -22.13 57.75 -2.26
C VAL A 764 -23.09 57.88 -1.08
N LEU A 765 -22.91 57.08 -0.02
CA LEU A 765 -23.76 57.09 1.16
C LEU A 765 -23.71 58.45 1.88
N SER A 766 -22.51 59.01 2.04
CA SER A 766 -22.32 60.33 2.65
C SER A 766 -22.92 61.45 1.80
N TYR A 767 -22.77 61.39 0.47
CA TYR A 767 -23.41 62.31 -0.45
C TYR A 767 -24.93 62.28 -0.33
N CYS A 768 -25.53 61.08 -0.26
CA CYS A 768 -26.96 60.89 -0.07
C CYS A 768 -27.45 61.47 1.26
N TRP A 769 -26.75 61.23 2.36
CA TRP A 769 -27.11 61.81 3.66
C TRP A 769 -27.01 63.33 3.68
N ARG A 770 -25.98 63.93 3.09
CA ARG A 770 -25.84 65.40 3.00
C ARG A 770 -26.94 66.07 2.18
N ARG A 771 -27.53 65.35 1.22
CA ARG A 771 -28.68 65.81 0.43
C ARG A 771 -30.04 65.44 1.03
N SER A 772 -30.06 64.71 2.14
CA SER A 772 -31.30 64.40 2.82
C SER A 772 -31.95 65.69 3.36
N PRO A 773 -33.23 65.96 3.03
CA PRO A 773 -33.94 67.13 3.52
C PRO A 773 -34.03 67.17 5.06
N ASP A 774 -33.97 66.00 5.70
CA ASP A 774 -34.04 65.86 7.16
C ASP A 774 -32.74 66.30 7.87
N ILE A 775 -31.61 66.35 7.16
CA ILE A 775 -30.30 66.75 7.73
C ILE A 775 -29.98 68.21 7.38
N ASN A 776 -30.46 68.68 6.23
CA ASN A 776 -30.10 69.98 5.69
C ASN A 776 -30.73 71.17 6.45
N THR A 777 -31.63 70.92 7.41
CA THR A 777 -32.29 71.94 8.23
C THR A 777 -31.56 72.25 9.54
N ASP A 778 -30.57 71.43 9.96
CA ASP A 778 -29.77 71.63 11.18
C ASP A 778 -28.30 71.94 10.83
N ASP A 779 -27.88 73.19 11.07
CA ASP A 779 -26.52 73.66 10.81
C ASP A 779 -25.45 72.86 11.57
N MET A 780 -25.79 72.33 12.77
CA MET A 780 -24.84 71.53 13.56
C MET A 780 -24.65 70.14 12.96
N SER A 781 -25.73 69.44 12.58
CA SER A 781 -25.65 68.17 11.84
C SER A 781 -24.93 68.33 10.51
N ARG A 782 -25.17 69.42 9.78
CA ARG A 782 -24.52 69.70 8.50
C ARG A 782 -23.01 69.94 8.66
N ASN A 783 -22.62 70.77 9.64
CA ASN A 783 -21.22 71.06 9.91
C ASN A 783 -20.48 69.83 10.46
N ALA A 784 -21.14 69.01 11.28
CA ALA A 784 -20.61 67.75 11.77
C ALA A 784 -20.39 66.76 10.62
N LEU A 785 -21.39 66.56 9.74
CA LEU A 785 -21.23 65.71 8.56
C LEU A 785 -20.14 66.22 7.63
N TRP A 786 -20.05 67.53 7.41
CA TRP A 786 -19.02 68.12 6.57
C TRP A 786 -17.62 67.89 7.15
N ALA A 787 -17.41 68.20 8.43
CA ALA A 787 -16.14 67.98 9.12
C ALA A 787 -15.76 66.50 9.11
N PHE A 788 -16.74 65.61 9.29
CA PHE A 788 -16.55 64.16 9.20
C PHE A 788 -16.14 63.70 7.80
N THR A 789 -16.80 64.20 6.75
CA THR A 789 -16.43 63.88 5.35
C THR A 789 -15.06 64.41 4.96
N ALA A 790 -14.69 65.58 5.47
CA ALA A 790 -13.37 66.17 5.25
C ALA A 790 -12.27 65.34 5.94
N LEU A 791 -12.52 64.85 7.17
CA LEU A 791 -11.62 63.94 7.87
C LEU A 791 -11.42 62.61 7.12
N LEU A 792 -12.46 62.10 6.45
CA LEU A 792 -12.40 60.88 5.63
C LEU A 792 -11.83 61.09 4.22
N GLY A 793 -11.59 62.34 3.82
CA GLY A 793 -11.13 62.69 2.47
C GLY A 793 -12.11 62.28 1.37
N LEU A 794 -13.41 62.29 1.65
CA LEU A 794 -14.46 61.93 0.68
C LEU A 794 -14.82 63.15 -0.16
N GLY A 795 -14.84 62.99 -1.49
CA GLY A 795 -15.20 64.06 -2.43
C GLY A 795 -16.71 64.31 -2.51
N ASP A 796 -17.09 65.42 -3.14
CA ASP A 796 -18.50 65.79 -3.37
C ASP A 796 -19.10 65.20 -4.65
N ASP A 797 -18.28 64.61 -5.50
CA ASP A 797 -18.70 64.00 -6.77
C ASP A 797 -18.99 62.51 -6.60
N VAL A 798 -20.05 62.01 -7.23
CA VAL A 798 -20.44 60.59 -7.26
C VAL A 798 -20.57 60.15 -8.72
N ASP A 799 -19.88 59.08 -9.11
CA ASP A 799 -19.95 58.48 -10.45
C ASP A 799 -20.89 57.26 -10.49
N ASP A 800 -21.32 56.87 -11.69
CA ASP A 800 -22.25 55.74 -11.91
C ASP A 800 -21.67 54.42 -11.39
N GLN A 801 -20.35 54.27 -11.44
CA GLN A 801 -19.65 53.10 -10.93
C GLN A 801 -19.74 53.02 -9.40
N GLY A 802 -19.55 54.12 -8.68
CA GLY A 802 -19.71 54.18 -7.23
C GLY A 802 -21.14 53.88 -6.79
N LEU A 803 -22.15 54.31 -7.56
CA LEU A 803 -23.56 53.97 -7.32
C LEU A 803 -23.82 52.46 -7.47
N GLN A 804 -23.28 51.83 -8.52
CA GLN A 804 -23.41 50.39 -8.72
C GLN A 804 -22.75 49.60 -7.59
N VAL A 805 -21.52 49.96 -7.23
CA VAL A 805 -20.76 49.33 -6.13
C VAL A 805 -21.48 49.48 -4.79
N ALA A 806 -22.05 50.67 -4.50
CA ALA A 806 -22.85 50.88 -3.31
C ALA A 806 -24.10 49.99 -3.29
N GLY A 807 -24.76 49.82 -4.44
CA GLY A 807 -25.90 48.91 -4.61
C GLY A 807 -25.52 47.45 -4.32
N GLU A 808 -24.44 46.95 -4.91
CA GLU A 808 -23.95 45.59 -4.71
C GLU A 808 -23.57 45.32 -3.24
N CYS A 809 -22.85 46.26 -2.59
CA CYS A 809 -22.51 46.15 -1.17
C CYS A 809 -23.75 46.13 -0.26
N LEU A 810 -24.74 47.01 -0.51
CA LEU A 810 -25.99 47.02 0.26
C LEU A 810 -26.80 45.73 0.07
N MET A 811 -26.81 45.16 -1.13
CA MET A 811 -27.46 43.87 -1.40
C MET A 811 -26.75 42.69 -0.74
N ALA A 812 -25.42 42.70 -0.71
CA ALA A 812 -24.63 41.68 -0.01
C ALA A 812 -24.85 41.73 1.51
N ASP A 813 -24.93 42.93 2.09
CA ASP A 813 -25.28 43.09 3.50
C ASP A 813 -26.68 42.62 3.80
N TYR A 814 -27.63 42.92 2.92
CA TYR A 814 -28.98 42.41 3.04
C TYR A 814 -28.98 40.88 3.09
N ALA A 815 -28.22 40.22 2.21
CA ALA A 815 -28.07 38.75 2.22
C ALA A 815 -27.39 38.22 3.50
N ASN A 816 -26.34 38.89 4.00
CA ASN A 816 -25.67 38.52 5.25
C ASN A 816 -26.59 38.71 6.47
N LEU A 817 -27.40 39.76 6.48
CA LEU A 817 -28.37 40.03 7.53
C LEU A 817 -29.46 38.95 7.56
N VAL A 818 -29.90 38.49 6.38
CA VAL A 818 -30.79 37.33 6.23
C VAL A 818 -30.12 36.05 6.75
N LEU A 819 -28.85 35.78 6.42
CA LEU A 819 -28.11 34.62 6.95
C LEU A 819 -27.92 34.66 8.47
N ALA A 820 -27.60 35.84 9.02
CA ALA A 820 -27.45 36.03 10.46
C ALA A 820 -28.78 35.85 11.18
N ALA A 821 -29.88 36.38 10.63
CA ALA A 821 -31.23 36.13 11.12
C ALA A 821 -31.54 34.62 11.15
N ASN A 822 -31.19 33.88 10.10
CA ASN A 822 -31.38 32.43 10.03
C ASN A 822 -30.54 31.66 11.06
N ASN A 823 -29.27 32.04 11.29
CA ASN A 823 -28.44 31.42 12.32
C ASN A 823 -28.95 31.71 13.73
N LEU A 824 -29.47 32.91 13.95
CA LEU A 824 -30.07 33.30 15.22
C LEU A 824 -31.37 32.51 15.47
N LEU A 825 -32.17 32.31 14.42
CA LEU A 825 -33.33 31.41 14.45
C LEU A 825 -32.93 29.96 14.76
N ASP A 826 -31.90 29.41 14.09
CA ASP A 826 -31.36 28.07 14.39
C ASP A 826 -30.94 27.93 15.86
N MET A 827 -30.25 28.94 16.40
CA MET A 827 -29.83 28.97 17.81
C MET A 827 -31.02 29.09 18.76
N GLN A 828 -32.00 29.93 18.43
CA GLN A 828 -33.24 30.06 19.19
C GLN A 828 -33.98 28.71 19.27
N VAL A 829 -34.13 28.02 18.14
CA VAL A 829 -34.74 26.68 18.07
C VAL A 829 -33.99 25.66 18.93
N LEU A 830 -32.65 25.69 18.88
CA LEU A 830 -31.79 24.76 19.63
C LEU A 830 -31.86 25.02 21.14
N LEU A 831 -31.86 26.28 21.55
CA LEU A 831 -31.99 26.70 22.95
C LEU A 831 -33.39 26.41 23.49
N GLN A 832 -34.44 26.73 22.73
CA GLN A 832 -35.83 26.41 23.07
C GLN A 832 -36.05 24.90 23.22
N SER A 833 -35.41 24.07 22.38
CA SER A 833 -35.49 22.61 22.49
C SER A 833 -34.78 22.04 23.72
N SER A 834 -33.84 22.79 24.32
CA SER A 834 -33.16 22.39 25.55
C SER A 834 -33.88 22.89 26.80
N ASP A 835 -34.30 24.17 26.81
CA ASP A 835 -35.01 24.81 27.92
C ASP A 835 -35.80 26.04 27.43
N ALA A 836 -37.06 25.83 27.06
CA ALA A 836 -37.91 26.86 26.49
C ALA A 836 -38.16 28.04 27.44
N ALA A 837 -38.32 27.78 28.75
CA ALA A 837 -38.63 28.82 29.73
C ALA A 837 -37.44 29.76 29.94
N ARG A 838 -36.23 29.20 30.07
CA ARG A 838 -35.00 29.99 30.21
C ARG A 838 -34.66 30.75 28.93
N THR A 839 -34.96 30.17 27.78
CA THR A 839 -34.72 30.82 26.48
C THR A 839 -35.65 32.00 26.27
N ALA A 840 -36.94 31.89 26.61
CA ALA A 840 -37.89 33.00 26.53
C ALA A 840 -37.46 34.19 27.41
N MET A 841 -37.05 33.92 28.66
CA MET A 841 -36.50 34.95 29.54
C MET A 841 -35.25 35.63 28.95
N LEU A 842 -34.36 34.85 28.34
CA LEU A 842 -33.14 35.38 27.72
C LEU A 842 -33.46 36.24 26.49
N MET A 843 -34.45 35.86 25.68
CA MET A 843 -34.87 36.65 24.51
C MET A 843 -35.52 37.97 24.94
N GLU A 844 -36.37 37.94 25.97
CA GLU A 844 -36.97 39.15 26.57
C GLU A 844 -35.91 40.08 27.16
N GLU A 845 -34.90 39.53 27.87
CA GLU A 845 -33.79 40.31 28.44
C GLU A 845 -32.92 40.96 27.35
N LEU A 846 -32.74 40.29 26.21
CA LEU A 846 -32.00 40.81 25.06
C LEU A 846 -32.81 41.77 24.19
N GLY A 847 -34.09 41.98 24.48
CA GLY A 847 -34.99 42.81 23.66
C GLY A 847 -35.18 42.27 22.24
N VAL A 848 -34.86 41.00 22.02
CA VAL A 848 -35.19 40.30 20.78
C VAL A 848 -36.68 39.99 20.92
N GLU A 849 -37.51 40.60 20.07
CA GLU A 849 -38.89 40.17 19.94
C GLU A 849 -38.84 38.67 19.66
N ASP A 850 -39.21 37.87 20.66
CA ASP A 850 -39.36 36.42 20.53
C ASP A 850 -40.35 36.29 19.39
N ALA A 851 -39.84 35.99 18.18
CA ALA A 851 -40.60 36.11 16.94
C ALA A 851 -41.96 35.50 17.25
N PRO A 852 -43.03 36.32 17.26
CA PRO A 852 -44.25 35.93 17.94
C PRO A 852 -44.59 34.56 17.39
N PRO A 853 -44.79 33.54 18.25
CA PRO A 853 -45.17 32.21 17.77
C PRO A 853 -46.33 32.46 16.85
N VAL A 854 -46.10 32.27 15.54
CA VAL A 854 -46.85 32.84 14.42
C VAL A 854 -48.12 33.49 14.91
N GLU A 855 -48.16 34.83 14.98
CA GLU A 855 -49.29 35.63 15.51
C GLU A 855 -50.57 34.78 15.51
N PRO A 856 -51.16 34.42 16.67
CA PRO A 856 -52.21 33.38 16.80
C PRO A 856 -53.52 33.71 16.06
N PHE A 857 -53.50 34.72 15.20
CA PHE A 857 -54.56 35.19 14.33
C PHE A 857 -54.75 34.35 13.05
N THR A 858 -53.85 33.40 12.74
CA THR A 858 -54.17 32.39 11.70
C THR A 858 -54.67 31.09 12.35
N PRO A 859 -55.87 30.59 11.99
CA PRO A 859 -56.39 29.33 12.54
C PRO A 859 -55.44 28.14 12.34
N ALA A 860 -54.57 28.19 11.34
CA ALA A 860 -53.55 27.16 11.06
C ALA A 860 -52.38 27.13 12.07
N ALA A 861 -51.98 28.29 12.62
CA ALA A 861 -50.91 28.35 13.64
C ALA A 861 -51.36 27.78 14.98
N ALA A 862 -52.63 27.98 15.34
CA ALA A 862 -53.23 27.39 16.55
C ALA A 862 -53.26 25.84 16.50
N MET A 863 -53.10 25.23 15.33
CA MET A 863 -53.10 23.78 15.13
C MET A 863 -51.71 23.14 15.26
N ILE A 864 -50.65 23.91 15.53
CA ILE A 864 -49.30 23.36 15.70
C ILE A 864 -49.09 22.93 17.15
N PRO A 865 -48.69 21.66 17.43
CA PRO A 865 -48.36 21.22 18.78
C PRO A 865 -47.24 22.08 19.39
N THR A 866 -47.38 22.47 20.65
CA THR A 866 -46.47 23.42 21.33
C THR A 866 -45.00 22.99 21.37
N HIS A 867 -44.72 21.68 21.30
CA HIS A 867 -43.37 21.14 21.27
C HIS A 867 -42.77 21.01 19.85
N LEU A 868 -43.57 21.29 18.81
CA LEU A 868 -43.18 21.23 17.40
C LEU A 868 -43.20 22.61 16.71
N THR A 869 -43.49 23.68 17.44
CA THR A 869 -43.55 25.05 16.92
C THR A 869 -42.26 25.51 16.25
N SER A 870 -41.11 24.95 16.64
CA SER A 870 -39.81 25.23 16.03
C SER A 870 -39.46 24.35 14.82
N PHE A 871 -40.29 23.34 14.51
CA PHE A 871 -40.06 22.40 13.42
C PHE A 871 -41.17 22.43 12.36
N ILE A 872 -42.24 23.19 12.59
CA ILE A 872 -43.42 23.26 11.72
C ILE A 872 -43.74 24.73 11.43
N GLU A 873 -43.75 25.08 10.15
CA GLU A 873 -44.12 26.42 9.68
C GLU A 873 -45.46 26.38 8.93
N PRO A 874 -46.44 27.23 9.25
CA PRO A 874 -47.68 27.32 8.47
C PRO A 874 -47.42 28.11 7.16
N VAL A 875 -47.68 27.49 6.00
CA VAL A 875 -47.36 28.10 4.70
C VAL A 875 -48.61 28.49 3.89
N GLY A 876 -49.80 28.14 4.36
CA GLY A 876 -51.07 28.46 3.74
C GLY A 876 -52.25 28.03 4.60
N GLU A 877 -53.48 28.22 4.10
CA GLU A 877 -54.68 27.71 4.78
C GLU A 877 -54.62 26.18 4.88
N MET A 878 -54.49 25.67 6.11
CA MET A 878 -54.36 24.24 6.41
C MET A 878 -53.17 23.54 5.71
N GLN A 879 -52.09 24.30 5.47
CA GLN A 879 -50.83 23.78 4.95
C GLN A 879 -49.70 24.06 5.92
N TRP A 880 -48.91 23.03 6.21
CA TRP A 880 -47.77 23.09 7.13
C TRP A 880 -46.53 22.52 6.46
N GLU A 881 -45.37 23.09 6.77
CA GLU A 881 -44.07 22.62 6.31
C GLU A 881 -43.26 22.12 7.50
N LEU A 882 -42.96 20.83 7.48
CA LEU A 882 -42.25 20.13 8.53
C LEU A 882 -40.76 20.07 8.18
N CYS A 883 -39.92 20.52 9.10
CA CYS A 883 -38.47 20.65 8.91
C CYS A 883 -37.71 19.56 9.68
N PHE A 884 -36.87 18.80 8.97
CA PHE A 884 -36.05 17.74 9.57
C PHE A 884 -34.55 17.95 9.31
N PRO A 885 -33.74 18.20 10.36
CA PRO A 885 -32.30 18.36 10.23
C PRO A 885 -31.60 17.06 9.81
N LEU A 886 -30.85 17.11 8.70
CA LEU A 886 -30.10 15.95 8.19
C LEU A 886 -28.73 15.79 8.86
N LYS A 887 -28.25 16.78 9.63
CA LYS A 887 -26.91 16.80 10.27
C LYS A 887 -26.61 15.55 11.11
N LYS A 888 -27.63 14.89 11.65
CA LYS A 888 -27.49 13.67 12.46
C LYS A 888 -27.27 12.38 11.65
N ILE A 889 -27.40 12.43 10.32
CA ILE A 889 -27.20 11.29 9.41
C ILE A 889 -25.82 11.41 8.78
N SER A 890 -24.96 10.39 8.99
CA SER A 890 -23.60 10.33 8.43
C SER A 890 -23.64 10.42 6.90
N ALA A 891 -22.60 11.01 6.29
CA ALA A 891 -22.51 11.19 4.83
C ALA A 891 -22.66 9.86 4.07
N GLN A 892 -22.10 8.76 4.61
CA GLN A 892 -22.24 7.44 4.02
C GLN A 892 -23.68 6.90 4.09
N LYS A 893 -24.37 7.10 5.22
CA LYS A 893 -25.77 6.71 5.37
C LYS A 893 -26.67 7.54 4.46
N ARG A 894 -26.38 8.84 4.29
CA ARG A 894 -27.04 9.72 3.32
C ARG A 894 -26.87 9.20 1.89
N GLN A 895 -25.64 8.91 1.46
CA GLN A 895 -25.36 8.36 0.13
C GLN A 895 -26.09 7.02 -0.09
N ALA A 896 -26.10 6.14 0.91
CA ALA A 896 -26.76 4.83 0.83
C ALA A 896 -28.28 4.92 0.65
N ILE A 897 -28.93 5.91 1.26
CA ILE A 897 -30.37 6.17 1.10
C ILE A 897 -30.67 7.18 -0.02
N GLY A 898 -29.65 7.70 -0.70
CA GLY A 898 -29.80 8.65 -1.81
C GLY A 898 -30.07 10.09 -1.43
N ILE A 899 -29.71 10.51 -0.23
CA ILE A 899 -29.63 11.92 0.15
C ILE A 899 -28.28 12.47 -0.29
N ASP A 900 -28.28 13.56 -1.05
CA ASP A 900 -27.09 14.30 -1.45
C ASP A 900 -26.31 14.82 -0.21
N PRO A 901 -24.97 14.93 -0.25
CA PRO A 901 -24.22 15.54 0.84
C PRO A 901 -24.55 17.02 1.11
N SER A 902 -24.97 17.78 0.10
CA SER A 902 -25.17 19.24 0.17
C SER A 902 -26.38 19.71 1.00
N PRO A 903 -27.56 19.04 0.97
CA PRO A 903 -28.70 19.54 1.72
C PRO A 903 -28.54 19.35 3.22
N ARG A 904 -29.04 20.35 3.95
CA ARG A 904 -28.98 20.43 5.42
C ARG A 904 -30.30 20.02 6.06
N LEU A 905 -31.41 20.28 5.36
CA LEU A 905 -32.77 20.02 5.81
C LEU A 905 -33.51 19.15 4.79
N LEU A 906 -34.39 18.30 5.31
CA LEU A 906 -35.49 17.69 4.58
C LEU A 906 -36.76 18.45 4.95
N LEU A 907 -37.47 18.95 3.96
CA LEU A 907 -38.72 19.69 4.11
C LEU A 907 -39.87 18.83 3.59
N VAL A 908 -40.91 18.67 4.41
CA VAL A 908 -42.13 17.94 4.06
C VAL A 908 -43.30 18.91 4.20
N ARG A 909 -43.85 19.37 3.08
CA ARG A 909 -45.06 20.19 3.11
C ARG A 909 -46.28 19.29 3.07
N ILE A 910 -47.21 19.46 4.00
CA ILE A 910 -48.45 18.71 4.10
C ILE A 910 -49.66 19.64 4.08
N SER A 911 -50.73 19.20 3.44
CA SER A 911 -52.06 19.81 3.44
C SER A 911 -53.02 18.79 4.03
N LEU A 912 -53.79 19.19 5.04
CA LEU A 912 -54.82 18.32 5.65
C LEU A 912 -56.26 18.75 5.28
N LEU A 913 -56.39 19.56 4.22
CA LEU A 913 -57.68 20.08 3.74
C LEU A 913 -58.63 18.96 3.26
N ASP A 914 -59.93 19.11 3.54
CA ASP A 914 -61.05 18.41 2.89
C ASP A 914 -60.97 16.87 2.74
N GLN A 915 -60.67 16.16 3.83
CA GLN A 915 -60.63 14.68 3.89
C GLN A 915 -59.62 13.99 2.94
N GLN A 916 -58.81 14.75 2.19
CA GLN A 916 -57.81 14.24 1.26
C GLN A 916 -56.45 14.84 1.60
N PRO A 917 -55.70 14.22 2.52
CA PRO A 917 -54.38 14.72 2.87
C PRO A 917 -53.50 14.73 1.62
N ALA A 918 -52.68 15.77 1.48
CA ALA A 918 -51.74 15.91 0.38
C ALA A 918 -50.36 16.31 0.88
N PHE A 919 -49.28 15.93 0.20
CA PHE A 919 -47.93 16.29 0.66
C PHE A 919 -46.92 16.43 -0.48
N CYS A 920 -45.83 17.15 -0.25
CA CYS A 920 -44.63 17.11 -1.09
C CYS A 920 -43.37 17.05 -0.23
N ILE A 921 -42.28 16.54 -0.81
CA ILE A 921 -41.00 16.35 -0.13
C ILE A 921 -39.91 17.02 -0.95
N HIS A 922 -39.07 17.83 -0.31
CA HIS A 922 -37.94 18.48 -0.96
C HIS A 922 -36.77 18.70 0.03
N TYR A 923 -35.60 19.05 -0.50
CA TYR A 923 -34.38 19.25 0.26
C TYR A 923 -33.97 20.73 0.24
N HIS A 924 -33.36 21.22 1.33
CA HIS A 924 -32.88 22.60 1.43
C HIS A 924 -31.41 22.70 1.91
N PRO A 925 -30.54 23.47 1.23
CA PRO A 925 -30.77 24.06 -0.09
C PRO A 925 -30.96 22.95 -1.15
N SER A 926 -31.75 23.25 -2.18
CA SER A 926 -31.92 22.37 -3.34
C SER A 926 -30.68 22.52 -4.24
N THR A 927 -30.16 21.42 -4.78
CA THR A 927 -29.06 21.46 -5.77
C THR A 927 -29.53 22.01 -7.13
N THR A 928 -30.84 22.03 -7.37
CA THR A 928 -31.45 22.69 -8.53
C THR A 928 -32.01 24.04 -8.07
N ASP A 929 -31.23 25.09 -8.24
CA ASP A 929 -31.40 26.46 -7.69
C ASP A 929 -32.69 27.22 -8.12
N ASP A 930 -33.59 26.63 -8.91
CA ASP A 930 -34.79 27.31 -9.43
C ASP A 930 -36.03 27.24 -8.51
N SER A 931 -35.91 26.66 -7.30
CA SER A 931 -37.07 26.20 -6.53
C SER A 931 -37.92 27.28 -5.84
N ASN A 932 -37.39 28.48 -5.60
CA ASN A 932 -38.12 29.48 -4.78
C ASN A 932 -39.26 30.20 -5.53
N THR A 933 -39.39 30.03 -6.85
CA THR A 933 -40.38 30.77 -7.65
C THR A 933 -41.56 29.94 -8.17
N ARG A 934 -41.50 28.60 -8.12
CA ARG A 934 -42.57 27.75 -8.65
C ARG A 934 -43.47 27.19 -7.54
N PRO A 935 -44.81 27.16 -7.71
CA PRO A 935 -45.74 26.68 -6.67
C PRO A 935 -45.69 25.16 -6.50
N HIS A 936 -45.43 24.66 -5.29
CA HIS A 936 -45.28 23.22 -5.02
C HIS A 936 -46.50 22.40 -5.50
N GLY A 937 -46.28 21.35 -6.29
CA GLY A 937 -47.32 20.38 -6.64
C GLY A 937 -47.46 19.31 -5.56
N LEU A 938 -48.48 19.40 -4.70
CA LEU A 938 -48.72 18.41 -3.64
C LEU A 938 -49.30 17.10 -4.20
N TRP A 939 -48.81 15.97 -3.70
CA TRP A 939 -49.38 14.65 -3.99
C TRP A 939 -50.61 14.40 -3.14
N HIS A 940 -51.78 14.23 -3.77
CA HIS A 940 -53.03 13.91 -3.08
C HIS A 940 -53.14 12.42 -2.78
N VAL A 941 -53.32 12.09 -1.50
CA VAL A 941 -53.46 10.72 -1.03
C VAL A 941 -54.85 10.20 -1.43
N SER A 942 -54.90 9.35 -2.45
CA SER A 942 -56.10 8.68 -2.95
C SER A 942 -55.91 7.17 -2.84
N GLY A 943 -56.83 6.47 -2.17
CA GLY A 943 -56.59 5.21 -1.45
C GLY A 943 -56.05 3.97 -2.21
N LEU A 944 -55.78 4.05 -3.52
CA LEU A 944 -55.13 2.98 -4.27
C LEU A 944 -53.87 3.43 -5.03
N ASN A 945 -53.65 4.74 -5.19
CA ASN A 945 -52.53 5.27 -5.97
C ASN A 945 -51.35 5.58 -5.06
N MET A 946 -50.25 4.85 -5.27
CA MET A 946 -48.99 5.11 -4.59
C MET A 946 -48.21 6.21 -5.34
N PRO A 947 -47.45 7.05 -4.63
CA PRO A 947 -46.61 8.07 -5.25
C PRO A 947 -45.41 7.42 -5.96
N ASP A 948 -45.59 7.12 -7.25
CA ASP A 948 -44.55 6.57 -8.10
C ASP A 948 -43.84 7.63 -8.97
N GLY A 949 -44.29 8.88 -8.93
CA GLY A 949 -43.74 10.00 -9.69
C GLY A 949 -43.03 11.06 -8.84
N THR A 950 -42.72 12.19 -9.48
CA THR A 950 -42.23 13.40 -8.81
C THR A 950 -43.36 14.06 -8.01
N ASN A 951 -43.28 14.01 -6.68
CA ASN A 951 -44.24 14.66 -5.78
C ASN A 951 -43.98 16.17 -5.58
N CYS A 952 -43.01 16.74 -6.29
CA CYS A 952 -42.64 18.15 -6.27
C CYS A 952 -41.87 18.48 -7.56
N PHE A 953 -41.30 19.68 -7.69
CA PHE A 953 -40.39 19.99 -8.80
C PHE A 953 -39.07 19.22 -8.77
N ALA A 954 -38.64 18.82 -7.57
CA ALA A 954 -37.42 18.04 -7.40
C ALA A 954 -37.62 16.60 -7.88
N LYS A 955 -36.64 16.09 -8.64
CA LYS A 955 -36.58 14.67 -8.98
C LYS A 955 -36.46 13.83 -7.70
N PRO A 956 -37.24 12.73 -7.56
CA PRO A 956 -37.24 11.95 -6.33
C PRO A 956 -35.90 11.24 -6.15
N SER A 957 -35.28 11.46 -4.99
CA SER A 957 -34.22 10.59 -4.51
C SER A 957 -34.79 9.26 -4.02
N LEU A 958 -33.93 8.25 -3.82
CA LEU A 958 -34.34 6.98 -3.24
C LEU A 958 -35.04 7.15 -1.87
N PHE A 959 -34.51 8.03 -1.01
CA PHE A 959 -35.12 8.31 0.29
C PHE A 959 -36.43 9.08 0.16
N ALA A 960 -36.51 10.08 -0.71
CA ALA A 960 -37.75 10.82 -0.93
C ALA A 960 -38.86 9.92 -1.51
N TYR A 961 -38.51 8.97 -2.37
CA TYR A 961 -39.43 7.96 -2.89
C TYR A 961 -39.95 7.04 -1.78
N LEU A 962 -39.04 6.45 -0.98
CA LEU A 962 -39.40 5.64 0.18
C LEU A 962 -40.32 6.41 1.14
N LEU A 963 -39.91 7.62 1.51
CA LEU A 963 -40.64 8.45 2.45
C LEU A 963 -42.01 8.83 1.88
N SER A 964 -42.11 9.14 0.60
CA SER A 964 -43.39 9.44 -0.07
C SER A 964 -44.36 8.28 0.02
N ARG A 965 -43.93 7.07 -0.33
CA ARG A 965 -44.82 5.88 -0.28
C ARG A 965 -45.27 5.58 1.14
N ARG A 966 -44.35 5.63 2.10
CA ARG A 966 -44.67 5.41 3.52
C ARG A 966 -45.59 6.48 4.09
N LEU A 967 -45.35 7.74 3.75
CA LEU A 967 -46.18 8.86 4.19
C LEU A 967 -47.57 8.79 3.57
N SER A 968 -47.69 8.45 2.29
CA SER A 968 -48.99 8.24 1.63
C SER A 968 -49.81 7.13 2.29
N ALA A 969 -49.19 5.99 2.59
CA ALA A 969 -49.85 4.88 3.29
C ALA A 969 -50.27 5.26 4.72
N PHE A 970 -49.38 5.97 5.44
CA PHE A 970 -49.66 6.45 6.79
C PHE A 970 -50.82 7.45 6.82
N LEU A 971 -50.80 8.47 5.94
CA LEU A 971 -51.87 9.46 5.83
C LEU A 971 -53.19 8.82 5.36
N SER A 972 -53.13 7.80 4.50
CA SER A 972 -54.32 7.01 4.12
C SER A 972 -54.93 6.32 5.34
N SER A 973 -54.11 5.68 6.19
CA SER A 973 -54.60 5.03 7.41
C SER A 973 -55.22 6.02 8.39
N LEU A 974 -54.63 7.21 8.53
CA LEU A 974 -55.18 8.28 9.37
C LEU A 974 -56.51 8.83 8.85
N SER A 975 -56.74 8.79 7.52
CA SER A 975 -58.01 9.21 6.92
C SER A 975 -59.13 8.19 7.12
N GLN A 976 -58.81 6.89 7.25
CA GLN A 976 -59.79 5.82 7.45
C GLN A 976 -60.29 5.71 8.89
N ASP A 977 -59.44 6.07 9.87
CA ASP A 977 -59.76 5.97 11.30
C ASP A 977 -60.65 7.11 11.84
N ASN A 978 -60.96 8.14 11.02
CA ASN A 978 -61.55 9.39 11.51
C ASN A 978 -62.99 9.64 11.02
N HIS A 979 -63.97 9.36 11.90
CA HIS A 979 -65.37 9.81 11.77
C HIS A 979 -65.70 11.10 12.54
N ILE A 980 -64.70 11.84 13.06
CA ILE A 980 -64.90 13.02 13.91
C ILE A 980 -63.98 14.14 13.42
N SER A 981 -64.55 15.31 13.08
CA SER A 981 -63.80 16.52 12.71
C SER A 981 -63.61 17.42 13.95
N GLY A 982 -62.41 17.99 14.12
CA GLY A 982 -62.11 18.93 15.20
C GLY A 982 -60.63 19.30 15.30
N THR A 983 -60.35 20.52 15.77
CA THR A 983 -59.00 21.13 15.89
C THR A 983 -58.00 20.29 16.70
N ILE A 984 -58.44 19.57 17.73
CA ILE A 984 -57.59 18.69 18.55
C ILE A 984 -57.08 17.48 17.74
N GLN A 985 -57.89 16.99 16.80
CA GLN A 985 -57.57 15.82 15.99
C GLN A 985 -56.52 16.17 14.91
N GLU A 986 -56.60 17.38 14.35
CA GLU A 986 -55.64 17.92 13.40
C GLU A 986 -54.26 18.16 14.06
N GLN A 987 -54.23 18.71 15.28
CA GLN A 987 -53.01 18.81 16.10
C GLN A 987 -52.36 17.43 16.33
N LEU A 988 -53.17 16.44 16.70
CA LEU A 988 -52.72 15.08 16.93
C LEU A 988 -52.19 14.42 15.64
N GLN A 989 -52.78 14.76 14.48
CA GLN A 989 -52.33 14.27 13.17
C GLN A 989 -50.97 14.85 12.78
N LEU A 990 -50.73 16.15 13.00
CA LEU A 990 -49.42 16.77 12.76
C LEU A 990 -48.33 16.16 13.64
N ASP A 991 -48.61 16.00 14.94
CA ASP A 991 -47.69 15.37 15.89
C ASP A 991 -47.32 13.93 15.49
N ARG A 992 -48.35 13.12 15.18
CA ARG A 992 -48.17 11.75 14.71
C ARG A 992 -47.40 11.69 13.38
N THR A 993 -47.65 12.64 12.48
CA THR A 993 -46.94 12.72 11.19
C THR A 993 -45.46 13.07 11.39
N TYR A 994 -45.15 14.06 12.22
CA TYR A 994 -43.77 14.44 12.53
C TYR A 994 -43.01 13.29 13.21
N THR A 995 -43.63 12.63 14.19
CA THR A 995 -43.07 11.48 14.88
C THR A 995 -42.84 10.31 13.92
N PHE A 996 -43.79 10.05 13.01
CA PHE A 996 -43.66 9.02 11.99
C PHE A 996 -42.48 9.28 11.05
N ILE A 997 -42.36 10.48 10.48
CA ILE A 997 -41.25 10.84 9.59
C ILE A 997 -39.91 10.76 10.33
N SER A 998 -39.86 11.25 11.58
CA SER A 998 -38.68 11.15 12.44
C SER A 998 -38.25 9.68 12.67
N SER A 999 -39.21 8.77 12.86
CA SER A 999 -38.94 7.34 13.01
C SER A 999 -38.35 6.72 11.72
N ILE A 1000 -38.79 7.17 10.55
CA ILE A 1000 -38.25 6.74 9.26
C ILE A 1000 -36.82 7.25 9.08
N LEU A 1001 -36.55 8.50 9.43
CA LEU A 1001 -35.19 9.07 9.38
C LEU A 1001 -34.21 8.34 10.30
N ALA A 1002 -34.68 7.91 11.48
CA ALA A 1002 -33.88 7.10 12.38
C ALA A 1002 -33.54 5.73 11.77
N SER A 1003 -34.52 5.06 11.13
CA SER A 1003 -34.40 3.70 10.60
C SER A 1003 -34.88 3.56 9.14
N PRO A 1004 -34.20 4.18 8.16
CA PRO A 1004 -34.70 4.28 6.78
C PRO A 1004 -34.61 2.95 6.01
N LEU A 1005 -33.89 1.97 6.53
CA LEU A 1005 -33.62 0.69 5.85
C LEU A 1005 -34.56 -0.44 6.28
N SER A 1006 -35.48 -0.16 7.20
CA SER A 1006 -36.22 -1.19 7.94
C SER A 1006 -37.44 -1.74 7.22
N HIS A 1007 -37.88 -1.16 6.10
CA HIS A 1007 -39.12 -1.52 5.42
C HIS A 1007 -38.91 -1.66 3.91
N CYS A 1008 -39.73 -2.50 3.27
CA CYS A 1008 -39.72 -2.75 1.84
C CYS A 1008 -40.12 -1.48 1.06
N LEU A 1009 -39.42 -1.17 -0.03
CA LEU A 1009 -39.74 -0.03 -0.90
C LEU A 1009 -41.12 -0.14 -1.57
N ALA A 1010 -41.57 -1.37 -1.85
CA ALA A 1010 -42.80 -1.62 -2.58
C ALA A 1010 -44.00 -1.87 -1.67
N CYS A 1011 -44.01 -2.97 -0.89
CA CYS A 1011 -45.13 -3.31 0.00
C CYS A 1011 -45.11 -2.59 1.35
N LEU A 1012 -44.03 -1.88 1.69
CA LEU A 1012 -43.86 -1.15 2.94
C LEU A 1012 -43.84 -2.01 4.20
N GLU A 1013 -43.85 -3.34 4.10
CA GLU A 1013 -43.70 -4.24 5.25
C GLU A 1013 -42.29 -4.17 5.83
N GLN A 1014 -42.16 -4.44 7.13
CA GLN A 1014 -40.88 -4.47 7.81
C GLN A 1014 -39.99 -5.60 7.27
N LEU A 1015 -38.78 -5.25 6.83
CA LEU A 1015 -37.79 -6.23 6.37
C LEU A 1015 -37.24 -6.99 7.58
N ALA A 1016 -37.23 -8.32 7.48
CA ALA A 1016 -36.61 -9.17 8.50
C ALA A 1016 -35.13 -8.85 8.70
N ARG A 1017 -34.45 -8.37 7.64
CA ARG A 1017 -33.05 -7.96 7.64
C ARG A 1017 -32.89 -6.70 6.81
N PRO A 1018 -32.75 -5.51 7.44
CA PRO A 1018 -32.49 -4.28 6.70
C PRO A 1018 -31.13 -4.37 5.99
N GLY A 1019 -31.13 -4.24 4.66
CA GLY A 1019 -29.91 -4.19 3.85
C GLY A 1019 -29.12 -2.88 4.05
N PRO A 1020 -27.95 -2.74 3.41
CA PRO A 1020 -27.16 -1.51 3.46
C PRO A 1020 -27.80 -0.33 2.71
N ILE A 1021 -28.76 -0.61 1.84
CA ILE A 1021 -29.56 0.35 1.06
C ILE A 1021 -31.04 -0.04 1.17
N PRO A 1022 -31.98 0.91 1.01
CA PRO A 1022 -33.39 0.58 0.90
C PRO A 1022 -33.62 -0.41 -0.26
N SER A 1023 -34.38 -1.48 -0.01
CA SER A 1023 -34.62 -2.55 -0.98
C SER A 1023 -36.06 -3.06 -0.92
N THR A 1024 -36.44 -3.91 -1.87
CA THR A 1024 -37.69 -4.67 -1.82
C THR A 1024 -37.53 -5.87 -0.87
N CYS A 1025 -38.64 -6.49 -0.47
CA CYS A 1025 -38.63 -7.72 0.32
C CYS A 1025 -38.28 -8.98 -0.51
N GLY A 1026 -37.93 -8.81 -1.79
CA GLY A 1026 -37.63 -9.91 -2.73
C GLY A 1026 -38.84 -10.74 -3.16
N SER A 1027 -40.06 -10.35 -2.78
CA SER A 1027 -41.25 -10.95 -3.38
C SER A 1027 -41.37 -10.48 -4.83
N GLN A 1028 -41.72 -11.40 -5.73
CA GLN A 1028 -41.87 -11.10 -7.16
C GLN A 1028 -42.79 -9.88 -7.39
N PHE A 1029 -43.89 -9.79 -6.63
CA PHE A 1029 -44.80 -8.64 -6.69
C PHE A 1029 -44.11 -7.31 -6.32
N CYS A 1030 -43.27 -7.30 -5.27
CA CYS A 1030 -42.55 -6.10 -4.86
C CYS A 1030 -41.49 -5.69 -5.87
N ASP A 1031 -40.79 -6.66 -6.47
CA ASP A 1031 -39.80 -6.40 -7.50
C ASP A 1031 -40.45 -5.85 -8.78
N GLU A 1032 -41.56 -6.46 -9.21
CA GLU A 1032 -42.39 -5.96 -10.33
C GLU A 1032 -42.93 -4.55 -10.04
N THR A 1033 -43.39 -4.28 -8.82
CA THR A 1033 -43.85 -2.95 -8.40
C THR A 1033 -42.71 -1.93 -8.44
N PHE A 1034 -41.52 -2.31 -7.98
CA PHE A 1034 -40.36 -1.43 -7.95
C PHE A 1034 -39.82 -1.11 -9.35
N LEU A 1035 -40.06 -1.97 -10.36
CA LEU A 1035 -39.71 -1.67 -11.75
C LEU A 1035 -40.42 -0.44 -12.31
N PHE A 1036 -41.57 -0.04 -11.75
CA PHE A 1036 -42.30 1.17 -12.14
C PHE A 1036 -41.76 2.44 -11.47
N ALA A 1037 -40.83 2.34 -10.52
CA ALA A 1037 -40.23 3.51 -9.89
C ALA A 1037 -39.37 4.32 -10.89
N PRO A 1038 -39.15 5.63 -10.67
CA PRO A 1038 -38.28 6.45 -11.51
C PRO A 1038 -36.88 5.86 -11.63
N LEU A 1039 -36.22 6.04 -12.78
CA LEU A 1039 -34.90 5.44 -13.00
C LEU A 1039 -33.86 5.93 -11.97
N GLU A 1040 -33.94 7.19 -11.55
CA GLU A 1040 -33.11 7.76 -10.48
C GLU A 1040 -33.19 6.94 -9.18
N VAL A 1041 -34.36 6.36 -8.89
CA VAL A 1041 -34.61 5.55 -7.70
C VAL A 1041 -34.12 4.12 -7.91
N ARG A 1042 -34.49 3.50 -9.04
CA ARG A 1042 -34.14 2.08 -9.34
C ARG A 1042 -32.63 1.89 -9.50
N ALA A 1043 -32.00 2.77 -10.26
CA ALA A 1043 -30.57 2.75 -10.53
C ALA A 1043 -29.74 3.53 -9.50
N HIS A 1044 -30.32 3.97 -8.37
CA HIS A 1044 -29.60 4.77 -7.35
C HIS A 1044 -28.26 4.14 -6.95
N HIS A 1045 -28.26 2.83 -6.68
CA HIS A 1045 -27.07 2.08 -6.28
C HIS A 1045 -25.98 2.03 -7.35
N LEU A 1046 -26.34 2.19 -8.63
CA LEU A 1046 -25.41 2.32 -9.75
C LEU A 1046 -24.93 3.77 -9.90
N LEU A 1047 -25.84 4.73 -9.78
CA LEU A 1047 -25.59 6.16 -10.04
C LEU A 1047 -24.85 6.87 -8.90
N SER A 1048 -24.87 6.31 -7.70
CA SER A 1048 -24.28 6.90 -6.49
C SER A 1048 -22.75 6.93 -6.47
N ASP A 1049 -22.09 6.15 -7.34
CA ASP A 1049 -20.63 6.07 -7.46
C ASP A 1049 -20.22 5.88 -8.93
N PRO A 1050 -19.98 6.98 -9.68
CA PRO A 1050 -19.66 6.90 -11.11
C PRO A 1050 -18.44 6.03 -11.46
N PRO A 1051 -17.34 6.00 -10.67
CA PRO A 1051 -16.27 5.02 -10.86
C PRO A 1051 -16.71 3.56 -10.74
N ALA A 1052 -17.59 3.22 -9.79
CA ALA A 1052 -18.13 1.87 -9.67
C ALA A 1052 -19.03 1.53 -10.87
N LEU A 1053 -19.83 2.49 -11.36
CA LEU A 1053 -20.62 2.33 -12.59
C LEU A 1053 -19.74 2.08 -13.83
N ASP A 1054 -18.65 2.83 -14.00
CA ASP A 1054 -17.67 2.61 -15.09
C ASP A 1054 -17.12 1.17 -15.05
N PHE A 1055 -16.80 0.67 -13.85
CA PHE A 1055 -16.35 -0.70 -13.68
C PHE A 1055 -17.44 -1.73 -14.02
N LEU A 1056 -18.68 -1.53 -13.57
CA LEU A 1056 -19.80 -2.43 -13.86
C LEU A 1056 -20.12 -2.45 -15.36
N LEU A 1057 -20.13 -1.29 -16.03
CA LEU A 1057 -20.26 -1.19 -17.48
C LEU A 1057 -19.14 -1.93 -18.20
N SER A 1058 -17.90 -1.82 -17.72
CA SER A 1058 -16.76 -2.58 -18.25
C SER A 1058 -16.94 -4.10 -18.11
N CYS A 1059 -17.54 -4.55 -17.00
CA CYS A 1059 -17.88 -5.95 -16.79
C CYS A 1059 -18.97 -6.43 -17.75
N VAL A 1060 -20.06 -5.67 -17.89
CA VAL A 1060 -21.16 -5.99 -18.84
C VAL A 1060 -20.66 -6.01 -20.28
N TYR A 1061 -19.83 -5.02 -20.66
CA TYR A 1061 -19.20 -4.92 -21.97
C TYR A 1061 -18.32 -6.13 -22.28
N SER A 1062 -17.48 -6.52 -21.31
CA SER A 1062 -16.59 -7.69 -21.44
C SER A 1062 -17.34 -9.01 -21.47
N ALA A 1063 -18.42 -9.12 -20.69
CA ALA A 1063 -19.27 -10.31 -20.60
C ALA A 1063 -20.10 -10.51 -21.88
N ASN A 1064 -20.36 -9.43 -22.63
CA ASN A 1064 -21.23 -9.41 -23.80
C ASN A 1064 -22.60 -10.03 -23.48
N VAL A 1065 -23.18 -9.61 -22.34
CA VAL A 1065 -24.47 -10.13 -21.86
C VAL A 1065 -25.58 -9.71 -22.81
N SER A 1066 -26.52 -10.61 -23.08
CA SER A 1066 -27.73 -10.26 -23.83
C SER A 1066 -28.65 -9.43 -22.93
N VAL A 1067 -28.82 -8.16 -23.24
CA VAL A 1067 -29.79 -7.27 -22.58
C VAL A 1067 -31.06 -7.26 -23.43
N PRO A 1068 -32.22 -7.71 -22.91
CA PRO A 1068 -33.49 -7.62 -23.61
C PRO A 1068 -33.81 -6.17 -23.97
N GLU A 1069 -34.51 -5.96 -25.09
CA GLU A 1069 -35.15 -4.67 -25.45
C GLU A 1069 -34.22 -3.51 -25.87
N LEU A 1070 -32.90 -3.70 -25.89
CA LEU A 1070 -32.00 -2.72 -26.53
C LEU A 1070 -32.22 -2.69 -28.04
N ARG A 1071 -32.53 -1.51 -28.59
CA ARG A 1071 -32.73 -1.33 -30.04
C ARG A 1071 -31.40 -1.38 -30.78
N ASN A 1072 -30.38 -0.79 -30.18
CA ASN A 1072 -29.00 -0.82 -30.68
C ASN A 1072 -28.18 -1.85 -29.90
N GLY A 1073 -27.20 -2.47 -30.54
CA GLY A 1073 -26.38 -3.49 -29.88
C GLY A 1073 -25.70 -2.96 -28.61
N LEU A 1074 -25.62 -3.79 -27.56
CA LEU A 1074 -25.07 -3.46 -26.23
C LEU A 1074 -23.77 -2.64 -26.30
N ARG A 1075 -22.86 -3.03 -27.19
CA ARG A 1075 -21.56 -2.37 -27.39
C ARG A 1075 -21.71 -0.90 -27.80
N ALA A 1076 -22.60 -0.62 -28.75
CA ALA A 1076 -22.86 0.74 -29.23
C ALA A 1076 -23.49 1.61 -28.14
N VAL A 1077 -24.41 1.03 -27.35
CA VAL A 1077 -25.05 1.72 -26.22
C VAL A 1077 -24.02 2.08 -25.15
N ILE A 1078 -23.18 1.13 -24.72
CA ILE A 1078 -22.16 1.38 -23.70
C ILE A 1078 -21.10 2.37 -24.22
N ASP A 1079 -20.59 2.20 -25.44
CA ASP A 1079 -19.57 3.10 -26.03
C ASP A 1079 -20.08 4.55 -26.22
N SER A 1080 -21.40 4.77 -26.10
CA SER A 1080 -22.03 6.09 -26.15
C SER A 1080 -22.15 6.79 -24.79
N PHE A 1081 -21.83 6.12 -23.67
CA PHE A 1081 -21.87 6.77 -22.35
C PHE A 1081 -20.84 7.92 -22.27
N PRO A 1082 -21.14 8.99 -21.51
CA PRO A 1082 -20.16 10.04 -21.25
C PRO A 1082 -19.01 9.51 -20.37
N VAL A 1083 -17.88 10.20 -20.39
CA VAL A 1083 -16.79 9.93 -19.43
C VAL A 1083 -17.31 10.14 -18.01
N LEU A 1084 -17.29 9.07 -17.20
CA LEU A 1084 -17.84 9.08 -15.84
C LEU A 1084 -16.82 9.52 -14.77
N ALA A 1085 -15.54 9.62 -15.13
CA ALA A 1085 -14.48 9.97 -14.20
C ALA A 1085 -14.47 11.44 -13.82
N GLY A 1086 -14.22 11.73 -12.55
CA GLY A 1086 -14.16 13.10 -12.02
C GLY A 1086 -15.53 13.73 -11.74
N VAL A 1087 -16.61 12.98 -11.93
CA VAL A 1087 -17.98 13.43 -11.67
C VAL A 1087 -18.28 13.24 -10.17
N SER A 1088 -18.05 14.27 -9.36
CA SER A 1088 -18.44 14.31 -7.95
C SER A 1088 -19.88 14.83 -7.79
N SER A 1089 -20.81 14.32 -8.59
CA SER A 1089 -22.18 14.84 -8.66
C SER A 1089 -23.20 13.92 -7.99
N SER A 1090 -24.36 14.49 -7.69
CA SER A 1090 -25.55 13.77 -7.24
C SER A 1090 -25.97 12.66 -8.23
N PRO A 1091 -26.65 11.58 -7.79
CA PRO A 1091 -27.18 10.56 -8.70
C PRO A 1091 -28.06 11.14 -9.82
N GLY A 1092 -28.83 12.18 -9.50
CA GLY A 1092 -29.70 12.88 -10.45
C GLY A 1092 -28.92 13.64 -11.52
N GLU A 1093 -27.81 14.30 -11.16
CA GLU A 1093 -26.89 14.93 -12.12
C GLU A 1093 -26.15 13.89 -12.95
N THR A 1094 -25.67 12.79 -12.34
CA THR A 1094 -25.03 11.69 -13.06
C THR A 1094 -25.98 11.12 -14.12
N LEU A 1095 -27.23 10.85 -13.76
CA LEU A 1095 -28.24 10.39 -14.71
C LEU A 1095 -28.54 11.44 -15.77
N SER A 1096 -28.72 12.70 -15.37
CA SER A 1096 -29.01 13.78 -16.31
C SER A 1096 -27.88 13.94 -17.32
N ARG A 1097 -26.60 13.78 -16.91
CA ARG A 1097 -25.46 13.75 -17.84
C ARG A 1097 -25.47 12.55 -18.77
N ILE A 1098 -25.76 11.35 -18.27
CA ILE A 1098 -25.88 10.12 -19.07
C ILE A 1098 -26.97 10.26 -20.14
N LEU A 1099 -28.08 10.91 -19.80
CA LEU A 1099 -29.23 11.12 -20.67
C LEU A 1099 -29.18 12.45 -21.46
N SER A 1100 -28.30 13.39 -21.10
CA SER A 1100 -28.24 14.72 -21.71
C SER A 1100 -27.77 14.68 -23.15
N ARG A 1101 -28.34 15.59 -23.95
CA ARG A 1101 -27.93 15.87 -25.34
C ARG A 1101 -26.76 16.85 -25.44
N GLU A 1102 -26.36 17.47 -24.33
CA GLU A 1102 -25.43 18.60 -24.31
C GLU A 1102 -23.96 18.20 -24.45
N ASN A 1103 -23.64 16.91 -24.55
CA ASN A 1103 -22.30 16.51 -24.97
C ASN A 1103 -22.09 16.90 -26.45
N PRO A 1104 -21.09 17.75 -26.76
CA PRO A 1104 -20.83 18.18 -28.13
C PRO A 1104 -20.38 16.97 -28.96
N GLY A 1105 -21.34 16.36 -29.69
CA GLY A 1105 -21.15 15.18 -30.53
C GLY A 1105 -22.23 14.09 -30.45
N SER A 1106 -23.19 14.16 -29.52
CA SER A 1106 -24.14 13.06 -29.23
C SER A 1106 -25.63 13.39 -29.47
N ASP A 1107 -26.00 13.80 -30.68
CA ASP A 1107 -27.38 13.55 -31.14
C ASP A 1107 -27.47 12.10 -31.67
N ASP A 1108 -27.07 11.14 -30.84
CA ASP A 1108 -26.93 9.74 -31.23
C ASP A 1108 -28.24 8.95 -31.13
N GLY A 1109 -29.29 9.54 -30.54
CA GLY A 1109 -30.58 8.88 -30.35
C GLY A 1109 -30.56 7.69 -29.38
N LEU A 1110 -29.48 7.51 -28.59
CA LEU A 1110 -29.27 6.34 -27.72
C LEU A 1110 -29.72 6.54 -26.27
N SER A 1111 -30.30 7.70 -25.91
CA SER A 1111 -30.70 8.00 -24.53
C SER A 1111 -31.68 6.96 -23.96
N ALA A 1112 -32.67 6.54 -24.75
CA ALA A 1112 -33.63 5.51 -24.36
C ALA A 1112 -32.96 4.14 -24.13
N ASP A 1113 -32.01 3.76 -24.98
CA ASP A 1113 -31.26 2.50 -24.82
C ASP A 1113 -30.35 2.54 -23.59
N ARG A 1114 -29.74 3.69 -23.24
CA ARG A 1114 -28.96 3.85 -22.00
C ARG A 1114 -29.84 3.70 -20.76
N GLU A 1115 -31.03 4.30 -20.79
CA GLU A 1115 -32.03 4.14 -19.73
C GLU A 1115 -32.48 2.68 -19.59
N THR A 1116 -32.78 1.99 -20.70
CA THR A 1116 -33.10 0.55 -20.69
C THR A 1116 -31.94 -0.28 -20.13
N LEU A 1117 -30.69 0.03 -20.49
CA LEU A 1117 -29.52 -0.65 -19.95
C LEU A 1117 -29.36 -0.45 -18.44
N LEU A 1118 -29.45 0.79 -17.95
CA LEU A 1118 -29.36 1.09 -16.52
C LEU A 1118 -30.49 0.44 -15.72
N SER A 1119 -31.71 0.47 -16.28
CA SER A 1119 -32.88 -0.23 -15.75
C SER A 1119 -32.60 -1.74 -15.62
N TRP A 1120 -32.12 -2.39 -16.69
CA TRP A 1120 -31.78 -3.80 -16.67
C TRP A 1120 -30.65 -4.12 -15.67
N MET A 1121 -29.57 -3.35 -15.68
CA MET A 1121 -28.46 -3.52 -14.73
C MET A 1121 -28.96 -3.38 -13.29
N SER A 1122 -29.86 -2.44 -13.02
CA SER A 1122 -30.43 -2.24 -11.69
C SER A 1122 -31.28 -3.41 -11.20
N GLY A 1123 -31.95 -4.14 -12.11
CA GLY A 1123 -32.69 -5.35 -11.76
C GLY A 1123 -31.81 -6.59 -11.60
N GLN A 1124 -30.63 -6.63 -12.23
CA GLN A 1124 -29.71 -7.78 -12.16
C GLN A 1124 -28.68 -7.66 -11.02
N PHE A 1125 -28.23 -6.45 -10.73
CA PHE A 1125 -27.25 -6.14 -9.69
C PHE A 1125 -27.91 -5.59 -8.41
N GLY A 1126 -29.16 -5.15 -8.50
CA GLY A 1126 -29.95 -4.62 -7.39
C GLY A 1126 -30.83 -5.69 -6.75
N GLY A 1127 -30.79 -5.73 -5.42
CA GLY A 1127 -31.58 -6.61 -4.57
C GLY A 1127 -31.07 -6.50 -3.14
N SER A 1128 -29.75 -6.65 -2.99
CA SER A 1128 -29.05 -6.52 -1.71
C SER A 1128 -27.59 -6.08 -1.83
N SER A 1129 -27.10 -5.82 -3.05
CA SER A 1129 -25.69 -5.56 -3.34
C SER A 1129 -25.47 -4.14 -3.85
N SER A 1130 -24.41 -3.49 -3.38
CA SER A 1130 -23.94 -2.20 -3.92
C SER A 1130 -22.42 -2.23 -3.97
N LEU A 1131 -21.87 -1.86 -5.13
CA LEU A 1131 -20.43 -1.68 -5.31
C LEU A 1131 -20.14 -0.19 -5.16
N ILE A 1132 -19.22 0.15 -4.27
CA ILE A 1132 -18.75 1.53 -4.07
C ILE A 1132 -17.23 1.57 -4.09
N SER A 1133 -16.68 2.70 -4.50
CA SER A 1133 -15.27 3.03 -4.33
C SER A 1133 -14.93 3.02 -2.83
N ALA A 1134 -13.83 2.36 -2.47
CA ALA A 1134 -13.41 2.25 -1.07
C ALA A 1134 -13.13 3.66 -0.51
N PRO A 1135 -13.87 4.12 0.52
CA PRO A 1135 -13.61 5.40 1.16
C PRO A 1135 -12.27 5.37 1.90
N GLY A 1136 -11.69 6.53 2.21
CA GLY A 1136 -10.33 6.66 2.77
C GLY A 1136 -10.03 5.71 3.93
N GLY A 1137 -10.93 5.59 4.90
CA GLY A 1137 -10.79 4.70 6.07
C GLY A 1137 -10.94 3.20 5.78
N SER A 1138 -11.41 2.80 4.60
CA SER A 1138 -11.57 1.40 4.19
C SER A 1138 -10.62 0.99 3.06
N ARG A 1139 -9.73 1.89 2.61
CA ARG A 1139 -8.72 1.53 1.62
C ARG A 1139 -7.64 0.70 2.30
N LEU A 1140 -7.19 -0.35 1.62
CA LEU A 1140 -6.02 -1.13 2.02
C LEU A 1140 -4.77 -0.26 1.83
N PRO A 1141 -4.09 0.19 2.90
CA PRO A 1141 -2.99 1.15 2.78
C PRO A 1141 -1.79 0.60 2.01
N ALA A 1142 -1.57 -0.72 2.09
CA ALA A 1142 -0.49 -1.42 1.39
C ALA A 1142 -0.73 -1.57 -0.13
N MET A 1143 -1.88 -1.14 -0.65
CA MET A 1143 -2.27 -1.25 -2.06
C MET A 1143 -2.30 0.13 -2.74
N GLN A 1144 -1.19 0.88 -2.68
CA GLN A 1144 -1.07 2.19 -3.32
C GLN A 1144 -1.15 2.07 -4.85
N GLY A 1145 -1.85 3.01 -5.51
CA GLY A 1145 -2.07 3.00 -6.96
C GLY A 1145 -3.14 2.02 -7.48
N VAL A 1146 -3.68 1.16 -6.61
CA VAL A 1146 -4.78 0.24 -6.91
C VAL A 1146 -6.12 0.95 -6.73
N VAL A 1147 -7.02 0.84 -7.71
CA VAL A 1147 -8.42 1.29 -7.53
C VAL A 1147 -9.16 0.20 -6.76
N GLN A 1148 -9.73 0.56 -5.63
CA GLN A 1148 -10.33 -0.39 -4.70
C GLN A 1148 -11.82 -0.13 -4.61
N PHE A 1149 -12.63 -1.17 -4.83
CA PHE A 1149 -14.06 -1.15 -4.61
C PHE A 1149 -14.43 -2.11 -3.50
N ILE A 1150 -15.51 -1.79 -2.79
CA ILE A 1150 -16.10 -2.59 -1.74
C ILE A 1150 -17.49 -3.01 -2.19
N LEU A 1151 -17.77 -4.31 -2.09
CA LEU A 1151 -19.09 -4.86 -2.31
C LEU A 1151 -19.84 -4.97 -0.98
N ARG A 1152 -20.90 -4.18 -0.83
CA ARG A 1152 -21.82 -4.22 0.31
C ARG A 1152 -22.96 -5.17 -0.02
N THR A 1153 -22.98 -6.35 0.58
CA THR A 1153 -24.04 -7.37 0.39
C THR A 1153 -24.92 -7.53 1.64
N GLY A 1154 -26.23 -7.42 1.52
CA GLY A 1154 -27.19 -7.53 2.62
C GLY A 1154 -27.48 -8.97 3.12
N ASP A 1155 -27.55 -9.96 2.22
CA ASP A 1155 -28.22 -11.24 2.55
C ASP A 1155 -27.36 -12.31 3.22
N PHE A 1156 -26.04 -12.26 3.06
CA PHE A 1156 -25.16 -13.38 3.45
C PHE A 1156 -24.73 -13.42 4.92
N ILE A 1157 -24.98 -12.36 5.71
CA ILE A 1157 -24.24 -12.15 6.98
C ILE A 1157 -24.95 -12.77 8.20
N GLY A 1158 -26.26 -13.05 8.14
CA GLY A 1158 -27.07 -13.31 9.34
C GLY A 1158 -27.11 -14.74 9.88
N GLY A 1159 -26.12 -15.61 9.60
CA GLY A 1159 -26.17 -17.02 10.03
C GLY A 1159 -24.91 -17.63 10.63
N ALA A 1160 -23.73 -17.05 10.36
CA ALA A 1160 -22.45 -17.60 10.80
C ALA A 1160 -21.72 -16.55 11.65
N GLY A 1161 -21.86 -16.62 12.98
CA GLY A 1161 -21.06 -15.83 13.92
C GLY A 1161 -19.60 -16.28 14.03
N GLY A 1162 -19.13 -17.10 13.07
CA GLY A 1162 -17.76 -17.59 13.02
C GLY A 1162 -16.82 -16.58 12.37
N SER A 1163 -15.58 -16.57 12.84
CA SER A 1163 -14.44 -15.97 12.13
C SER A 1163 -14.30 -16.66 10.76
N GLY A 1164 -14.92 -16.11 9.72
CA GLY A 1164 -14.78 -16.60 8.34
C GLY A 1164 -13.32 -16.55 7.89
N ASN A 1165 -12.86 -17.60 7.21
CA ASN A 1165 -11.54 -17.63 6.63
C ASN A 1165 -11.49 -16.68 5.43
N ILE A 1166 -10.45 -15.85 5.35
CA ILE A 1166 -10.23 -14.98 4.19
C ILE A 1166 -9.58 -15.81 3.09
N LYS A 1167 -10.23 -15.88 1.93
CA LYS A 1167 -9.66 -16.49 0.73
C LYS A 1167 -9.41 -15.41 -0.31
N PHE A 1168 -8.17 -15.31 -0.77
CA PHE A 1168 -7.82 -14.45 -1.89
C PHE A 1168 -7.84 -15.27 -3.16
N ILE A 1169 -8.67 -14.87 -4.12
CA ILE A 1169 -8.85 -15.64 -5.35
C ILE A 1169 -8.34 -14.76 -6.50
N GLY A 1170 -7.07 -14.99 -6.87
CA GLY A 1170 -6.40 -14.35 -8.02
C GLY A 1170 -6.50 -15.14 -9.34
N SER A 1171 -7.16 -16.29 -9.32
CA SER A 1171 -7.20 -17.24 -10.44
C SER A 1171 -8.05 -16.70 -11.59
N GLY A 1172 -7.47 -16.42 -12.77
CA GLY A 1172 -8.12 -16.58 -14.09
C GLY A 1172 -9.34 -15.74 -14.45
N LEU A 1173 -9.94 -15.01 -13.51
CA LEU A 1173 -11.22 -14.31 -13.66
C LEU A 1173 -11.05 -13.10 -14.59
N GLY A 1174 -11.25 -13.32 -15.89
CA GLY A 1174 -11.42 -12.21 -16.82
C GLY A 1174 -12.67 -11.39 -16.46
N THR A 1175 -12.69 -10.11 -16.84
CA THR A 1175 -13.87 -9.23 -16.72
C THR A 1175 -15.16 -9.84 -17.27
N ARG A 1176 -15.05 -10.80 -18.21
CA ARG A 1176 -16.15 -11.57 -18.78
C ARG A 1176 -17.00 -12.33 -17.75
N SER A 1177 -16.39 -12.88 -16.71
CA SER A 1177 -17.11 -13.62 -15.65
C SER A 1177 -17.46 -12.73 -14.45
N MET A 1178 -16.90 -11.52 -14.39
CA MET A 1178 -17.02 -10.65 -13.22
C MET A 1178 -18.43 -10.15 -13.00
N TRP A 1179 -19.17 -9.83 -14.07
CA TRP A 1179 -20.58 -9.44 -13.95
C TRP A 1179 -21.41 -10.54 -13.26
N GLU A 1180 -21.24 -11.79 -13.70
CA GLU A 1180 -21.95 -12.92 -13.10
C GLU A 1180 -21.54 -13.16 -11.65
N ILE A 1181 -20.25 -13.03 -11.32
CA ILE A 1181 -19.74 -13.17 -9.94
C ILE A 1181 -20.28 -12.08 -9.03
N LEU A 1182 -20.38 -10.84 -9.51
CA LEU A 1182 -20.91 -9.72 -8.74
C LEU A 1182 -22.42 -9.84 -8.50
N CYS A 1183 -23.17 -10.36 -9.48
CA CYS A 1183 -24.62 -10.57 -9.36
C CYS A 1183 -24.97 -11.83 -8.56
N LYS A 1184 -24.29 -12.96 -8.79
CA LYS A 1184 -24.67 -14.28 -8.25
C LYS A 1184 -23.75 -14.80 -7.14
N GLY A 1185 -22.66 -14.12 -6.86
CA GLY A 1185 -21.57 -14.63 -6.01
C GLY A 1185 -20.67 -15.62 -6.74
N LEU A 1186 -19.60 -16.05 -6.08
CA LEU A 1186 -18.68 -17.04 -6.66
C LEU A 1186 -19.28 -18.45 -6.51
N VAL A 1187 -19.71 -19.05 -7.62
CA VAL A 1187 -20.17 -20.44 -7.66
C VAL A 1187 -18.96 -21.36 -7.66
N VAL A 1188 -18.72 -22.06 -6.54
CA VAL A 1188 -17.74 -23.14 -6.48
C VAL A 1188 -18.36 -24.33 -7.19
N GLY A 1189 -17.93 -24.60 -8.43
CA GLY A 1189 -18.37 -25.78 -9.17
C GLY A 1189 -18.00 -27.05 -8.41
N GLY A 1190 -18.98 -27.89 -8.11
CA GLY A 1190 -18.73 -29.24 -7.61
C GLY A 1190 -17.92 -30.04 -8.62
N ASP A 1191 -17.03 -30.90 -8.12
CA ASP A 1191 -16.22 -31.90 -8.83
C ASP A 1191 -14.86 -31.46 -9.41
N GLY A 1192 -14.41 -30.22 -9.17
CA GLY A 1192 -13.00 -29.86 -9.34
C GLY A 1192 -12.27 -29.94 -8.00
N GLU A 1193 -11.49 -31.00 -7.77
CA GLU A 1193 -10.51 -31.07 -6.67
C GLU A 1193 -9.59 -29.84 -6.75
N ALA A 1194 -9.92 -28.80 -5.99
CA ALA A 1194 -8.95 -27.78 -5.65
C ALA A 1194 -7.94 -28.48 -4.72
N GLU A 1195 -6.85 -28.99 -5.29
CA GLU A 1195 -5.73 -29.57 -4.57
C GLU A 1195 -5.40 -28.67 -3.36
N GLU A 1196 -5.78 -29.12 -2.16
CA GLU A 1196 -5.24 -28.61 -0.90
C GLU A 1196 -3.78 -29.05 -0.83
N ARG A 1197 -2.89 -28.38 -1.58
CA ARG A 1197 -1.45 -28.45 -1.33
C ARG A 1197 -1.18 -27.68 -0.05
N GLY A 1198 -1.02 -28.41 1.04
CA GLY A 1198 -0.56 -27.92 2.33
C GLY A 1198 0.93 -27.57 2.33
N GLU A 1199 1.34 -26.62 1.47
CA GLU A 1199 2.69 -26.05 1.49
C GLU A 1199 2.62 -24.51 1.54
N ASP A 1200 3.68 -23.92 2.07
CA ASP A 1200 3.85 -22.49 2.36
C ASP A 1200 3.23 -21.54 1.33
N GLU A 1201 2.37 -20.65 1.83
CA GLU A 1201 1.83 -19.42 1.23
C GLU A 1201 2.09 -19.25 -0.30
N PRO A 1202 1.17 -19.65 -1.19
CA PRO A 1202 1.37 -19.41 -2.61
C PRO A 1202 1.46 -17.90 -2.85
N PRO A 1203 2.52 -17.41 -3.54
CA PRO A 1203 2.60 -16.01 -3.92
C PRO A 1203 1.35 -15.64 -4.74
N MET A 1204 0.85 -14.41 -4.60
CA MET A 1204 -0.21 -13.89 -5.46
C MET A 1204 0.25 -14.00 -6.92
N ASP A 1205 -0.10 -15.09 -7.62
CA ASP A 1205 0.43 -15.38 -8.94
C ASP A 1205 -0.22 -14.44 -9.96
N LEU A 1206 0.51 -13.37 -10.25
CA LEU A 1206 0.16 -12.36 -11.23
C LEU A 1206 -0.02 -12.93 -12.64
N ARG A 1207 0.50 -14.14 -12.92
CA ARG A 1207 0.41 -14.79 -14.24
C ARG A 1207 -0.98 -15.34 -14.52
N THR A 1208 -1.78 -15.65 -13.51
CA THR A 1208 -3.15 -16.15 -13.70
C THR A 1208 -4.17 -15.04 -13.95
N CYS A 1209 -3.83 -13.78 -13.66
CA CYS A 1209 -4.76 -12.66 -13.80
C CYS A 1209 -4.80 -12.14 -15.24
N ARG A 1210 -5.99 -12.08 -15.85
CA ARG A 1210 -6.18 -11.47 -17.17
C ARG A 1210 -6.31 -9.94 -17.04
N LYS A 1211 -5.66 -9.20 -17.95
CA LYS A 1211 -5.86 -7.76 -18.09
C LYS A 1211 -7.28 -7.46 -18.59
N THR A 1212 -7.83 -6.31 -18.22
CA THR A 1212 -9.06 -5.73 -18.79
C THR A 1212 -8.84 -5.27 -20.25
N LYS A 1213 -8.43 -6.16 -21.14
CA LYS A 1213 -8.09 -5.82 -22.55
C LYS A 1213 -9.29 -5.37 -23.39
N THR A 1214 -10.51 -5.68 -22.93
CA THR A 1214 -11.76 -5.39 -23.65
C THR A 1214 -12.71 -4.59 -22.76
N THR A 1215 -12.44 -3.31 -22.54
CA THR A 1215 -13.41 -2.38 -21.92
C THR A 1215 -14.03 -1.48 -22.98
N TRP A 1216 -15.01 -0.68 -22.56
CA TRP A 1216 -15.67 0.30 -23.42
C TRP A 1216 -14.82 1.56 -23.61
N LYS A 1217 -15.06 2.29 -24.70
CA LYS A 1217 -14.18 3.32 -25.28
C LYS A 1217 -13.77 4.43 -24.30
N SER A 1218 -14.66 4.82 -23.39
CA SER A 1218 -14.45 5.96 -22.49
C SER A 1218 -14.11 5.56 -21.05
N SER A 1219 -13.85 4.27 -20.80
CA SER A 1219 -13.48 3.78 -19.47
C SER A 1219 -12.07 4.22 -19.07
N LEU A 1220 -11.88 4.69 -17.84
CA LEU A 1220 -10.55 4.96 -17.30
C LEU A 1220 -9.89 3.72 -16.68
N LEU A 1221 -10.56 2.57 -16.73
CA LEU A 1221 -10.14 1.32 -16.11
C LEU A 1221 -9.48 0.35 -17.10
N MET A 1222 -9.08 0.85 -18.27
CA MET A 1222 -8.34 0.10 -19.29
C MET A 1222 -7.01 -0.47 -18.76
N ASP A 1223 -6.65 -1.65 -19.26
CA ASP A 1223 -5.37 -2.34 -19.00
C ASP A 1223 -5.03 -2.65 -17.53
N ARG A 1224 -6.02 -2.62 -16.64
CA ARG A 1224 -5.86 -3.02 -15.24
C ARG A 1224 -6.06 -4.53 -15.06
N ARG A 1225 -5.44 -5.09 -14.03
CA ARG A 1225 -5.66 -6.48 -13.59
C ARG A 1225 -6.68 -6.48 -12.45
N VAL A 1226 -7.67 -7.36 -12.53
CA VAL A 1226 -8.74 -7.45 -11.54
C VAL A 1226 -8.40 -8.54 -10.52
N PHE A 1227 -8.47 -8.19 -9.23
CA PHE A 1227 -8.42 -9.14 -8.12
C PHE A 1227 -9.68 -9.04 -7.29
N VAL A 1228 -10.08 -10.16 -6.68
CA VAL A 1228 -11.19 -10.19 -5.73
C VAL A 1228 -10.71 -10.74 -4.40
N ALA A 1229 -10.98 -10.01 -3.32
CA ALA A 1229 -10.81 -10.52 -1.97
C ALA A 1229 -12.15 -11.06 -1.50
N CYS A 1230 -12.16 -12.33 -1.14
CA CYS A 1230 -13.38 -13.03 -0.78
C CYS A 1230 -13.36 -13.46 0.70
N GLU A 1231 -14.56 -13.54 1.25
CA GLU A 1231 -14.82 -14.06 2.58
C GLU A 1231 -15.50 -15.43 2.44
N ASP A 1232 -14.88 -16.46 3.01
CA ASP A 1232 -15.43 -17.82 3.06
C ASP A 1232 -16.09 -18.05 4.41
N PHE A 1233 -17.39 -18.32 4.37
CA PHE A 1233 -18.22 -18.53 5.55
C PHE A 1233 -18.28 -19.99 6.02
N GLY A 1234 -17.60 -20.92 5.36
CA GLY A 1234 -17.53 -22.32 5.77
C GLY A 1234 -18.90 -23.00 5.77
N GLY A 1235 -19.32 -23.52 4.62
CA GLY A 1235 -20.57 -24.29 4.47
C GLY A 1235 -21.09 -24.29 3.02
N VAL A 1236 -22.26 -24.89 2.79
CA VAL A 1236 -22.96 -24.95 1.48
C VAL A 1236 -23.30 -23.55 0.91
N LYS A 1237 -23.04 -22.47 1.67
CA LYS A 1237 -23.42 -21.09 1.37
C LYS A 1237 -22.26 -20.23 0.86
N GLY A 1238 -21.55 -20.69 -0.16
CA GLY A 1238 -20.80 -19.86 -1.12
C GLY A 1238 -19.65 -18.98 -0.58
N VAL A 1239 -18.84 -18.48 -1.51
CA VAL A 1239 -17.76 -17.52 -1.25
C VAL A 1239 -18.24 -16.13 -1.64
N VAL A 1240 -18.14 -15.15 -0.73
CA VAL A 1240 -18.67 -13.79 -0.94
C VAL A 1240 -17.55 -12.84 -1.31
N VAL A 1241 -17.68 -12.12 -2.42
CA VAL A 1241 -16.73 -11.05 -2.79
C VAL A 1241 -16.93 -9.85 -1.87
N ARG A 1242 -15.84 -9.34 -1.29
CA ARG A 1242 -15.87 -8.14 -0.42
C ARG A 1242 -15.13 -6.97 -1.03
N TYR A 1243 -13.98 -7.23 -1.65
CA TYR A 1243 -13.24 -6.21 -2.39
C TYR A 1243 -13.06 -6.62 -3.83
N VAL A 1244 -13.11 -5.62 -4.70
CA VAL A 1244 -12.61 -5.69 -6.06
C VAL A 1244 -11.45 -4.72 -6.19
N LEU A 1245 -10.29 -5.21 -6.61
CA LEU A 1245 -9.03 -4.46 -6.65
C LEU A 1245 -8.54 -4.41 -8.09
N LEU A 1246 -8.44 -3.21 -8.67
CA LEU A 1246 -7.96 -2.99 -10.03
C LEU A 1246 -6.53 -2.46 -10.02
N CYS A 1247 -5.59 -3.37 -10.24
CA CYS A 1247 -4.16 -3.11 -10.17
C CYS A 1247 -3.62 -2.59 -11.52
N PRO A 1248 -2.79 -1.54 -11.53
CA PRO A 1248 -2.15 -1.06 -12.76
C PRO A 1248 -1.14 -2.07 -13.32
N GLU A 1249 -0.73 -1.86 -14.56
CA GLU A 1249 0.32 -2.67 -15.18
C GLU A 1249 1.65 -2.50 -14.42
N GLY A 1250 2.31 -3.63 -14.11
CA GLY A 1250 3.55 -3.63 -13.32
C GLY A 1250 3.35 -3.62 -11.80
N PHE A 1251 2.11 -3.53 -11.30
CA PHE A 1251 1.85 -3.63 -9.86
C PHE A 1251 2.30 -4.98 -9.30
N VAL A 1252 3.21 -4.94 -8.33
CA VAL A 1252 3.67 -6.11 -7.56
C VAL A 1252 2.87 -6.16 -6.26
N PRO A 1253 1.97 -7.14 -6.08
CA PRO A 1253 1.15 -7.18 -4.89
C PRO A 1253 2.00 -7.49 -3.64
N PRO A 1254 1.72 -6.83 -2.51
CA PRO A 1254 2.38 -7.14 -1.23
C PRO A 1254 2.05 -8.57 -0.78
N ARG A 1255 2.91 -9.14 0.06
CA ARG A 1255 2.69 -10.48 0.63
C ARG A 1255 1.35 -10.54 1.39
N MET A 1256 0.66 -11.67 1.30
CA MET A 1256 -0.70 -11.83 1.85
C MET A 1256 -0.78 -11.52 3.34
N ARG A 1257 0.22 -11.89 4.15
CA ARG A 1257 0.30 -11.50 5.58
C ARG A 1257 0.18 -9.98 5.82
N VAL A 1258 0.72 -9.15 4.93
CA VAL A 1258 0.72 -7.68 5.10
C VAL A 1258 -0.69 -7.10 4.91
N ILE A 1259 -1.49 -7.67 4.02
CA ILE A 1259 -2.86 -7.22 3.73
C ILE A 1259 -3.93 -8.01 4.49
N GLY A 1260 -3.60 -9.20 4.98
CA GLY A 1260 -4.56 -10.12 5.62
C GLY A 1260 -5.24 -9.51 6.84
N ASP A 1261 -4.49 -8.84 7.72
CA ASP A 1261 -5.06 -8.24 8.93
C ASP A 1261 -5.90 -7.00 8.61
N ALA A 1262 -5.47 -6.17 7.64
CA ALA A 1262 -6.26 -5.04 7.15
C ALA A 1262 -7.59 -5.50 6.51
N LEU A 1263 -7.56 -6.62 5.76
CA LEU A 1263 -8.75 -7.25 5.21
C LEU A 1263 -9.65 -7.83 6.31
N ARG A 1264 -9.10 -8.51 7.32
CA ARG A 1264 -9.88 -9.03 8.47
C ARG A 1264 -10.57 -7.90 9.23
N GLN A 1265 -9.86 -6.82 9.50
CA GLN A 1265 -10.41 -5.64 10.16
C GLN A 1265 -11.50 -5.00 9.32
N SER A 1266 -11.25 -4.83 8.01
CA SER A 1266 -12.23 -4.30 7.05
C SER A 1266 -13.48 -5.17 6.96
N PHE A 1267 -13.33 -6.49 6.87
CA PHE A 1267 -14.46 -7.43 6.79
C PHE A 1267 -15.23 -7.44 8.11
N GLY A 1268 -14.51 -7.39 9.24
CA GLY A 1268 -15.10 -7.19 10.55
C GLY A 1268 -15.94 -5.92 10.63
N ALA A 1269 -15.42 -4.81 10.10
CA ALA A 1269 -16.12 -3.53 10.08
C ALA A 1269 -17.33 -3.53 9.12
N LEU A 1270 -17.24 -4.23 7.97
CA LEU A 1270 -18.37 -4.48 7.07
C LEU A 1270 -19.47 -5.31 7.74
N ARG A 1271 -19.10 -6.42 8.41
CA ARG A 1271 -20.05 -7.28 9.16
C ARG A 1271 -20.73 -6.53 10.30
N ALA A 1272 -19.97 -5.71 11.02
CA ALA A 1272 -20.49 -4.94 12.15
C ALA A 1272 -21.30 -3.70 11.71
N GLY A 1273 -21.39 -3.43 10.40
CA GLY A 1273 -21.96 -2.19 9.87
C GLY A 1273 -21.25 -0.93 10.39
N ARG A 1274 -20.02 -1.07 10.93
CA ARG A 1274 -19.27 0.02 11.58
C ARG A 1274 -18.68 0.99 10.57
N LEU A 1275 -18.43 0.55 9.35
CA LEU A 1275 -18.04 1.46 8.27
C LEU A 1275 -19.10 2.54 7.99
N VAL A 1276 -20.36 2.33 8.39
CA VAL A 1276 -21.47 3.29 8.26
C VAL A 1276 -21.59 4.23 9.48
N LYS A 1277 -20.91 3.93 10.60
CA LYS A 1277 -21.05 4.61 11.90
C LYS A 1277 -19.93 5.61 12.24
N GLU A 1278 -18.94 5.78 11.38
CA GLU A 1278 -17.96 6.88 11.48
C GLU A 1278 -18.48 8.16 10.81
#